data_AF-A0A2U9CNF9-F1
#
_entry.id   AF-A0A2U9CNF9-F1
#
_cell.length_a   1.000
_cell.length_b   1.000
_cell.length_c   1.000
_cell.angle_alpha   90.00
_cell.angle_beta   90.00
_cell.angle_gamma   90.00
#
_symmetry.space_group_name_H-M   'P 1'
#
loop_
_entity.id
_entity.type
_entity.pdbx_description
1 polymer ?
#
loop_
_entity_poly.entity_id
_entity_poly.type
_entity_poly.pdbx_seq_one_letter_code
_entity_poly.pdbx_strand_id
1 'polypeptide(L)'
;MREGAACGLFIVLLDAVLSLALWAGLVLLEFPGPGGLAGVWASGAAKWPVLHVVTSALTDGEHRSVLRRFVALLCLLPPVFVSGRVLVANPSSPEAHAGPSPDLIVLLLLAPVSSSLACAVWEKGLCGNGKLKDGDQANARQLLMRLVKYFRPDTLYLIAAFSFLILGVICDTFIPLYQGKVIDMLRGQVLQNGFCFAVGQLALVSLGSALFSGMRGGIFMCSLARLNKRLKHLLFHTLLQQEVNFFDENKPGRLSSRLHSDVERMGRTVALNANALVRSSVKTCLMLGMMLQLSWQLTMLTCIEIPLLATLQNKYSAVSKELKDQIQDCHARNKELASQTLGGIRTVRSFRAEREEARRYNEALDQMCAVKRRSGIYSSVFCVLRRLVRVAIKILMLLQARSLISSGRLSIGSLVSFFLYQKPMSNNIKEISYCYRETVSMEGVISKVFSYLDRKPRCQEAGDLAPEKLRGRILFENVTFSYASTPQDTPVLKSVSMELQPGKMTALVGPSGSGKTSCVSLLKRLYEPQGGRILLDGEPLHHYQHKYLHQKMALVSQNPELFSGSLRYNIEYGLRERSIERVKEVAKKIHADKFISELEYDTDVGECGGKLSDGAKQCIAIIRALVREPQVVVLDEATSKLDIEAQHAVLPEILSRGRTVLVVAHQLKTVETADHIVFLEDGRVVEEGTDEELMAKRGRGIHVDSAPIMPVLTTSYAHGTSSTPLRHTTIAESLLRTVERWPDREAMAFLQDGVRKTFAEFQKDVDQAAAGLLALGLTKGDRLGLWGPNTYEWILFQFATAKAGIIMVAVNPAYQTQEAEFALRKVGCKAVVCPTWFKTQKYCDMLRQICPEIDTSRPGDIKSARLPDLRSVILLDSRQPGTFHLDDVMQAGSSQFAQQLQDLQRKIMFDDPINIQFTSGTTGRPKAATLSHHNVVNNAYFVGKRVGYDWRPHTRICLPVPLYHCFGSVGGGLCMALHGVSLVFPSAGYDGKANLAALESERCTFIYGTPTMYVDMINQPVLAKTDLSSVEAGIMAGSPCPPELVRRVFFDMGIKEITVGYGTTENSPVTFCASPTDNMERKSETVGYILDHIEAKIVNPSSGELVPLGAAGEIMIRGYCVMLEYWGDKDKTDECISKDGWYKTGDIGSMDAYSYCRIQGRIKDMIIRGGENIYPAEIEQFLHTHPKVMEAQVVGVKDARMGEEVCACIKLVDGENCTAEEIKAFCKGQIAHFKIPHYVLFVTSYPLTITGKVQKHKLREDTEKQLGLTQGK
;
A
#
# COMPACT_ATOMS: atom_id res chain seq x y z
N MET A 1 21.32 -33.14 -28.03
CA MET A 1 20.28 -33.81 -28.87
C MET A 1 20.51 -33.67 -30.38
N ARG A 2 20.88 -32.50 -30.92
CA ARG A 2 21.17 -32.33 -32.37
C ARG A 2 22.42 -33.13 -32.83
N GLU A 3 23.50 -33.10 -32.05
CA GLU A 3 24.75 -33.83 -32.37
C GLU A 3 24.59 -35.36 -32.33
N GLY A 4 23.95 -35.91 -31.29
CA GLY A 4 23.69 -37.35 -31.20
C GLY A 4 22.77 -37.89 -32.32
N ALA A 5 21.83 -37.08 -32.81
CA ALA A 5 20.97 -37.46 -33.94
C ALA A 5 21.75 -37.46 -35.26
N ALA A 6 22.67 -36.51 -35.46
CA ALA A 6 23.53 -36.47 -36.64
C ALA A 6 24.51 -37.66 -36.66
N CYS A 7 25.12 -37.99 -35.52
CA CYS A 7 26.00 -39.15 -35.40
C CYS A 7 25.25 -40.48 -35.60
N GLY A 8 24.03 -40.59 -35.07
CA GLY A 8 23.18 -41.77 -35.28
C GLY A 8 22.78 -41.96 -36.75
N LEU A 9 22.45 -40.88 -37.45
CA LEU A 9 22.15 -40.91 -38.88
C LEU A 9 23.38 -41.35 -39.70
N PHE A 10 24.57 -40.87 -39.34
CA PHE A 10 25.82 -41.26 -39.97
C PHE A 10 26.13 -42.76 -39.79
N ILE A 11 25.89 -43.31 -38.60
CA ILE A 11 26.05 -44.75 -38.32
C ILE A 11 25.07 -45.60 -39.14
N VAL A 12 23.82 -45.15 -39.31
CA VAL A 12 22.83 -45.84 -40.16
C VAL A 12 23.26 -45.85 -41.63
N LEU A 13 23.76 -44.71 -42.13
CA LEU A 13 24.29 -44.62 -43.49
C LEU A 13 25.49 -45.53 -43.69
N LEU A 14 26.39 -45.60 -42.70
CA LEU A 14 27.57 -46.47 -42.73
C LEU A 14 27.20 -47.96 -42.72
N ASP A 15 26.22 -48.37 -41.90
CA ASP A 15 25.71 -49.75 -41.90
C ASP A 15 25.05 -50.13 -43.22
N ALA A 16 24.31 -49.20 -43.84
CA ALA A 16 23.72 -49.43 -45.17
C ALA A 16 24.82 -49.65 -46.23
N VAL A 17 25.89 -48.86 -46.22
CA VAL A 17 27.05 -49.01 -47.11
C VAL A 17 27.77 -50.34 -46.86
N LEU A 18 28.05 -50.69 -45.60
CA LEU A 18 28.69 -51.96 -45.24
C LEU A 18 27.84 -53.17 -45.65
N SER A 19 26.52 -53.07 -45.50
CA SER A 19 25.57 -54.11 -45.90
C SER A 19 25.51 -54.30 -47.41
N LEU A 20 25.53 -53.20 -48.18
CA LEU A 20 25.63 -53.21 -49.64
C LEU A 20 26.96 -53.79 -50.12
N ALA A 21 28.08 -53.44 -49.48
CA ALA A 21 29.41 -53.95 -49.82
C ALA A 21 29.55 -55.46 -49.54
N LEU A 22 29.05 -55.93 -48.39
CA LEU A 22 29.02 -57.36 -48.05
C LEU A 22 28.12 -58.16 -49.00
N TRP A 23 26.98 -57.59 -49.40
CA TRP A 23 26.06 -58.22 -50.36
C TRP A 23 26.66 -58.26 -51.77
N ALA A 24 27.26 -57.16 -52.24
CA ALA A 24 27.95 -57.11 -53.53
C ALA A 24 29.15 -58.07 -53.59
N GLY A 25 29.92 -58.18 -52.50
CA GLY A 25 31.02 -59.15 -52.39
C GLY A 25 30.55 -60.61 -52.46
N LEU A 26 29.41 -60.93 -51.84
CA LEU A 26 28.79 -62.27 -51.94
C LEU A 26 28.29 -62.59 -53.35
N VAL A 27 27.80 -61.59 -54.09
CA VAL A 27 27.34 -61.74 -55.49
C VAL A 27 28.51 -61.84 -56.47
N LEU A 28 29.59 -61.10 -56.25
CA LEU A 28 30.76 -61.06 -57.16
C LEU A 28 31.70 -62.28 -57.03
N LEU A 29 31.68 -63.00 -55.90
CA LEU A 29 32.59 -64.12 -55.63
C LEU A 29 32.01 -65.51 -55.96
N GLU A 30 30.82 -65.61 -56.56
CA GLU A 30 30.15 -66.86 -56.96
C GLU A 30 30.24 -68.03 -55.92
N PHE A 31 30.16 -67.72 -54.62
CA PHE A 31 30.20 -68.76 -53.59
C PHE A 31 28.91 -69.60 -53.60
N PRO A 32 28.99 -70.95 -53.71
CA PRO A 32 27.83 -71.82 -53.58
C PRO A 32 27.44 -71.96 -52.09
N GLY A 33 26.67 -71.00 -51.58
CA GLY A 33 26.08 -71.00 -50.23
C GLY A 33 27.05 -70.58 -49.09
N PRO A 34 26.59 -69.76 -48.12
CA PRO A 34 25.33 -69.96 -47.44
C PRO A 34 24.42 -68.72 -47.45
N GLY A 35 23.43 -68.71 -48.34
CA GLY A 35 22.23 -67.85 -48.23
C GLY A 35 21.29 -68.36 -47.13
N GLY A 36 21.82 -68.51 -45.91
CA GLY A 36 21.12 -69.09 -44.77
C GLY A 36 21.53 -68.41 -43.47
N LEU A 37 20.99 -68.92 -42.35
CA LEU A 37 21.14 -68.36 -41.00
C LEU A 37 22.60 -67.95 -40.67
N ALA A 38 23.56 -68.82 -41.00
CA ALA A 38 24.98 -68.60 -40.73
C ALA A 38 25.56 -67.35 -41.44
N GLY A 39 25.13 -67.05 -42.66
CA GLY A 39 25.59 -65.87 -43.41
C GLY A 39 25.09 -64.56 -42.81
N VAL A 40 23.88 -64.54 -42.26
CA VAL A 40 23.31 -63.36 -41.58
C VAL A 40 24.04 -63.10 -40.26
N TRP A 41 24.37 -64.15 -39.49
CA TRP A 41 25.17 -64.04 -38.27
C TRP A 41 26.62 -63.60 -38.54
N ALA A 42 27.25 -64.12 -39.60
CA ALA A 42 28.59 -63.70 -40.01
C ALA A 42 28.62 -62.22 -40.43
N SER A 43 27.59 -61.75 -41.17
CA SER A 43 27.44 -60.34 -41.54
C SER A 43 27.29 -59.41 -40.31
N GLY A 44 26.48 -59.82 -39.33
CA GLY A 44 26.35 -59.09 -38.06
C GLY A 44 27.65 -59.03 -37.26
N ALA A 45 28.38 -60.15 -37.20
CA ALA A 45 29.66 -60.24 -36.50
C ALA A 45 30.77 -59.39 -37.17
N ALA A 46 30.81 -59.34 -38.51
CA ALA A 46 31.77 -58.54 -39.26
C ALA A 46 31.53 -57.02 -39.13
N LYS A 47 30.26 -56.59 -39.09
CA LYS A 47 29.90 -55.17 -38.99
C LYS A 47 30.13 -54.58 -37.60
N TRP A 48 29.98 -55.39 -36.55
CA TRP A 48 30.08 -54.95 -35.16
C TRP A 48 31.38 -54.19 -34.82
N PRO A 49 32.60 -54.72 -35.06
CA PRO A 49 33.84 -54.03 -34.70
C PRO A 49 34.02 -52.71 -35.46
N VAL A 50 33.66 -52.68 -36.75
CA VAL A 50 33.78 -51.48 -37.60
C VAL A 50 32.87 -50.36 -37.09
N LEU A 51 31.59 -50.65 -36.89
CA LEU A 51 30.63 -49.67 -36.40
C LEU A 51 30.93 -49.24 -34.96
N HIS A 52 31.45 -50.14 -34.12
CA HIS A 52 31.82 -49.83 -32.73
C HIS A 52 33.04 -48.90 -32.61
N VAL A 53 34.06 -49.09 -33.45
CA VAL A 53 35.25 -48.22 -33.52
C VAL A 53 34.86 -46.83 -34.03
N VAL A 54 34.09 -46.76 -35.13
CA VAL A 54 33.63 -45.48 -35.70
C VAL A 54 32.75 -44.71 -34.70
N THR A 55 31.87 -45.41 -33.98
CA THR A 55 31.03 -44.78 -32.93
C THR A 55 31.85 -44.24 -31.77
N SER A 56 32.93 -44.94 -31.40
CA SER A 56 33.83 -44.48 -30.33
C SER A 56 34.68 -43.29 -30.78
N ALA A 57 35.04 -43.20 -32.06
CA ALA A 57 35.79 -42.06 -32.63
C ALA A 57 34.92 -40.82 -32.86
N LEU A 58 33.63 -40.99 -33.18
CA LEU A 58 32.72 -39.88 -33.50
C LEU A 58 32.12 -39.16 -32.28
N THR A 59 32.21 -39.72 -31.07
CA THR A 59 31.50 -39.17 -29.89
C THR A 59 32.27 -39.32 -28.57
N ASP A 60 32.25 -38.27 -27.75
CA ASP A 60 32.76 -38.26 -26.37
C ASP A 60 31.65 -38.12 -25.32
N GLY A 61 31.84 -38.76 -24.16
CA GLY A 61 31.01 -38.61 -22.97
C GLY A 61 29.60 -39.19 -23.03
N GLU A 62 28.58 -38.34 -22.90
CA GLU A 62 27.18 -38.73 -22.59
C GLU A 62 26.48 -39.54 -23.70
N HIS A 63 26.77 -39.27 -24.98
CA HIS A 63 26.06 -39.90 -26.10
C HIS A 63 26.66 -41.26 -26.51
N ARG A 64 27.93 -41.52 -26.15
CA ARG A 64 28.68 -42.72 -26.55
C ARG A 64 28.01 -44.02 -26.07
N SER A 65 27.41 -44.03 -24.88
CA SER A 65 26.77 -45.23 -24.33
C SER A 65 25.47 -45.61 -25.04
N VAL A 66 24.71 -44.62 -25.52
CA VAL A 66 23.45 -44.80 -26.26
C VAL A 66 23.75 -45.27 -27.68
N LEU A 67 24.73 -44.65 -28.35
CA LEU A 67 25.12 -45.03 -29.70
C LEU A 67 25.79 -46.40 -29.77
N ARG A 68 26.55 -46.82 -28.74
CA ARG A 68 27.07 -48.20 -28.65
C ARG A 68 25.96 -49.24 -28.53
N ARG A 69 24.93 -48.97 -27.73
CA ARG A 69 23.74 -49.83 -27.63
C ARG A 69 22.95 -49.86 -28.94
N PHE A 70 22.87 -48.73 -29.62
CA PHE A 70 22.24 -48.64 -30.95
C PHE A 70 22.97 -49.49 -31.99
N VAL A 71 24.31 -49.38 -32.08
CA VAL A 71 25.15 -50.21 -32.97
C VAL A 71 24.99 -51.69 -32.64
N ALA A 72 24.90 -52.03 -31.35
CA ALA A 72 24.72 -53.40 -30.93
C ALA A 72 23.41 -54.01 -31.46
N LEU A 73 22.32 -53.27 -31.31
CA LEU A 73 21.02 -53.66 -31.84
C LEU A 73 21.03 -53.73 -33.36
N LEU A 74 21.67 -52.78 -34.04
CA LEU A 74 21.79 -52.74 -35.50
C LEU A 74 22.45 -54.02 -36.07
N CYS A 75 23.45 -54.56 -35.36
CA CYS A 75 24.17 -55.75 -35.79
C CYS A 75 23.50 -57.08 -35.39
N LEU A 76 22.81 -57.13 -34.23
CA LEU A 76 22.27 -58.38 -33.66
C LEU A 76 20.79 -58.62 -33.95
N LEU A 77 19.99 -57.56 -34.12
CA LEU A 77 18.53 -57.67 -34.30
C LEU A 77 18.16 -58.41 -35.61
N PRO A 78 18.82 -58.15 -36.76
CA PRO A 78 18.49 -58.85 -38.02
C PRO A 78 18.80 -60.35 -37.98
N PRO A 79 19.98 -60.82 -37.51
CA PRO A 79 20.25 -62.25 -37.33
C PRO A 79 19.25 -62.95 -36.40
N VAL A 80 18.89 -62.32 -35.28
CA VAL A 80 17.92 -62.87 -34.32
C VAL A 80 16.51 -62.96 -34.93
N PHE A 81 16.08 -61.95 -35.69
CA PHE A 81 14.79 -61.94 -36.37
C PHE A 81 14.67 -63.07 -37.40
N VAL A 82 15.72 -63.30 -38.19
CA VAL A 82 15.76 -64.39 -39.17
C VAL A 82 15.80 -65.76 -38.48
N SER A 83 16.54 -65.90 -37.36
CA SER A 83 16.53 -67.12 -36.54
C SER A 83 15.15 -67.45 -35.99
N GLY A 84 14.41 -66.45 -35.50
CA GLY A 84 13.05 -66.64 -35.01
C GLY A 84 12.05 -67.07 -36.10
N ARG A 85 12.23 -66.58 -37.33
CA ARG A 85 11.39 -66.98 -38.48
C ARG A 85 11.58 -68.46 -38.85
N VAL A 86 12.80 -68.97 -38.74
CA VAL A 86 13.14 -70.37 -39.04
C VAL A 86 12.62 -71.32 -37.95
N LEU A 87 12.72 -70.94 -36.68
CA LEU A 87 12.24 -71.74 -35.54
C LEU A 87 10.72 -71.92 -35.49
N VAL A 88 9.96 -71.01 -36.10
CA VAL A 88 8.48 -71.00 -36.09
C VAL A 88 7.88 -71.55 -37.40
N ALA A 89 8.70 -71.80 -38.43
CA ALA A 89 8.23 -72.34 -39.70
C ALA A 89 7.85 -73.83 -39.55
N ASN A 90 6.62 -74.18 -39.92
CA ASN A 90 6.12 -75.55 -39.87
C ASN A 90 6.81 -76.40 -40.97
N PRO A 91 7.36 -77.60 -40.67
CA PRO A 91 8.21 -78.36 -41.61
C PRO A 91 7.50 -78.80 -42.91
N SER A 92 6.18 -78.72 -42.96
CA SER A 92 5.34 -79.25 -44.06
C SER A 92 4.90 -78.21 -45.10
N SER A 93 5.46 -77.00 -45.10
CA SER A 93 5.16 -75.98 -46.11
C SER A 93 6.18 -75.99 -47.26
N PRO A 94 5.75 -75.81 -48.54
CA PRO A 94 6.65 -75.82 -49.70
C PRO A 94 7.66 -74.65 -49.73
N GLU A 95 7.53 -73.68 -48.81
CA GLU A 95 8.52 -72.61 -48.60
C GLU A 95 9.72 -73.06 -47.74
N ALA A 96 9.70 -74.26 -47.13
CA ALA A 96 10.79 -74.75 -46.28
C ALA A 96 12.05 -75.19 -47.05
N HIS A 97 12.01 -75.27 -48.39
CA HIS A 97 13.15 -75.69 -49.23
C HIS A 97 13.73 -74.59 -50.11
N ALA A 98 13.13 -73.39 -50.10
CA ALA A 98 13.78 -72.20 -50.61
C ALA A 98 14.54 -71.54 -49.44
N GLY A 99 15.87 -71.58 -49.47
CA GLY A 99 16.70 -70.87 -48.48
C GLY A 99 16.32 -69.38 -48.44
N PRO A 100 16.40 -68.71 -47.28
CA PRO A 100 16.02 -67.31 -47.17
C PRO A 100 17.00 -66.48 -48.01
N SER A 101 16.58 -66.02 -49.19
CA SER A 101 17.30 -64.94 -49.84
C SER A 101 17.26 -63.73 -48.89
N PRO A 102 18.39 -63.04 -48.67
CA PRO A 102 18.38 -61.81 -47.90
C PRO A 102 17.53 -60.80 -48.68
N ASP A 103 16.26 -60.63 -48.31
CA ASP A 103 15.42 -59.56 -48.83
C ASP A 103 16.16 -58.25 -48.58
N LEU A 104 16.68 -57.64 -49.65
CA LEU A 104 17.46 -56.41 -49.60
C LEU A 104 16.69 -55.29 -48.86
N ILE A 105 15.35 -55.34 -48.93
CA ILE A 105 14.41 -54.46 -48.23
C ILE A 105 14.44 -54.69 -46.71
N VAL A 106 14.58 -55.94 -46.25
CA VAL A 106 14.66 -56.28 -44.83
C VAL A 106 15.97 -55.79 -44.23
N LEU A 107 17.09 -55.94 -44.95
CA LEU A 107 18.42 -55.50 -44.52
C LEU A 107 18.64 -53.98 -44.61
N LEU A 108 18.15 -53.30 -45.64
CA LEU A 108 18.42 -51.86 -45.86
C LEU A 108 17.39 -50.92 -45.24
N LEU A 109 16.12 -51.34 -45.09
CA LEU A 109 15.04 -50.46 -44.64
C LEU A 109 14.43 -50.90 -43.31
N LEU A 110 14.13 -52.18 -43.17
CA LEU A 110 13.41 -52.70 -42.00
C LEU A 110 14.35 -52.88 -40.79
N ALA A 111 15.60 -53.33 -41.00
CA ALA A 111 16.59 -53.50 -39.95
C ALA A 111 17.04 -52.18 -39.27
N PRO A 112 17.36 -51.09 -39.99
CA PRO A 112 17.73 -49.83 -39.35
C PRO A 112 16.56 -49.15 -38.66
N VAL A 113 15.36 -49.22 -39.24
CA VAL A 113 14.15 -48.64 -38.65
C VAL A 113 13.72 -49.41 -37.39
N SER A 114 13.72 -50.74 -37.44
CA SER A 114 13.39 -51.58 -36.27
C SER A 114 14.44 -51.47 -35.17
N SER A 115 15.74 -51.41 -35.50
CA SER A 115 16.81 -51.20 -34.53
C SER A 115 16.80 -49.81 -33.92
N SER A 116 16.44 -48.78 -34.71
CA SER A 116 16.25 -47.40 -34.22
C SER A 116 15.04 -47.30 -33.29
N LEU A 117 13.96 -47.98 -33.63
CA LEU A 117 12.76 -48.05 -32.80
C LEU A 117 13.03 -48.85 -31.52
N ALA A 118 13.71 -50.00 -31.60
CA ALA A 118 14.09 -50.83 -30.47
C ALA A 118 15.06 -50.08 -29.53
N CYS A 119 16.04 -49.36 -30.06
CA CYS A 119 16.94 -48.54 -29.27
C CYS A 119 16.21 -47.35 -28.63
N ALA A 120 15.28 -46.70 -29.34
CA ALA A 120 14.46 -45.63 -28.77
C ALA A 120 13.54 -46.15 -27.64
N VAL A 121 13.02 -47.38 -27.77
CA VAL A 121 12.26 -48.08 -26.72
C VAL A 121 13.16 -48.47 -25.56
N TRP A 122 14.36 -48.99 -25.83
CA TRP A 122 15.33 -49.37 -24.81
C TRP A 122 15.76 -48.16 -23.98
N GLU A 123 16.14 -47.06 -24.64
CA GLU A 123 16.59 -45.84 -23.96
C GLU A 123 15.48 -45.08 -23.24
N LYS A 124 14.25 -45.04 -23.78
CA LYS A 124 13.15 -44.27 -23.18
C LYS A 124 12.18 -45.08 -22.33
N GLY A 125 12.12 -46.40 -22.54
CA GLY A 125 11.23 -47.32 -21.85
C GLY A 125 11.92 -48.11 -20.74
N LEU A 126 13.19 -48.50 -20.90
CA LEU A 126 13.93 -49.33 -19.94
C LEU A 126 15.07 -48.57 -19.23
N CYS A 127 15.84 -47.76 -19.96
CA CYS A 127 16.99 -47.00 -19.44
C CYS A 127 16.71 -45.52 -19.22
N GLY A 128 15.44 -45.10 -19.26
CA GLY A 128 15.04 -43.71 -19.06
C GLY A 128 15.35 -43.26 -17.65
N ASN A 129 16.58 -42.78 -17.42
CA ASN A 129 16.97 -41.98 -16.28
C ASN A 129 16.19 -40.65 -16.31
N GLY A 130 14.91 -40.70 -15.97
CA GLY A 130 14.36 -39.65 -15.15
C GLY A 130 15.07 -39.76 -13.81
N LYS A 131 15.96 -38.83 -13.50
CA LYS A 131 16.28 -38.48 -12.11
C LYS A 131 14.98 -38.00 -11.44
N LEU A 132 14.05 -38.91 -11.19
CA LEU A 132 13.19 -38.84 -10.03
C LEU A 132 14.10 -39.28 -8.89
N LYS A 133 14.32 -38.40 -7.92
CA LYS A 133 15.06 -38.75 -6.71
C LYS A 133 14.44 -40.05 -6.18
N ASP A 134 15.22 -41.13 -6.03
CA ASP A 134 14.74 -42.38 -5.45
C ASP A 134 14.08 -42.17 -4.06
N GLY A 135 14.39 -41.06 -3.39
CA GLY A 135 13.71 -40.61 -2.17
C GLY A 135 12.24 -40.15 -2.34
N ASP A 136 11.83 -39.62 -3.50
CA ASP A 136 10.46 -39.14 -3.72
C ASP A 136 9.49 -40.30 -4.02
N GLN A 137 9.92 -41.32 -4.79
CA GLN A 137 9.07 -42.49 -5.08
C GLN A 137 8.77 -43.36 -3.84
N ALA A 138 9.74 -43.49 -2.93
CA ALA A 138 9.55 -44.20 -1.66
C ALA A 138 8.52 -43.49 -0.77
N ASN A 139 8.56 -42.15 -0.72
CA ASN A 139 7.60 -41.31 0.02
C ASN A 139 6.19 -41.36 -0.59
N ALA A 140 6.05 -41.27 -1.91
CA ALA A 140 4.76 -41.37 -2.60
C ALA A 140 4.02 -42.68 -2.30
N ARG A 141 4.75 -43.81 -2.34
CA ARG A 141 4.21 -45.13 -2.02
C ARG A 141 3.76 -45.23 -0.56
N GLN A 142 4.55 -44.68 0.36
CA GLN A 142 4.22 -44.67 1.79
C GLN A 142 2.96 -43.84 2.08
N LEU A 143 2.84 -42.66 1.47
CA LEU A 143 1.67 -41.78 1.59
C LEU A 143 0.41 -42.42 0.99
N LEU A 144 0.53 -43.08 -0.17
CA LEU A 144 -0.58 -43.79 -0.79
C LEU A 144 -1.04 -45.00 0.06
N MET A 145 -0.09 -45.80 0.58
CA MET A 145 -0.41 -46.92 1.46
C MET A 145 -1.07 -46.45 2.76
N ARG A 146 -0.65 -45.30 3.28
CA ARG A 146 -1.30 -44.66 4.42
C ARG A 146 -2.74 -44.26 4.11
N LEU A 147 -3.00 -43.68 2.94
CA LEU A 147 -4.35 -43.34 2.50
C LEU A 147 -5.23 -44.59 2.34
N VAL A 148 -4.69 -45.68 1.80
CA VAL A 148 -5.39 -46.98 1.68
C VAL A 148 -5.79 -47.53 3.06
N LYS A 149 -5.03 -47.29 4.14
CA LYS A 149 -5.43 -47.71 5.49
C LYS A 149 -6.76 -47.09 5.94
N TYR A 150 -7.12 -45.90 5.46
CA TYR A 150 -8.42 -45.29 5.77
C TYR A 150 -9.60 -46.01 5.09
N PHE A 151 -9.37 -46.85 4.08
CA PHE A 151 -10.40 -47.73 3.50
C PHE A 151 -10.65 -49.01 4.31
N ARG A 152 -9.89 -49.29 5.37
CA ARG A 152 -10.04 -50.51 6.20
C ARG A 152 -11.49 -50.84 6.61
N PRO A 153 -12.34 -49.86 7.02
CA PRO A 153 -13.72 -50.15 7.39
C PRO A 153 -14.64 -50.54 6.22
N ASP A 154 -14.24 -50.27 4.98
CA ASP A 154 -15.04 -50.56 3.77
C ASP A 154 -14.43 -51.69 2.92
N THR A 155 -13.53 -52.51 3.48
CA THR A 155 -12.83 -53.60 2.76
C THR A 155 -13.79 -54.60 2.12
N LEU A 156 -14.89 -54.94 2.78
CA LEU A 156 -15.92 -55.85 2.23
C LEU A 156 -16.57 -55.28 0.96
N TYR A 157 -16.89 -53.98 0.94
CA TYR A 157 -17.43 -53.30 -0.23
C TYR A 157 -16.42 -53.25 -1.38
N LEU A 158 -15.15 -52.99 -1.07
CA LEU A 158 -14.08 -53.00 -2.07
C LEU A 158 -13.88 -54.39 -2.69
N ILE A 159 -13.87 -55.45 -1.89
CA ILE A 159 -13.76 -56.83 -2.39
C ILE A 159 -14.92 -57.14 -3.34
N ALA A 160 -16.16 -56.85 -2.94
CA ALA A 160 -17.33 -57.04 -3.81
C ALA A 160 -17.21 -56.25 -5.13
N ALA A 161 -16.76 -54.99 -5.06
CA ALA A 161 -16.59 -54.15 -6.25
C ALA A 161 -15.50 -54.68 -7.19
N PHE A 162 -14.37 -55.18 -6.67
CA PHE A 162 -13.32 -55.81 -7.47
C PHE A 162 -13.76 -57.15 -8.08
N SER A 163 -14.59 -57.94 -7.39
CA SER A 163 -15.17 -59.16 -7.96
C SER A 163 -16.09 -58.87 -9.15
N PHE A 164 -17.00 -57.89 -9.02
CA PHE A 164 -17.85 -57.45 -10.14
C PHE A 164 -17.04 -56.81 -11.27
N LEU A 165 -15.91 -56.16 -10.96
CA LEU A 165 -14.98 -55.65 -11.97
C LEU A 165 -14.40 -56.77 -12.83
N ILE A 166 -13.88 -57.83 -12.22
CA ILE A 166 -13.28 -58.94 -12.95
C ILE A 166 -14.35 -59.62 -13.82
N LEU A 167 -15.52 -59.89 -13.25
CA LEU A 167 -16.61 -60.57 -13.95
C LEU A 167 -17.14 -59.74 -15.15
N GLY A 168 -17.30 -58.43 -14.95
CA GLY A 168 -17.68 -57.51 -16.03
C GLY A 168 -16.64 -57.42 -17.14
N VAL A 169 -15.34 -57.39 -16.80
CA VAL A 169 -14.24 -57.36 -17.78
C VAL A 169 -14.16 -58.65 -18.60
N ILE A 170 -14.39 -59.81 -17.96
CA ILE A 170 -14.44 -61.09 -18.66
C ILE A 170 -15.56 -61.06 -19.70
N CYS A 171 -16.79 -60.70 -19.29
CA CYS A 171 -17.91 -60.58 -20.21
C CYS A 171 -17.59 -59.63 -21.38
N ASP A 172 -17.12 -58.41 -21.08
CA ASP A 172 -16.78 -57.40 -22.09
C ASP A 172 -15.70 -57.87 -23.09
N THR A 173 -14.78 -58.73 -22.65
CA THR A 173 -13.72 -59.27 -23.52
C THR A 173 -14.26 -60.27 -24.54
N PHE A 174 -15.35 -60.98 -24.26
CA PHE A 174 -15.91 -61.96 -25.21
C PHE A 174 -16.83 -61.33 -26.27
N ILE A 175 -17.30 -60.09 -26.07
CA ILE A 175 -18.22 -59.40 -27.00
C ILE A 175 -17.65 -59.33 -28.44
N PRO A 176 -16.41 -58.85 -28.68
CA PRO A 176 -15.87 -58.74 -30.04
C PRO A 176 -15.70 -60.09 -30.74
N LEU A 177 -15.34 -61.16 -30.00
CA LEU A 177 -15.20 -62.50 -30.55
C LEU A 177 -16.54 -63.06 -31.03
N TYR A 178 -17.62 -62.88 -30.25
CA TYR A 178 -18.95 -63.29 -30.69
C TYR A 178 -19.45 -62.44 -31.87
N GLN A 179 -19.14 -61.15 -31.90
CA GLN A 179 -19.44 -60.29 -33.06
C GLN A 179 -18.74 -60.78 -34.34
N GLY A 180 -17.47 -61.18 -34.27
CA GLY A 180 -16.77 -61.77 -35.40
C GLY A 180 -17.35 -63.10 -35.85
N LYS A 181 -17.72 -63.98 -34.91
CA LYS A 181 -18.40 -65.25 -35.22
C LYS A 181 -19.72 -65.03 -35.94
N VAL A 182 -20.51 -64.04 -35.52
CA VAL A 182 -21.76 -63.65 -36.19
C VAL A 182 -21.48 -63.16 -37.62
N ILE A 183 -20.42 -62.38 -37.84
CA ILE A 183 -20.02 -61.89 -39.18
C ILE A 183 -19.58 -63.04 -40.10
N ASP A 184 -18.81 -64.01 -39.58
CA ASP A 184 -18.43 -65.19 -40.35
C ASP A 184 -19.65 -66.07 -40.71
N MET A 185 -20.61 -66.20 -39.77
CA MET A 185 -21.86 -66.94 -39.99
C MET A 185 -22.78 -66.27 -41.04
N LEU A 186 -22.78 -64.94 -41.15
CA LEU A 186 -23.54 -64.21 -42.17
C LEU A 186 -23.04 -64.43 -43.61
N ARG A 187 -21.83 -64.98 -43.78
CA ARG A 187 -21.19 -65.17 -45.10
C ARG A 187 -21.27 -66.61 -45.63
N GLY A 188 -21.57 -67.59 -44.78
CA GLY A 188 -21.68 -69.01 -45.17
C GLY A 188 -23.13 -69.49 -45.39
N GLN A 189 -23.33 -70.56 -46.16
CA GLN A 189 -24.65 -71.22 -46.30
C GLN A 189 -24.90 -72.24 -45.18
N VAL A 190 -25.21 -71.85 -43.92
CA VAL A 190 -25.67 -72.83 -42.89
C VAL A 190 -26.57 -72.23 -41.76
N LEU A 191 -27.67 -72.96 -41.47
CA LEU A 191 -28.59 -73.07 -40.29
C LEU A 191 -28.92 -71.85 -39.40
N GLN A 192 -30.19 -71.42 -39.42
CA GLN A 192 -30.80 -70.41 -38.51
C GLN A 192 -30.52 -70.66 -37.01
N ASN A 193 -30.44 -71.92 -36.57
CA ASN A 193 -30.23 -72.28 -35.15
C ASN A 193 -28.85 -71.86 -34.62
N GLY A 194 -27.78 -71.96 -35.43
CA GLY A 194 -26.43 -71.56 -35.02
C GLY A 194 -26.27 -70.05 -34.87
N PHE A 195 -26.95 -69.29 -35.73
CA PHE A 195 -27.01 -67.83 -35.67
C PHE A 195 -27.75 -67.35 -34.43
N CYS A 196 -28.95 -67.89 -34.13
CA CYS A 196 -29.71 -67.56 -32.93
C CYS A 196 -28.93 -67.85 -31.63
N PHE A 197 -28.20 -68.97 -31.58
CA PHE A 197 -27.34 -69.29 -30.44
C PHE A 197 -26.19 -68.28 -30.28
N ALA A 198 -25.49 -67.90 -31.36
CA ALA A 198 -24.42 -66.91 -31.30
C ALA A 198 -24.91 -65.51 -30.87
N VAL A 199 -26.09 -65.09 -31.37
CA VAL A 199 -26.74 -63.85 -30.96
C VAL A 199 -27.21 -63.91 -29.49
N GLY A 200 -27.75 -65.05 -29.05
CA GLY A 200 -28.12 -65.27 -27.64
C GLY A 200 -26.93 -65.19 -26.69
N GLN A 201 -25.79 -65.79 -27.06
CA GLN A 201 -24.54 -65.67 -26.30
C GLN A 201 -24.03 -64.22 -26.26
N LEU A 202 -24.08 -63.51 -27.39
CA LEU A 202 -23.72 -62.09 -27.45
C LEU A 202 -24.60 -61.24 -26.53
N ALA A 203 -25.92 -61.47 -26.52
CA ALA A 203 -26.86 -60.76 -25.66
C ALA A 203 -26.62 -61.04 -24.17
N LEU A 204 -26.42 -62.31 -23.80
CA LEU A 204 -26.15 -62.73 -22.41
C LEU A 204 -24.87 -62.08 -21.88
N VAL A 205 -23.79 -62.15 -22.66
CA VAL A 205 -22.49 -61.56 -22.30
C VAL A 205 -22.58 -60.03 -22.22
N SER A 206 -23.34 -59.39 -23.12
CA SER A 206 -23.55 -57.93 -23.08
C SER A 206 -24.36 -57.49 -21.86
N LEU A 207 -25.42 -58.23 -21.51
CA LEU A 207 -26.24 -57.97 -20.31
C LEU A 207 -25.44 -58.18 -19.02
N GLY A 208 -24.66 -59.26 -18.94
CA GLY A 208 -23.76 -59.53 -17.83
C GLY A 208 -22.71 -58.42 -17.66
N SER A 209 -22.10 -57.98 -18.76
CA SER A 209 -21.15 -56.84 -18.75
C SER A 209 -21.78 -55.56 -18.20
N ALA A 210 -23.00 -55.23 -18.63
CA ALA A 210 -23.73 -54.04 -18.17
C ALA A 210 -24.08 -54.12 -16.67
N LEU A 211 -24.63 -55.26 -16.23
CA LEU A 211 -25.02 -55.48 -14.84
C LEU A 211 -23.83 -55.36 -13.88
N PHE A 212 -22.77 -56.13 -14.12
CA PHE A 212 -21.59 -56.13 -13.25
C PHE A 212 -20.85 -54.78 -13.29
N SER A 213 -20.81 -54.11 -14.45
CA SER A 213 -20.25 -52.77 -14.56
C SER A 213 -21.02 -51.73 -13.76
N GLY A 214 -22.35 -51.82 -13.74
CA GLY A 214 -23.23 -50.95 -12.95
C GLY A 214 -23.08 -51.17 -11.44
N MET A 215 -23.14 -52.44 -11.00
CA MET A 215 -22.98 -52.81 -9.59
C MET A 215 -21.61 -52.37 -9.04
N ARG A 216 -20.53 -52.63 -9.78
CA ARG A 216 -19.18 -52.14 -9.47
C ARG A 216 -19.17 -50.62 -9.30
N GLY A 217 -19.73 -49.89 -10.28
CA GLY A 217 -19.75 -48.42 -10.28
C GLY A 217 -20.44 -47.84 -9.03
N GLY A 218 -21.61 -48.37 -8.68
CA GLY A 218 -22.36 -47.96 -7.49
C GLY A 218 -21.59 -48.20 -6.18
N ILE A 219 -21.02 -49.39 -6.00
CA ILE A 219 -20.30 -49.76 -4.77
C ILE A 219 -19.04 -48.90 -4.58
N PHE A 220 -18.29 -48.63 -5.65
CA PHE A 220 -17.12 -47.73 -5.58
C PHE A 220 -17.51 -46.29 -5.21
N MET A 221 -18.61 -45.76 -5.77
CA MET A 221 -19.09 -44.41 -5.46
C MET A 221 -19.51 -44.28 -3.99
N CYS A 222 -20.22 -45.27 -3.45
CA CYS A 222 -20.60 -45.29 -2.03
C CYS A 222 -19.37 -45.33 -1.10
N SER A 223 -18.39 -46.17 -1.41
CA SER A 223 -17.15 -46.30 -0.64
C SER A 223 -16.35 -44.99 -0.64
N LEU A 224 -16.28 -44.31 -1.80
CA LEU A 224 -15.63 -43.01 -1.94
C LEU A 224 -16.31 -41.91 -1.10
N ALA A 225 -17.65 -41.84 -1.10
CA ALA A 225 -18.39 -40.86 -0.30
C ALA A 225 -18.12 -41.02 1.21
N ARG A 226 -18.06 -42.27 1.70
CA ARG A 226 -17.75 -42.58 3.11
C ARG A 226 -16.32 -42.22 3.49
N LEU A 227 -15.36 -42.42 2.59
CA LEU A 227 -13.98 -41.98 2.82
C LEU A 227 -13.90 -40.45 2.91
N ASN A 228 -14.48 -39.75 1.93
CA ASN A 228 -14.46 -38.28 1.90
C ASN A 228 -15.06 -37.67 3.17
N LYS A 229 -16.17 -38.23 3.68
CA LYS A 229 -16.76 -37.81 4.97
C LYS A 229 -15.76 -37.93 6.12
N ARG A 230 -15.09 -39.08 6.25
CA ARG A 230 -14.10 -39.31 7.33
C ARG A 230 -12.90 -38.40 7.21
N LEU A 231 -12.30 -38.28 6.03
CA LEU A 231 -11.14 -37.42 5.84
C LEU A 231 -11.46 -35.94 6.09
N LYS A 232 -12.62 -35.46 5.63
CA LYS A 232 -13.08 -34.09 5.94
C LYS A 232 -13.28 -33.89 7.44
N HIS A 233 -13.90 -34.87 8.12
CA HIS A 233 -14.10 -34.81 9.57
C HIS A 233 -12.77 -34.77 10.34
N LEU A 234 -11.83 -35.68 10.04
CA LEU A 234 -10.51 -35.70 10.68
C LEU A 234 -9.74 -34.42 10.41
N LEU A 235 -9.67 -33.98 9.15
CA LEU A 235 -8.93 -32.77 8.80
C LEU A 235 -9.52 -31.53 9.47
N PHE A 236 -10.85 -31.39 9.46
CA PHE A 236 -11.51 -30.29 10.15
C PHE A 236 -11.25 -30.31 11.65
N HIS A 237 -11.33 -31.48 12.28
CA HIS A 237 -11.01 -31.64 13.70
C HIS A 237 -9.56 -31.27 14.03
N THR A 238 -8.59 -31.74 13.24
CA THR A 238 -7.17 -31.39 13.43
C THR A 238 -6.92 -29.90 13.20
N LEU A 239 -7.55 -29.29 12.20
CA LEU A 239 -7.44 -27.84 11.94
C LEU A 239 -7.94 -27.02 13.14
N LEU A 240 -9.05 -27.40 13.76
CA LEU A 240 -9.59 -26.71 14.95
C LEU A 240 -8.68 -26.78 16.19
N GLN A 241 -7.74 -27.70 16.23
CA GLN A 241 -6.79 -27.84 17.34
C GLN A 241 -5.50 -27.03 17.15
N GLN A 242 -5.28 -26.43 15.98
CA GLN A 242 -4.05 -25.69 15.71
C GLN A 242 -4.05 -24.32 16.41
N GLU A 243 -2.86 -23.81 16.73
CA GLU A 243 -2.69 -22.49 17.34
C GLU A 243 -3.10 -21.34 16.41
N VAL A 244 -3.43 -20.17 16.95
CA VAL A 244 -3.87 -19.00 16.16
C VAL A 244 -2.83 -18.57 15.13
N ASN A 245 -1.54 -18.65 15.47
CA ASN A 245 -0.43 -18.33 14.57
C ASN A 245 -0.46 -19.15 13.26
N PHE A 246 -0.99 -20.38 13.29
CA PHE A 246 -1.20 -21.18 12.08
C PHE A 246 -2.22 -20.54 11.12
N PHE A 247 -3.28 -19.95 11.66
CA PHE A 247 -4.34 -19.30 10.88
C PHE A 247 -3.90 -17.92 10.37
N ASP A 248 -3.03 -17.22 11.10
CA ASP A 248 -2.40 -15.98 10.62
C ASP A 248 -1.52 -16.22 9.38
N GLU A 249 -0.76 -17.33 9.37
CA GLU A 249 0.05 -17.74 8.21
C GLU A 249 -0.78 -18.31 7.04
N ASN A 250 -1.94 -18.92 7.33
CA ASN A 250 -2.73 -19.66 6.35
C ASN A 250 -4.13 -19.04 6.17
N LYS A 251 -4.29 -18.25 5.09
CA LYS A 251 -5.59 -17.64 4.72
C LYS A 251 -6.75 -18.66 4.77
N PRO A 252 -7.89 -18.35 5.42
CA PRO A 252 -9.03 -19.27 5.56
C PRO A 252 -9.55 -19.84 4.24
N GLY A 253 -9.60 -19.03 3.17
CA GLY A 253 -10.03 -19.48 1.85
C GLY A 253 -9.16 -20.60 1.26
N ARG A 254 -7.85 -20.60 1.56
CA ARG A 254 -6.93 -21.66 1.15
C ARG A 254 -7.21 -22.95 1.92
N LEU A 255 -7.45 -22.87 3.22
CA LEU A 255 -7.78 -24.02 4.07
C LEU A 255 -9.13 -24.62 3.67
N SER A 256 -10.14 -23.80 3.39
CA SER A 256 -11.45 -24.23 2.88
C SER A 256 -11.34 -24.94 1.53
N SER A 257 -10.59 -24.36 0.58
CA SER A 257 -10.31 -25.00 -0.71
C SER A 257 -9.63 -26.36 -0.54
N ARG A 258 -8.72 -26.50 0.44
CA ARG A 258 -8.05 -27.79 0.72
C ARG A 258 -8.99 -28.81 1.34
N LEU A 259 -9.78 -28.39 2.32
CA LEU A 259 -10.78 -29.24 2.96
C LEU A 259 -11.81 -29.78 1.96
N HIS A 260 -12.21 -28.97 0.98
CA HIS A 260 -13.19 -29.37 -0.02
C HIS A 260 -12.55 -30.03 -1.26
N SER A 261 -11.73 -29.29 -2.00
CA SER A 261 -11.23 -29.70 -3.32
C SER A 261 -10.11 -30.74 -3.22
N ASP A 262 -9.14 -30.55 -2.33
CA ASP A 262 -7.97 -31.43 -2.26
C ASP A 262 -8.33 -32.78 -1.62
N VAL A 263 -9.18 -32.80 -0.59
CA VAL A 263 -9.69 -34.06 -0.01
C VAL A 263 -10.51 -34.84 -1.04
N GLU A 264 -11.37 -34.16 -1.80
CA GLU A 264 -12.17 -34.82 -2.84
C GLU A 264 -11.30 -35.35 -3.99
N ARG A 265 -10.30 -34.57 -4.43
CA ARG A 265 -9.31 -35.01 -5.43
C ARG A 265 -8.52 -36.22 -4.94
N MET A 266 -8.07 -36.20 -3.69
CA MET A 266 -7.35 -37.31 -3.06
C MET A 266 -8.19 -38.58 -3.01
N GLY A 267 -9.45 -38.48 -2.57
CA GLY A 267 -10.37 -39.62 -2.55
C GLY A 267 -10.65 -40.17 -3.95
N ARG A 268 -11.00 -39.31 -4.91
CA ARG A 268 -11.29 -39.69 -6.30
C ARG A 268 -10.09 -40.38 -6.95
N THR A 269 -8.89 -39.84 -6.75
CA THR A 269 -7.64 -40.39 -7.30
C THR A 269 -7.46 -41.83 -6.85
N VAL A 270 -7.55 -42.14 -5.56
CA VAL A 270 -7.31 -43.51 -5.10
C VAL A 270 -8.40 -44.46 -5.55
N ALA A 271 -9.68 -44.11 -5.39
CA ALA A 271 -10.78 -45.01 -5.73
C ALA A 271 -10.92 -45.23 -7.25
N LEU A 272 -10.87 -44.16 -8.05
CA LEU A 272 -11.07 -44.24 -9.50
C LEU A 272 -9.82 -44.72 -10.22
N ASN A 273 -8.62 -44.31 -9.81
CA ASN A 273 -7.39 -44.82 -10.44
C ASN A 273 -7.13 -46.27 -10.06
N ALA A 274 -7.42 -46.72 -8.82
CA ALA A 274 -7.30 -48.14 -8.49
C ALA A 274 -8.28 -48.99 -9.31
N ASN A 275 -9.54 -48.55 -9.41
CA ASN A 275 -10.54 -49.20 -10.26
C ASN A 275 -10.12 -49.22 -11.74
N ALA A 276 -9.70 -48.08 -12.30
CA ALA A 276 -9.29 -47.95 -13.69
C ALA A 276 -8.03 -48.75 -13.99
N LEU A 277 -7.02 -48.71 -13.11
CA LEU A 277 -5.76 -49.44 -13.26
C LEU A 277 -6.00 -50.96 -13.25
N VAL A 278 -6.73 -51.48 -12.26
CA VAL A 278 -7.01 -52.93 -12.17
C VAL A 278 -7.84 -53.37 -13.36
N ARG A 279 -8.92 -52.65 -13.67
CA ARG A 279 -9.79 -52.94 -14.82
C ARG A 279 -9.01 -52.96 -16.13
N SER A 280 -8.27 -51.89 -16.41
CA SER A 280 -7.59 -51.73 -17.68
C SER A 280 -6.39 -52.67 -17.79
N SER A 281 -5.72 -53.04 -16.69
CA SER A 281 -4.66 -54.05 -16.71
C SER A 281 -5.21 -55.44 -17.01
N VAL A 282 -6.23 -55.89 -16.27
CA VAL A 282 -6.87 -57.20 -16.49
C VAL A 282 -7.45 -57.27 -17.91
N LYS A 283 -8.14 -56.21 -18.35
CA LYS A 283 -8.71 -56.12 -19.70
C LYS A 283 -7.64 -56.11 -20.79
N THR A 284 -6.52 -55.42 -20.58
CA THR A 284 -5.38 -55.41 -21.52
C THR A 284 -4.78 -56.81 -21.65
N CYS A 285 -4.53 -57.52 -20.54
CA CYS A 285 -3.99 -58.88 -20.57
C CYS A 285 -4.93 -59.86 -21.28
N LEU A 286 -6.22 -59.83 -20.94
CA LEU A 286 -7.22 -60.71 -21.56
C LEU A 286 -7.38 -60.39 -23.06
N MET A 287 -7.50 -59.13 -23.44
CA MET A 287 -7.63 -58.72 -24.85
C MET A 287 -6.37 -59.03 -25.67
N LEU A 288 -5.17 -58.82 -25.11
CA LEU A 288 -3.92 -59.21 -25.77
C LEU A 288 -3.86 -60.72 -25.98
N GLY A 289 -4.28 -61.52 -25.00
CA GLY A 289 -4.41 -62.96 -25.11
C GLY A 289 -5.34 -63.37 -26.25
N MET A 290 -6.53 -62.76 -26.34
CA MET A 290 -7.48 -63.01 -27.44
C MET A 290 -6.91 -62.58 -28.80
N MET A 291 -6.21 -61.44 -28.88
CA MET A 291 -5.60 -60.95 -30.12
C MET A 291 -4.46 -61.87 -30.61
N LEU A 292 -3.63 -62.38 -29.69
CA LEU A 292 -2.59 -63.36 -30.00
C LEU A 292 -3.19 -64.68 -30.50
N GLN A 293 -4.31 -65.12 -29.91
CA GLN A 293 -5.04 -66.29 -30.37
C GLN A 293 -5.63 -66.11 -31.79
N LEU A 294 -6.08 -64.91 -32.15
CA LEU A 294 -6.60 -64.61 -33.49
C LEU A 294 -5.48 -64.51 -34.54
N SER A 295 -4.43 -63.73 -34.27
CA SER A 295 -3.27 -63.60 -35.16
C SER A 295 -2.09 -62.93 -34.45
N TRP A 296 -1.00 -63.67 -34.26
CA TRP A 296 0.23 -63.12 -33.69
C TRP A 296 0.89 -62.06 -34.60
N GLN A 297 0.76 -62.20 -35.93
CA GLN A 297 1.34 -61.26 -36.92
C GLN A 297 0.68 -59.87 -36.85
N LEU A 298 -0.65 -59.81 -36.83
CA LEU A 298 -1.39 -58.56 -36.69
C LEU A 298 -1.21 -57.97 -35.27
N THR A 299 -1.03 -58.82 -34.26
CA THR A 299 -0.74 -58.39 -32.89
C THR A 299 0.61 -57.69 -32.78
N MET A 300 1.65 -58.19 -33.45
CA MET A 300 2.97 -57.53 -33.47
C MET A 300 2.93 -56.15 -34.13
N LEU A 301 2.21 -56.00 -35.25
CA LEU A 301 1.99 -54.69 -35.89
C LEU A 301 1.26 -53.71 -34.95
N THR A 302 0.31 -54.21 -34.15
CA THR A 302 -0.37 -53.41 -33.13
C THR A 302 0.56 -53.04 -31.97
N CYS A 303 1.45 -53.93 -31.56
CA CYS A 303 2.44 -53.65 -30.52
C CYS A 303 3.45 -52.57 -30.94
N ILE A 304 3.78 -52.48 -32.23
CA ILE A 304 4.64 -51.41 -32.80
C ILE A 304 3.97 -50.03 -32.73
N GLU A 305 2.63 -49.95 -32.77
CA GLU A 305 1.88 -48.70 -32.62
C GLU A 305 2.17 -48.03 -31.25
N ILE A 306 2.31 -48.82 -30.20
CA ILE A 306 2.42 -48.35 -28.81
C ILE A 306 3.67 -47.48 -28.58
N PRO A 307 4.91 -47.93 -28.84
CA PRO A 307 6.11 -47.11 -28.61
C PRO A 307 6.19 -45.89 -29.52
N LEU A 308 5.71 -45.99 -30.77
CA LEU A 308 5.68 -44.87 -31.70
C LEU A 308 4.77 -43.74 -31.18
N LEU A 309 3.57 -44.10 -30.72
CA LEU A 309 2.66 -43.12 -30.12
C LEU A 309 3.17 -42.59 -28.77
N ALA A 310 3.83 -43.43 -27.97
CA ALA A 310 4.40 -43.02 -26.68
C ALA A 310 5.49 -41.95 -26.84
N THR A 311 6.39 -42.10 -27.83
CA THR A 311 7.45 -41.10 -28.08
C THR A 311 6.89 -39.75 -28.52
N LEU A 312 5.89 -39.75 -29.40
CA LEU A 312 5.15 -38.56 -29.83
C LEU A 312 4.43 -37.90 -28.64
N GLN A 313 3.76 -38.70 -27.82
CA GLN A 313 3.03 -38.23 -26.64
C GLN A 313 3.95 -37.59 -25.60
N ASN A 314 5.14 -38.14 -25.35
CA ASN A 314 6.08 -37.61 -24.37
C ASN A 314 6.61 -36.22 -24.76
N LYS A 315 6.92 -36.00 -26.04
CA LYS A 315 7.32 -34.67 -26.54
C LYS A 315 6.20 -33.65 -26.37
N TYR A 316 4.97 -34.02 -26.73
CA TYR A 316 3.80 -33.17 -26.54
C TYR A 316 3.56 -32.85 -25.05
N SER A 317 3.67 -33.85 -24.17
CA SER A 317 3.44 -33.68 -22.74
C SER A 317 4.41 -32.71 -22.08
N ALA A 318 5.68 -32.66 -22.50
CA ALA A 318 6.66 -31.70 -21.97
C ALA A 318 6.26 -30.25 -22.28
N VAL A 319 5.94 -29.97 -23.56
CA VAL A 319 5.51 -28.64 -24.00
C VAL A 319 4.14 -28.27 -23.42
N SER A 320 3.23 -29.24 -23.34
CA SER A 320 1.90 -29.03 -22.77
C SER A 320 1.94 -28.70 -21.28
N LYS A 321 2.92 -29.23 -20.52
CA LYS A 321 3.09 -28.91 -19.10
C LYS A 321 3.46 -27.43 -18.93
N GLU A 322 4.51 -26.98 -19.62
CA GLU A 322 4.95 -25.58 -19.61
C GLU A 322 3.82 -24.60 -19.93
N LEU A 323 3.07 -24.86 -21.00
CA LEU A 323 1.94 -24.01 -21.39
C LEU A 323 0.78 -24.05 -20.40
N LYS A 324 0.56 -25.19 -19.72
CA LYS A 324 -0.48 -25.28 -18.68
C LYS A 324 -0.11 -24.49 -17.44
N ASP A 325 1.16 -24.53 -17.04
CA ASP A 325 1.68 -23.77 -15.91
C ASP A 325 1.50 -22.26 -16.17
N GLN A 326 1.87 -21.78 -17.38
CA GLN A 326 1.62 -20.40 -17.79
C GLN A 326 0.13 -20.01 -17.82
N ILE A 327 -0.75 -20.91 -18.28
CA ILE A 327 -2.21 -20.67 -18.25
C ILE A 327 -2.71 -20.56 -16.81
N GLN A 328 -2.21 -21.38 -15.89
CA GLN A 328 -2.59 -21.36 -14.49
C GLN A 328 -2.15 -20.06 -13.80
N ASP A 329 -0.95 -19.57 -14.10
CA ASP A 329 -0.45 -18.28 -13.60
C ASP A 329 -1.26 -17.09 -14.11
N CYS A 330 -1.66 -17.10 -15.39
CA CYS A 330 -2.57 -16.09 -15.93
C CYS A 330 -3.94 -16.16 -15.25
N HIS A 331 -4.45 -17.38 -15.02
CA HIS A 331 -5.73 -17.58 -14.33
C HIS A 331 -5.71 -17.03 -12.89
N ALA A 332 -4.61 -17.23 -12.17
CA ALA A 332 -4.45 -16.72 -10.80
C ALA A 332 -4.46 -15.19 -10.79
N ARG A 333 -3.68 -14.54 -11.66
CA ARG A 333 -3.64 -13.07 -11.81
C ARG A 333 -5.01 -12.48 -12.15
N ASN A 334 -5.73 -13.08 -13.10
CA ASN A 334 -7.06 -12.60 -13.50
C ASN A 334 -8.07 -12.70 -12.34
N LYS A 335 -8.01 -13.80 -11.57
CA LYS A 335 -8.89 -13.98 -10.41
C LYS A 335 -8.57 -12.98 -9.30
N GLU A 336 -7.30 -12.69 -9.06
CA GLU A 336 -6.84 -11.71 -8.08
C GLU A 336 -7.30 -10.30 -8.45
N LEU A 337 -7.09 -9.87 -9.70
CA LEU A 337 -7.54 -8.57 -10.19
C LEU A 337 -9.07 -8.42 -10.06
N ALA A 338 -9.84 -9.43 -10.50
CA ALA A 338 -11.29 -9.40 -10.36
C ALA A 338 -11.76 -9.32 -8.90
N SER A 339 -11.13 -10.08 -8.00
CA SER A 339 -11.45 -10.05 -6.57
C SER A 339 -11.13 -8.70 -5.93
N GLN A 340 -10.02 -8.06 -6.33
CA GLN A 340 -9.61 -6.74 -5.86
C GLN A 340 -10.59 -5.66 -6.33
N THR A 341 -10.91 -5.63 -7.62
CA THR A 341 -11.83 -4.63 -8.20
C THR A 341 -13.25 -4.78 -7.63
N LEU A 342 -13.77 -6.00 -7.49
CA LEU A 342 -15.09 -6.24 -6.91
C LEU A 342 -15.13 -5.97 -5.40
N GLY A 343 -14.07 -6.32 -4.66
CA GLY A 343 -13.95 -5.99 -3.24
C GLY A 343 -13.87 -4.48 -3.00
N GLY A 344 -13.22 -3.75 -3.92
CA GLY A 344 -13.09 -2.29 -3.91
C GLY A 344 -14.18 -1.54 -4.68
N ILE A 345 -15.33 -2.15 -4.97
CA ILE A 345 -16.32 -1.57 -5.90
C ILE A 345 -16.82 -0.18 -5.50
N ARG A 346 -16.92 0.10 -4.19
CA ARG A 346 -17.29 1.44 -3.69
C ARG A 346 -16.24 2.49 -4.07
N THR A 347 -14.96 2.14 -3.94
CA THR A 347 -13.82 2.96 -4.36
C THR A 347 -13.82 3.16 -5.88
N VAL A 348 -13.98 2.08 -6.66
CA VAL A 348 -13.99 2.19 -8.12
C VAL A 348 -15.11 3.13 -8.60
N ARG A 349 -16.30 3.05 -7.99
CA ARG A 349 -17.43 3.95 -8.29
C ARG A 349 -17.20 5.38 -7.78
N SER A 350 -16.64 5.56 -6.58
CA SER A 350 -16.39 6.89 -6.02
C SER A 350 -15.36 7.68 -6.83
N PHE A 351 -14.40 6.98 -7.45
CA PHE A 351 -13.40 7.58 -8.34
C PHE A 351 -13.75 7.50 -9.84
N ARG A 352 -14.96 7.02 -10.19
CA ARG A 352 -15.42 6.86 -11.59
C ARG A 352 -14.44 6.09 -12.49
N ALA A 353 -13.77 5.10 -11.90
CA ALA A 353 -12.67 4.35 -12.50
C ALA A 353 -13.13 3.05 -13.22
N GLU A 354 -14.43 2.87 -13.46
CA GLU A 354 -14.99 1.62 -13.99
C GLU A 354 -14.41 1.26 -15.36
N ARG A 355 -14.19 2.26 -16.23
CA ARG A 355 -13.62 2.04 -17.58
C ARG A 355 -12.16 1.60 -17.51
N GLU A 356 -11.40 2.17 -16.59
CA GLU A 356 -9.97 1.87 -16.47
C GLU A 356 -9.74 0.47 -15.89
N GLU A 357 -10.50 0.09 -14.87
CA GLU A 357 -10.45 -1.27 -14.31
C GLU A 357 -10.95 -2.32 -15.32
N ALA A 358 -11.96 -2.00 -16.12
CA ALA A 358 -12.40 -2.87 -17.22
C ALA A 358 -11.30 -3.07 -18.27
N ARG A 359 -10.55 -2.01 -18.62
CA ARG A 359 -9.42 -2.07 -19.55
C ARG A 359 -8.31 -2.96 -19.00
N ARG A 360 -7.90 -2.77 -17.73
CA ARG A 360 -6.88 -3.59 -17.06
C ARG A 360 -7.25 -5.08 -17.04
N TYR A 361 -8.51 -5.39 -16.77
CA TYR A 361 -8.99 -6.76 -16.80
C TYR A 361 -8.97 -7.35 -18.22
N ASN A 362 -9.33 -6.55 -19.22
CA ASN A 362 -9.30 -6.99 -20.62
C ASN A 362 -7.88 -7.30 -21.10
N GLU A 363 -6.89 -6.47 -20.77
CA GLU A 363 -5.47 -6.74 -21.10
C GLU A 363 -4.95 -8.04 -20.48
N ALA A 364 -5.36 -8.34 -19.25
CA ALA A 364 -4.99 -9.57 -18.56
C ALA A 364 -5.67 -10.81 -19.21
N LEU A 365 -6.89 -10.65 -19.72
CA LEU A 365 -7.56 -11.67 -20.54
C LEU A 365 -6.85 -11.90 -21.89
N ASP A 366 -6.37 -10.85 -22.55
CA ASP A 366 -5.68 -10.95 -23.83
C ASP A 366 -4.38 -11.75 -23.72
N GLN A 367 -3.59 -11.52 -22.66
CA GLN A 367 -2.40 -12.31 -22.36
C GLN A 367 -2.73 -13.80 -22.20
N MET A 368 -3.79 -14.10 -21.44
CA MET A 368 -4.26 -15.46 -21.24
C MET A 368 -4.74 -16.11 -22.55
N CYS A 369 -5.43 -15.34 -23.39
CA CYS A 369 -5.88 -15.77 -24.72
C CYS A 369 -4.71 -16.12 -25.64
N ALA A 370 -3.63 -15.33 -25.63
CA ALA A 370 -2.43 -15.61 -26.43
C ALA A 370 -1.79 -16.97 -26.04
N VAL A 371 -1.64 -17.24 -24.74
CA VAL A 371 -1.10 -18.52 -24.26
C VAL A 371 -2.05 -19.69 -24.56
N LYS A 372 -3.36 -19.50 -24.36
CA LYS A 372 -4.38 -20.51 -24.73
C LYS A 372 -4.37 -20.82 -26.23
N ARG A 373 -4.24 -19.80 -27.08
CA ARG A 373 -4.16 -19.97 -28.53
C ARG A 373 -2.94 -20.81 -28.93
N ARG A 374 -1.77 -20.50 -28.36
CA ARG A 374 -0.54 -21.27 -28.58
C ARG A 374 -0.72 -22.74 -28.15
N SER A 375 -1.28 -22.98 -26.97
CA SER A 375 -1.63 -24.33 -26.48
C SER A 375 -2.59 -25.07 -27.41
N GLY A 376 -3.61 -24.38 -27.92
CA GLY A 376 -4.56 -24.90 -28.90
C GLY A 376 -3.88 -25.34 -30.21
N ILE A 377 -3.01 -24.50 -30.78
CA ILE A 377 -2.28 -24.81 -32.01
C ILE A 377 -1.40 -26.05 -31.83
N TYR A 378 -0.61 -26.12 -30.74
CA TYR A 378 0.23 -27.30 -30.47
C TYR A 378 -0.59 -28.58 -30.28
N SER A 379 -1.73 -28.50 -29.59
CA SER A 379 -2.65 -29.64 -29.42
C SER A 379 -3.22 -30.12 -30.75
N SER A 380 -3.62 -29.20 -31.62
CA SER A 380 -4.15 -29.51 -32.96
C SER A 380 -3.12 -30.19 -33.85
N VAL A 381 -1.90 -29.64 -33.93
CA VAL A 381 -0.79 -30.24 -34.71
C VAL A 381 -0.47 -31.65 -34.21
N PHE A 382 -0.39 -31.83 -32.88
CA PHE A 382 -0.18 -33.15 -32.28
C PHE A 382 -1.31 -34.13 -32.63
N CYS A 383 -2.57 -33.68 -32.59
CA CYS A 383 -3.72 -34.52 -32.93
C CYS A 383 -3.68 -35.01 -34.38
N VAL A 384 -3.32 -34.14 -35.32
CA VAL A 384 -3.16 -34.48 -36.75
C VAL A 384 -2.04 -35.50 -36.94
N LEU A 385 -0.85 -35.23 -36.40
CA LEU A 385 0.30 -36.13 -36.52
C LEU A 385 0.01 -37.53 -35.94
N ARG A 386 -0.63 -37.57 -34.76
CA ARG A 386 -1.09 -38.82 -34.13
C ARG A 386 -2.11 -39.57 -34.98
N ARG A 387 -3.01 -38.85 -35.67
CA ARG A 387 -4.02 -39.46 -36.54
C ARG A 387 -3.39 -40.09 -37.78
N LEU A 388 -2.43 -39.41 -38.41
CA LEU A 388 -1.71 -39.91 -39.59
C LEU A 388 -0.98 -41.22 -39.28
N VAL A 389 -0.24 -41.29 -38.17
CA VAL A 389 0.47 -42.50 -37.73
C VAL A 389 -0.49 -43.69 -37.57
N ARG A 390 -1.66 -43.47 -36.95
CA ARG A 390 -2.66 -44.52 -36.76
C ARG A 390 -3.27 -45.03 -38.06
N VAL A 391 -3.53 -44.12 -39.00
CA VAL A 391 -4.05 -44.50 -40.32
C VAL A 391 -3.00 -45.30 -41.09
N ALA A 392 -1.73 -44.89 -41.06
CA ALA A 392 -0.64 -45.61 -41.71
C ALA A 392 -0.50 -47.06 -41.18
N ILE A 393 -0.54 -47.26 -39.86
CA ILE A 393 -0.48 -48.61 -39.26
C ILE A 393 -1.69 -49.45 -39.66
N LYS A 394 -2.90 -48.88 -39.70
CA LYS A 394 -4.09 -49.59 -40.18
C LYS A 394 -3.99 -50.01 -41.64
N ILE A 395 -3.41 -49.17 -42.50
CA ILE A 395 -3.16 -49.51 -43.90
C ILE A 395 -2.20 -50.70 -43.98
N LEU A 396 -1.09 -50.68 -43.22
CA LEU A 396 -0.14 -51.79 -43.15
C LEU A 396 -0.79 -53.10 -42.65
N MET A 397 -1.65 -53.01 -41.63
CA MET A 397 -2.40 -54.16 -41.12
C MET A 397 -3.37 -54.73 -42.16
N LEU A 398 -4.06 -53.89 -42.93
CA LEU A 398 -4.97 -54.34 -44.00
C LEU A 398 -4.22 -55.02 -45.15
N LEU A 399 -3.04 -54.51 -45.51
CA LEU A 399 -2.17 -55.15 -46.52
C LEU A 399 -1.71 -56.54 -46.06
N GLN A 400 -1.30 -56.68 -44.79
CA GLN A 400 -0.93 -57.98 -44.21
C GLN A 400 -2.15 -58.91 -44.06
N ALA A 401 -3.29 -58.39 -43.63
CA ALA A 401 -4.52 -59.16 -43.47
C ALA A 401 -5.02 -59.72 -44.81
N ARG A 402 -4.88 -58.97 -45.91
CA ARG A 402 -5.18 -59.46 -47.27
C ARG A 402 -4.41 -60.74 -47.58
N SER A 403 -3.10 -60.75 -47.31
CA SER A 403 -2.24 -61.93 -47.50
C SER A 403 -2.66 -63.12 -46.62
N LEU A 404 -3.08 -62.86 -45.38
CA LEU A 404 -3.50 -63.89 -44.43
C LEU A 404 -4.87 -64.51 -44.76
N ILE A 405 -5.80 -63.69 -45.27
CA ILE A 405 -7.11 -64.14 -45.75
C ILE A 405 -6.96 -64.95 -47.03
N SER A 406 -6.11 -64.52 -47.98
CA SER A 406 -5.85 -65.29 -49.20
C SER A 406 -5.17 -66.63 -48.94
N SER A 407 -4.39 -66.75 -47.85
CA SER A 407 -3.79 -68.02 -47.43
C SER A 407 -4.70 -68.90 -46.57
N GLY A 408 -5.96 -68.51 -46.33
CA GLY A 408 -6.93 -69.26 -45.52
C GLY A 408 -6.65 -69.29 -44.01
N ARG A 409 -5.68 -68.52 -43.52
CA ARG A 409 -5.21 -68.52 -42.12
C ARG A 409 -6.00 -67.57 -41.21
N LEU A 410 -6.82 -66.70 -41.78
CA LEU A 410 -7.63 -65.71 -41.05
C LEU A 410 -9.00 -65.52 -41.74
N SER A 411 -10.09 -65.55 -40.98
CA SER A 411 -11.44 -65.22 -41.49
C SER A 411 -11.71 -63.71 -41.47
N ILE A 412 -12.71 -63.26 -42.23
CA ILE A 412 -13.12 -61.85 -42.23
C ILE A 412 -13.68 -61.46 -40.85
N GLY A 413 -14.49 -62.32 -40.22
CA GLY A 413 -15.00 -62.11 -38.87
C GLY A 413 -13.90 -62.10 -37.80
N SER A 414 -12.83 -62.88 -37.97
CA SER A 414 -11.64 -62.81 -37.11
C SER A 414 -10.87 -61.49 -37.30
N LEU A 415 -10.77 -60.97 -38.53
CA LEU A 415 -10.20 -59.65 -38.79
C LEU A 415 -11.04 -58.52 -38.18
N VAL A 416 -12.37 -58.61 -38.27
CA VAL A 416 -13.27 -57.62 -37.63
C VAL A 416 -13.16 -57.69 -36.11
N SER A 417 -13.17 -58.90 -35.52
CA SER A 417 -12.87 -59.10 -34.08
C SER A 417 -11.56 -58.43 -33.69
N PHE A 418 -10.52 -58.60 -34.50
CA PHE A 418 -9.20 -58.02 -34.27
C PHE A 418 -9.25 -56.49 -34.20
N PHE A 419 -9.92 -55.83 -35.15
CA PHE A 419 -10.09 -54.37 -35.13
C PHE A 419 -10.94 -53.87 -33.96
N LEU A 420 -11.95 -54.65 -33.57
CA LEU A 420 -12.78 -54.38 -32.41
C LEU A 420 -12.02 -54.55 -31.09
N TYR A 421 -11.00 -55.42 -31.02
CA TYR A 421 -10.07 -55.50 -29.89
C TYR A 421 -9.01 -54.39 -29.88
N GLN A 422 -8.51 -53.97 -31.06
CA GLN A 422 -7.43 -52.99 -31.18
C GLN A 422 -7.75 -51.64 -30.51
N LYS A 423 -8.98 -51.11 -30.71
CA LYS A 423 -9.36 -49.78 -30.19
C LYS A 423 -9.50 -49.76 -28.65
N PRO A 424 -10.25 -50.69 -28.00
CA PRO A 424 -10.27 -50.83 -26.55
C PRO A 424 -8.90 -51.09 -25.95
N MET A 425 -8.08 -51.95 -26.55
CA MET A 425 -6.71 -52.23 -26.11
C MET A 425 -5.84 -50.96 -26.04
N SER A 426 -5.82 -50.17 -27.13
CA SER A 426 -5.12 -48.88 -27.17
C SER A 426 -5.64 -47.89 -26.12
N ASN A 427 -6.95 -47.91 -25.84
CA ASN A 427 -7.55 -47.05 -24.83
C ASN A 427 -7.19 -47.49 -23.40
N ASN A 428 -7.18 -48.79 -23.12
CA ASN A 428 -6.80 -49.33 -21.81
C ASN A 428 -5.35 -48.98 -21.45
N ILE A 429 -4.43 -49.09 -22.42
CA ILE A 429 -3.01 -48.71 -22.22
C ILE A 429 -2.87 -47.22 -21.89
N LYS A 430 -3.64 -46.36 -22.57
CA LYS A 430 -3.67 -44.92 -22.25
C LYS A 430 -4.25 -44.67 -20.87
N GLU A 431 -5.28 -45.40 -20.48
CA GLU A 431 -5.91 -45.28 -19.17
C GLU A 431 -4.95 -45.69 -18.06
N ILE A 432 -4.18 -46.78 -18.25
CA ILE A 432 -3.09 -47.18 -17.34
C ILE A 432 -2.03 -46.08 -17.25
N SER A 433 -1.59 -45.56 -18.40
CA SER A 433 -0.58 -44.48 -18.47
C SER A 433 -1.08 -43.17 -17.82
N TYR A 434 -2.37 -42.87 -17.98
CA TYR A 434 -3.03 -41.74 -17.35
C TYR A 434 -3.09 -41.92 -15.83
N CYS A 435 -3.57 -43.08 -15.36
CA CYS A 435 -3.67 -43.39 -13.93
C CYS A 435 -2.32 -43.31 -13.23
N TYR A 436 -1.26 -43.80 -13.87
CA TYR A 436 0.10 -43.70 -13.34
C TYR A 436 0.53 -42.23 -13.19
N ARG A 437 0.38 -41.42 -14.25
CA ARG A 437 0.74 -40.00 -14.23
C ARG A 437 -0.07 -39.20 -13.22
N GLU A 438 -1.37 -39.46 -13.14
CA GLU A 438 -2.28 -38.82 -12.19
C GLU A 438 -1.85 -39.15 -10.75
N THR A 439 -1.56 -40.42 -10.46
CA THR A 439 -1.12 -40.87 -9.13
C THR A 439 0.18 -40.19 -8.70
N VAL A 440 1.16 -40.07 -9.60
CA VAL A 440 2.42 -39.34 -9.34
C VAL A 440 2.14 -37.85 -9.12
N SER A 441 1.27 -37.24 -9.92
CA SER A 441 0.95 -35.81 -9.77
C SER A 441 0.22 -35.47 -8.46
N MET A 442 -0.47 -36.45 -7.86
CA MET A 442 -1.24 -36.27 -6.63
C MET A 442 -0.42 -36.37 -5.35
N GLU A 443 0.85 -36.79 -5.45
CA GLU A 443 1.76 -36.88 -4.32
C GLU A 443 1.83 -35.57 -3.53
N GLY A 444 1.97 -34.42 -4.22
CA GLY A 444 2.04 -33.11 -3.59
C GLY A 444 0.76 -32.72 -2.82
N VAL A 445 -0.41 -33.12 -3.33
CA VAL A 445 -1.71 -32.86 -2.69
C VAL A 445 -1.88 -33.74 -1.45
N ILE A 446 -1.60 -35.04 -1.60
CA ILE A 446 -1.69 -36.03 -0.52
C ILE A 446 -0.71 -35.67 0.61
N SER A 447 0.54 -35.36 0.26
CA SER A 447 1.58 -34.91 1.19
C SER A 447 1.13 -33.67 1.95
N LYS A 448 0.54 -32.68 1.28
CA LYS A 448 0.10 -31.46 1.95
C LYS A 448 -1.09 -31.67 2.88
N VAL A 449 -2.09 -32.48 2.48
CA VAL A 449 -3.21 -32.83 3.36
C VAL A 449 -2.74 -33.62 4.58
N PHE A 450 -1.86 -34.61 4.39
CA PHE A 450 -1.29 -35.34 5.53
C PHE A 450 -0.38 -34.47 6.40
N SER A 451 0.35 -33.52 5.82
CA SER A 451 1.15 -32.57 6.61
C SER A 451 0.31 -31.75 7.59
N TYR A 452 -0.97 -31.50 7.28
CA TYR A 452 -1.90 -30.88 8.22
C TYR A 452 -2.54 -31.86 9.19
N LEU A 453 -2.87 -33.07 8.74
CA LEU A 453 -3.38 -34.13 9.63
C LEU A 453 -2.33 -34.55 10.68
N ASP A 454 -1.05 -34.49 10.35
CA ASP A 454 0.08 -34.85 11.21
C ASP A 454 0.58 -33.68 12.06
N ARG A 455 0.15 -32.46 11.75
CA ARG A 455 0.61 -31.27 12.46
C ARG A 455 0.09 -31.31 13.89
N LYS A 456 1.01 -31.48 14.83
CA LYS A 456 0.74 -31.23 16.24
C LYS A 456 0.82 -29.72 16.50
N PRO A 457 -0.10 -29.16 17.31
CA PRO A 457 -0.02 -27.75 17.72
C PRO A 457 1.31 -27.46 18.41
N ARG A 458 1.86 -26.27 18.20
CA ARG A 458 3.14 -25.85 18.79
C ARG A 458 3.00 -25.22 20.18
N CYS A 459 1.78 -25.03 20.66
CA CYS A 459 1.51 -24.51 22.00
C CYS A 459 1.82 -25.56 23.07
N GLN A 460 2.16 -25.10 24.28
CA GLN A 460 2.26 -25.99 25.43
C GLN A 460 0.89 -26.61 25.72
N GLU A 461 0.86 -27.87 26.13
CA GLU A 461 -0.40 -28.51 26.51
C GLU A 461 -1.01 -27.79 27.72
N ALA A 462 -2.34 -27.72 27.78
CA ALA A 462 -3.02 -27.14 28.94
C ALA A 462 -2.92 -28.13 30.11
N GLY A 463 -2.56 -27.65 31.29
CA GLY A 463 -2.59 -28.44 32.51
C GLY A 463 -4.02 -28.67 33.03
N ASP A 464 -4.12 -29.31 34.19
CA ASP A 464 -5.41 -29.72 34.79
C ASP A 464 -5.88 -28.80 35.92
N LEU A 465 -5.19 -27.67 36.16
CA LEU A 465 -5.50 -26.77 37.28
C LEU A 465 -6.84 -26.05 37.05
N ALA A 466 -7.80 -26.28 37.95
CA ALA A 466 -9.14 -25.68 37.92
C ALA A 466 -9.66 -25.42 39.35
N PRO A 467 -9.13 -24.42 40.07
CA PRO A 467 -9.50 -24.16 41.46
C PRO A 467 -10.96 -23.68 41.58
N GLU A 468 -11.64 -24.03 42.67
CA GLU A 468 -13.04 -23.61 42.86
C GLU A 468 -13.18 -22.08 43.04
N LYS A 469 -12.19 -21.45 43.69
CA LYS A 469 -12.13 -20.00 43.91
C LYS A 469 -10.87 -19.43 43.28
N LEU A 470 -11.04 -18.39 42.47
CA LEU A 470 -9.98 -17.65 41.79
C LEU A 470 -10.02 -16.20 42.30
N ARG A 471 -8.88 -15.64 42.73
CA ARG A 471 -8.79 -14.23 43.17
C ARG A 471 -8.73 -13.31 41.95
N GLY A 472 -8.04 -13.74 40.90
CA GLY A 472 -7.93 -13.01 39.63
C GLY A 472 -6.77 -12.01 39.58
N ARG A 473 -5.70 -12.24 40.33
CA ARG A 473 -4.45 -11.48 40.25
C ARG A 473 -3.68 -11.90 39.00
N ILE A 474 -3.30 -10.97 38.14
CA ILE A 474 -2.51 -11.26 36.95
C ILE A 474 -1.19 -10.53 37.02
N LEU A 475 -0.09 -11.23 36.75
CA LEU A 475 1.25 -10.67 36.74
C LEU A 475 1.95 -10.97 35.41
N PHE A 476 2.44 -9.93 34.75
CA PHE A 476 3.35 -10.02 33.62
C PHE A 476 4.77 -9.89 34.15
N GLU A 477 5.63 -10.87 33.89
CA GLU A 477 7.05 -10.86 34.31
C GLU A 477 7.95 -10.86 33.07
N ASN A 478 8.53 -9.71 32.75
CA ASN A 478 9.53 -9.50 31.69
C ASN A 478 9.13 -10.07 30.32
N VAL A 479 7.86 -9.89 29.94
CA VAL A 479 7.27 -10.51 28.76
C VAL A 479 7.81 -9.89 27.48
N THR A 480 8.32 -10.73 26.58
CA THR A 480 8.81 -10.36 25.24
C THR A 480 8.07 -11.16 24.18
N PHE A 481 7.60 -10.48 23.13
CA PHE A 481 6.75 -11.09 22.12
C PHE A 481 6.81 -10.39 20.75
N SER A 482 6.66 -11.18 19.69
CA SER A 482 6.68 -10.79 18.28
C SER A 482 5.78 -11.73 17.47
N TYR A 483 5.02 -11.22 16.50
CA TYR A 483 4.24 -12.08 15.59
C TYR A 483 5.15 -12.70 14.51
N ALA A 484 4.76 -13.86 13.96
CA ALA A 484 5.52 -14.56 12.92
C ALA A 484 5.65 -13.78 11.59
N SER A 485 4.77 -12.81 11.35
CA SER A 485 4.81 -11.90 10.20
C SER A 485 5.80 -10.74 10.34
N THR A 486 6.32 -10.51 11.55
CA THR A 486 7.28 -9.42 11.87
C THR A 486 8.71 -9.95 11.77
N PRO A 487 9.69 -9.16 11.29
CA PRO A 487 11.10 -9.53 11.35
C PRO A 487 11.51 -9.87 12.79
N GLN A 488 12.31 -10.93 12.97
CA GLN A 488 12.75 -11.40 14.30
C GLN A 488 13.51 -10.33 15.11
N ASP A 489 14.08 -9.33 14.44
CA ASP A 489 14.90 -8.28 15.06
C ASP A 489 14.08 -7.13 15.68
N THR A 490 12.75 -7.10 15.50
CA THR A 490 11.88 -6.02 16.02
C THR A 490 10.77 -6.58 16.90
N PRO A 491 11.04 -6.82 18.21
CA PRO A 491 10.01 -7.29 19.13
C PRO A 491 8.92 -6.24 19.37
N VAL A 492 7.67 -6.70 19.35
CA VAL A 492 6.47 -5.87 19.59
C VAL A 492 6.34 -5.52 21.07
N LEU A 493 6.62 -6.48 21.96
CA LEU A 493 6.74 -6.26 23.40
C LEU A 493 8.18 -6.52 23.83
N LYS A 494 8.75 -5.60 24.61
CA LYS A 494 10.15 -5.56 25.05
C LYS A 494 10.21 -5.62 26.58
N SER A 495 10.27 -6.82 27.14
CA SER A 495 10.40 -7.05 28.59
C SER A 495 9.34 -6.31 29.43
N VAL A 496 8.07 -6.43 29.04
CA VAL A 496 6.94 -5.81 29.74
C VAL A 496 6.68 -6.50 31.07
N SER A 497 6.64 -5.71 32.15
CA SER A 497 6.26 -6.15 33.49
C SER A 497 5.16 -5.25 34.03
N MET A 498 4.05 -5.83 34.49
CA MET A 498 2.89 -5.10 35.03
C MET A 498 2.00 -6.03 35.87
N GLU A 499 1.29 -5.49 36.86
CA GLU A 499 0.38 -6.24 37.72
C GLU A 499 -1.07 -5.74 37.61
N LEU A 500 -2.02 -6.67 37.44
CA LEU A 500 -3.45 -6.39 37.56
C LEU A 500 -3.94 -6.90 38.92
N GLN A 501 -4.38 -5.97 39.76
CA GLN A 501 -4.82 -6.27 41.12
C GLN A 501 -6.24 -6.85 41.15
N PRO A 502 -6.52 -7.84 42.02
CA PRO A 502 -7.85 -8.39 42.20
C PRO A 502 -8.91 -7.34 42.52
N GLY A 503 -10.04 -7.37 41.81
CA GLY A 503 -11.19 -6.51 42.08
C GLY A 503 -11.03 -5.05 41.71
N LYS A 504 -9.92 -4.68 41.05
CA LYS A 504 -9.64 -3.35 40.55
C LYS A 504 -9.72 -3.28 39.03
N MET A 505 -9.92 -2.08 38.51
CA MET A 505 -9.86 -1.74 37.11
C MET A 505 -8.47 -1.22 36.73
N THR A 506 -7.82 -1.87 35.78
CA THR A 506 -6.55 -1.43 35.20
C THR A 506 -6.77 -0.96 33.76
N ALA A 507 -6.41 0.29 33.46
CA ALA A 507 -6.45 0.85 32.13
C ALA A 507 -5.08 0.72 31.43
N LEU A 508 -5.09 0.20 30.20
CA LEU A 508 -3.91 0.06 29.35
C LEU A 508 -3.96 1.12 28.25
N VAL A 509 -3.05 2.10 28.30
CA VAL A 509 -3.06 3.29 27.44
C VAL A 509 -1.74 3.38 26.65
N GLY A 510 -1.77 3.97 25.45
CA GLY A 510 -0.58 4.16 24.62
C GLY A 510 -0.91 4.43 23.16
N PRO A 511 0.05 4.92 22.34
CA PRO A 511 -0.14 5.15 20.91
C PRO A 511 -0.44 3.85 20.15
N SER A 512 -0.99 3.98 18.93
CA SER A 512 -1.19 2.82 18.05
C SER A 512 0.15 2.14 17.75
N GLY A 513 0.20 0.81 17.86
CA GLY A 513 1.44 0.04 17.69
C GLY A 513 2.27 -0.16 18.97
N SER A 514 1.86 0.40 20.12
CA SER A 514 2.61 0.22 21.39
C SER A 514 2.52 -1.18 22.03
N GLY A 515 1.71 -2.09 21.46
CA GLY A 515 1.59 -3.48 21.93
C GLY A 515 0.36 -3.80 22.80
N LYS A 516 -0.59 -2.87 22.98
CA LYS A 516 -1.80 -3.07 23.81
C LYS A 516 -2.60 -4.34 23.47
N THR A 517 -2.96 -4.50 22.20
CA THR A 517 -3.70 -5.68 21.70
C THR A 517 -2.88 -6.97 21.82
N SER A 518 -1.54 -6.87 21.75
CA SER A 518 -0.65 -8.02 21.96
C SER A 518 -0.66 -8.48 23.42
N CYS A 519 -0.70 -7.57 24.40
CA CYS A 519 -0.88 -7.90 25.81
C CYS A 519 -2.21 -8.65 26.05
N VAL A 520 -3.30 -8.19 25.43
CA VAL A 520 -4.62 -8.85 25.50
C VAL A 520 -4.58 -10.26 24.89
N SER A 521 -3.92 -10.41 23.74
CA SER A 521 -3.82 -11.69 23.04
C SER A 521 -3.00 -12.73 23.81
N LEU A 522 -1.92 -12.30 24.46
CA LEU A 522 -1.10 -13.14 25.34
C LEU A 522 -1.83 -13.50 26.63
N LEU A 523 -2.55 -12.55 27.24
CA LEU A 523 -3.35 -12.82 28.43
C LEU A 523 -4.43 -13.88 28.17
N LYS A 524 -5.00 -13.87 26.97
CA LYS A 524 -5.95 -14.90 26.51
C LYS A 524 -5.32 -16.20 26.05
N ARG A 525 -3.99 -16.34 26.13
CA ARG A 525 -3.24 -17.50 25.64
C ARG A 525 -3.60 -17.86 24.20
N LEU A 526 -3.87 -16.85 23.36
CA LEU A 526 -3.99 -17.02 21.91
C LEU A 526 -2.60 -17.22 21.29
N TYR A 527 -1.59 -16.61 21.91
CA TYR A 527 -0.18 -16.79 21.63
C TYR A 527 0.57 -17.07 22.94
N GLU A 528 1.76 -17.65 22.83
CA GLU A 528 2.67 -17.87 23.95
C GLU A 528 3.79 -16.82 23.92
N PRO A 529 4.26 -16.32 25.08
CA PRO A 529 5.38 -15.38 25.13
C PRO A 529 6.70 -16.05 24.70
N GLN A 530 7.59 -15.28 24.06
CA GLN A 530 8.90 -15.77 23.60
C GLN A 530 9.97 -15.62 24.69
N GLY A 531 9.81 -14.62 25.57
CA GLY A 531 10.58 -14.42 26.79
C GLY A 531 9.66 -13.94 27.91
N GLY A 532 10.05 -14.21 29.17
CA GLY A 532 9.21 -13.91 30.34
C GLY A 532 8.06 -14.90 30.53
N ARG A 533 7.15 -14.58 31.47
CA ARG A 533 5.97 -15.41 31.77
C ARG A 533 4.79 -14.57 32.27
N ILE A 534 3.58 -15.09 32.09
CA ILE A 534 2.33 -14.50 32.60
C ILE A 534 1.75 -15.45 33.64
N LEU A 535 1.48 -14.93 34.84
CA LEU A 535 0.97 -15.68 35.98
C LEU A 535 -0.46 -15.22 36.29
N LEU A 536 -1.34 -16.17 36.61
CA LEU A 536 -2.67 -15.96 37.17
C LEU A 536 -2.66 -16.55 38.58
N ASP A 537 -2.93 -15.74 39.60
CA ASP A 537 -2.86 -16.12 41.03
C ASP A 537 -1.54 -16.83 41.44
N GLY A 538 -0.43 -16.50 40.77
CA GLY A 538 0.91 -17.05 41.02
C GLY A 538 1.30 -18.25 40.15
N GLU A 539 0.36 -18.82 39.40
CA GLU A 539 0.59 -19.97 38.52
C GLU A 539 0.64 -19.56 37.04
N PRO A 540 1.57 -20.09 36.22
CA PRO A 540 1.59 -19.84 34.78
C PRO A 540 0.28 -20.17 34.07
N LEU A 541 -0.12 -19.36 33.09
CA LEU A 541 -1.37 -19.56 32.35
C LEU A 541 -1.50 -20.95 31.70
N HIS A 542 -0.40 -21.62 31.37
CA HIS A 542 -0.43 -22.94 30.76
C HIS A 542 -0.76 -24.08 31.73
N HIS A 543 -0.60 -23.89 33.05
CA HIS A 543 -0.99 -24.88 34.07
C HIS A 543 -2.51 -25.03 34.19
N TYR A 544 -3.28 -24.01 33.81
CA TYR A 544 -4.73 -24.02 33.90
C TYR A 544 -5.39 -24.84 32.80
N GLN A 545 -6.48 -25.53 33.17
CA GLN A 545 -7.35 -26.20 32.21
C GLN A 545 -7.92 -25.19 31.22
N HIS A 546 -7.76 -25.43 29.92
CA HIS A 546 -8.18 -24.51 28.86
C HIS A 546 -9.65 -24.06 29.01
N LYS A 547 -10.57 -25.01 29.22
CA LYS A 547 -12.00 -24.70 29.41
C LYS A 547 -12.24 -23.83 30.66
N TYR A 548 -11.54 -24.10 31.75
CA TYR A 548 -11.65 -23.33 33.00
C TYR A 548 -11.14 -21.90 32.80
N LEU A 549 -9.95 -21.73 32.21
CA LEU A 549 -9.33 -20.42 31.97
C LEU A 549 -10.23 -19.52 31.11
N HIS A 550 -10.74 -20.02 29.99
CA HIS A 550 -11.61 -19.25 29.09
C HIS A 550 -13.05 -19.08 29.60
N GLN A 551 -13.44 -19.78 30.66
CA GLN A 551 -14.68 -19.53 31.38
C GLN A 551 -14.49 -18.43 32.44
N LYS A 552 -13.39 -18.47 33.20
CA LYS A 552 -13.10 -17.50 34.27
C LYS A 552 -12.51 -16.18 33.76
N MET A 553 -11.96 -16.17 32.56
CA MET A 553 -11.52 -14.98 31.88
C MET A 553 -12.43 -14.73 30.68
N ALA A 554 -12.95 -13.53 30.46
CA ALA A 554 -13.73 -13.15 29.27
C ALA A 554 -13.04 -12.01 28.51
N LEU A 555 -13.12 -12.03 27.16
CA LEU A 555 -12.63 -10.95 26.30
C LEU A 555 -13.80 -10.42 25.48
N VAL A 556 -13.94 -9.11 25.44
CA VAL A 556 -14.77 -8.41 24.46
C VAL A 556 -13.82 -7.65 23.53
N SER A 557 -13.76 -8.08 22.27
CA SER A 557 -12.89 -7.48 21.25
C SER A 557 -13.50 -6.20 20.67
N GLN A 558 -12.66 -5.34 20.09
CA GLN A 558 -13.06 -4.10 19.41
C GLN A 558 -14.09 -4.36 18.30
N ASN A 559 -13.89 -5.43 17.54
CA ASN A 559 -14.79 -5.91 16.49
C ASN A 559 -15.24 -7.34 16.83
N PRO A 560 -16.38 -7.54 17.49
CA PRO A 560 -16.86 -8.86 17.82
C PRO A 560 -17.43 -9.58 16.60
N GLU A 561 -16.98 -10.82 16.39
CA GLU A 561 -17.52 -11.69 15.35
C GLU A 561 -18.74 -12.47 15.86
N LEU A 562 -19.82 -12.41 15.08
CA LEU A 562 -21.04 -13.21 15.27
C LEU A 562 -21.11 -14.27 14.17
N PHE A 563 -21.48 -15.49 14.54
CA PHE A 563 -21.65 -16.59 13.60
C PHE A 563 -23.06 -16.57 13.00
N SER A 564 -23.21 -17.05 11.77
CA SER A 564 -24.53 -17.23 11.16
C SER A 564 -25.38 -18.19 11.99
N GLY A 565 -26.59 -17.77 12.37
CA GLY A 565 -27.44 -18.49 13.33
C GLY A 565 -28.25 -17.52 14.19
N SER A 566 -29.00 -18.06 15.15
CA SER A 566 -29.84 -17.23 16.02
C SER A 566 -29.03 -16.33 16.96
N LEU A 567 -29.67 -15.26 17.44
CA LEU A 567 -29.16 -14.41 18.50
C LEU A 567 -28.81 -15.23 19.74
N ARG A 568 -29.69 -16.15 20.14
CA ARG A 568 -29.48 -17.09 21.24
C ARG A 568 -28.24 -17.95 21.04
N TYR A 569 -28.08 -18.55 19.85
CA TYR A 569 -26.90 -19.36 19.52
C TYR A 569 -25.61 -18.56 19.69
N ASN A 570 -25.62 -17.28 19.29
CA ASN A 570 -24.47 -16.40 19.44
C ASN A 570 -24.20 -16.03 20.91
N ILE A 571 -25.20 -15.84 21.76
CA ILE A 571 -24.99 -15.54 23.18
C ILE A 571 -24.48 -16.78 23.94
N GLU A 572 -25.12 -17.92 23.70
CA GLU A 572 -24.82 -19.21 24.35
C GLU A 572 -23.62 -19.93 23.74
N TYR A 573 -22.94 -19.33 22.76
CA TYR A 573 -21.87 -19.95 21.99
C TYR A 573 -20.82 -20.63 22.89
N GLY A 574 -20.68 -21.96 22.82
CA GLY A 574 -19.73 -22.73 23.62
C GLY A 574 -20.18 -23.09 25.05
N LEU A 575 -21.40 -22.72 25.46
CA LEU A 575 -22.04 -23.15 26.71
C LEU A 575 -22.96 -24.35 26.42
N ARG A 576 -22.92 -25.39 27.26
CA ARG A 576 -23.63 -26.66 26.99
C ARG A 576 -25.09 -26.70 27.42
N GLU A 577 -25.54 -25.78 28.27
CA GLU A 577 -26.95 -25.53 28.65
C GLU A 577 -26.91 -24.50 29.80
N ARG A 578 -27.16 -23.20 29.51
CA ARG A 578 -27.50 -22.22 30.55
C ARG A 578 -28.92 -21.74 30.27
N SER A 579 -29.62 -21.41 31.35
CA SER A 579 -31.03 -21.05 31.32
C SER A 579 -31.19 -19.66 30.65
N ILE A 580 -32.13 -19.53 29.71
CA ILE A 580 -32.46 -18.28 29.00
C ILE A 580 -32.78 -17.14 29.98
N GLU A 581 -33.22 -17.49 31.19
CA GLU A 581 -33.49 -16.60 32.30
C GLU A 581 -32.24 -15.83 32.72
N ARG A 582 -31.05 -16.46 32.72
CA ARG A 582 -29.80 -15.79 33.04
C ARG A 582 -29.40 -14.79 31.96
N VAL A 583 -29.62 -15.13 30.69
CA VAL A 583 -29.39 -14.22 29.56
C VAL A 583 -30.30 -13.00 29.68
N LYS A 584 -31.58 -13.21 29.99
CA LYS A 584 -32.56 -12.14 30.24
C LYS A 584 -32.16 -11.26 31.44
N GLU A 585 -31.67 -11.86 32.52
CA GLU A 585 -31.21 -11.13 33.71
C GLU A 585 -30.01 -10.23 33.37
N VAL A 586 -29.00 -10.75 32.67
CA VAL A 586 -27.82 -9.99 32.26
C VAL A 586 -28.21 -8.88 31.27
N ALA A 587 -29.05 -9.19 30.28
CA ALA A 587 -29.55 -8.22 29.32
C ALA A 587 -30.28 -7.05 30.00
N LYS A 588 -31.09 -7.33 31.02
CA LYS A 588 -31.80 -6.30 31.80
C LYS A 588 -30.85 -5.40 32.59
N LYS A 589 -29.78 -5.96 33.17
CA LYS A 589 -28.80 -5.18 33.96
C LYS A 589 -27.99 -4.20 33.12
N ILE A 590 -27.74 -4.53 31.86
CA ILE A 590 -27.00 -3.64 30.93
C ILE A 590 -27.94 -2.83 30.02
N HIS A 591 -29.24 -2.75 30.33
CA HIS A 591 -30.26 -2.03 29.54
C HIS A 591 -30.38 -2.48 28.07
N ALA A 592 -30.05 -3.73 27.77
CA ALA A 592 -30.14 -4.33 26.44
C ALA A 592 -31.45 -5.14 26.23
N ASP A 593 -32.31 -5.18 27.24
CA ASP A 593 -33.56 -5.94 27.23
C ASP A 593 -34.54 -5.43 26.17
N LYS A 594 -34.66 -4.10 26.02
CA LYS A 594 -35.53 -3.49 25.00
C LYS A 594 -35.12 -3.91 23.59
N PHE A 595 -33.84 -3.74 23.25
CA PHE A 595 -33.28 -4.12 21.95
C PHE A 595 -33.42 -5.63 21.67
N ILE A 596 -33.14 -6.49 22.65
CA ILE A 596 -33.23 -7.95 22.48
C ILE A 596 -34.69 -8.41 22.40
N SER A 597 -35.61 -7.73 23.10
CA SER A 597 -37.03 -8.02 23.03
C SER A 597 -37.66 -7.67 21.67
N GLU A 598 -37.18 -6.60 21.03
CA GLU A 598 -37.62 -6.20 19.68
C GLU A 598 -37.15 -7.18 18.59
N LEU A 599 -35.96 -7.77 18.75
CA LEU A 599 -35.41 -8.72 17.79
C LEU A 599 -35.85 -10.17 18.01
N GLU A 600 -36.28 -10.56 19.20
CA GLU A 600 -36.47 -11.96 19.63
C GLU A 600 -35.18 -12.80 19.63
N TYR A 601 -35.12 -13.79 20.52
CA TYR A 601 -33.92 -14.61 20.75
C TYR A 601 -33.59 -15.58 19.59
N ASP A 602 -34.59 -15.97 18.81
CA ASP A 602 -34.43 -16.94 17.72
C ASP A 602 -34.12 -16.28 16.37
N THR A 603 -34.03 -14.95 16.32
CA THR A 603 -33.73 -14.21 15.09
C THR A 603 -32.33 -14.48 14.56
N ASP A 604 -32.27 -14.80 13.27
CA ASP A 604 -31.01 -15.04 12.56
C ASP A 604 -30.27 -13.72 12.29
N VAL A 605 -29.06 -13.61 12.86
CA VAL A 605 -28.21 -12.40 12.79
C VAL A 605 -27.53 -12.20 11.43
N GLY A 606 -27.60 -13.19 10.52
CA GLY A 606 -26.99 -13.16 9.20
C GLY A 606 -25.47 -13.38 9.20
N GLU A 607 -24.86 -13.46 8.01
CA GLU A 607 -23.41 -13.70 7.87
C GLU A 607 -22.60 -12.61 8.58
N CYS A 608 -21.73 -13.02 9.51
CA CYS A 608 -20.92 -12.13 10.33
C CYS A 608 -21.73 -11.05 11.09
N GLY A 609 -23.01 -11.32 11.39
CA GLY A 609 -23.90 -10.36 12.04
C GLY A 609 -24.32 -9.19 11.14
N GLY A 610 -24.31 -9.35 9.81
CA GLY A 610 -24.57 -8.27 8.84
C GLY A 610 -25.94 -7.60 8.94
N LYS A 611 -26.91 -8.17 9.69
CA LYS A 611 -28.22 -7.57 9.94
C LYS A 611 -28.27 -6.65 11.17
N LEU A 612 -27.19 -6.57 11.95
CA LEU A 612 -27.13 -5.82 13.21
C LEU A 612 -26.22 -4.60 13.10
N SER A 613 -26.55 -3.55 13.86
CA SER A 613 -25.66 -2.39 14.05
C SER A 613 -24.40 -2.79 14.82
N ASP A 614 -23.32 -2.04 14.66
CA ASP A 614 -22.06 -2.37 15.34
C ASP A 614 -22.16 -2.24 16.87
N GLY A 615 -22.97 -1.30 17.38
CA GLY A 615 -23.29 -1.21 18.81
C GLY A 615 -24.07 -2.42 19.33
N ALA A 616 -25.04 -2.92 18.54
CA ALA A 616 -25.76 -4.15 18.86
C ALA A 616 -24.83 -5.38 18.91
N LYS A 617 -23.88 -5.49 17.97
CA LYS A 617 -22.87 -6.56 17.99
C LYS A 617 -21.98 -6.50 19.23
N GLN A 618 -21.53 -5.30 19.62
CA GLN A 618 -20.78 -5.11 20.87
C GLN A 618 -21.60 -5.48 22.10
N CYS A 619 -22.86 -5.06 22.17
CA CYS A 619 -23.76 -5.42 23.26
C CYS A 619 -23.93 -6.95 23.40
N ILE A 620 -24.16 -7.66 22.29
CA ILE A 620 -24.25 -9.12 22.28
C ILE A 620 -22.95 -9.79 22.76
N ALA A 621 -21.80 -9.25 22.37
CA ALA A 621 -20.50 -9.75 22.83
C ALA A 621 -20.28 -9.54 24.33
N ILE A 622 -20.76 -8.43 24.89
CA ILE A 622 -20.72 -8.14 26.33
C ILE A 622 -21.63 -9.12 27.10
N ILE A 623 -22.84 -9.36 26.61
CA ILE A 623 -23.75 -10.35 27.21
C ILE A 623 -23.12 -11.74 27.14
N ARG A 624 -22.57 -12.13 25.99
CA ARG A 624 -21.82 -13.38 25.80
C ARG A 624 -20.70 -13.51 26.83
N ALA A 625 -19.94 -12.44 27.10
CA ALA A 625 -18.89 -12.43 28.12
C ALA A 625 -19.45 -12.60 29.54
N LEU A 626 -20.45 -11.81 29.93
CA LEU A 626 -20.98 -11.76 31.29
C LEU A 626 -21.76 -13.02 31.70
N VAL A 627 -22.44 -13.67 30.75
CA VAL A 627 -23.18 -14.93 30.99
C VAL A 627 -22.24 -16.06 31.43
N ARG A 628 -20.92 -15.96 31.26
CA ARG A 628 -19.93 -16.96 31.71
C ARG A 628 -19.49 -16.79 33.17
N GLU A 629 -19.89 -15.70 33.82
CA GLU A 629 -19.45 -15.32 35.16
C GLU A 629 -17.92 -15.30 35.33
N PRO A 630 -17.24 -14.45 34.53
CA PRO A 630 -15.80 -14.32 34.61
C PRO A 630 -15.36 -13.65 35.92
N GLN A 631 -14.18 -14.04 36.41
CA GLN A 631 -13.43 -13.37 37.46
C GLN A 631 -12.50 -12.28 36.89
N VAL A 632 -12.04 -12.46 35.64
CA VAL A 632 -11.22 -11.51 34.90
C VAL A 632 -11.95 -11.10 33.62
N VAL A 633 -12.16 -9.80 33.41
CA VAL A 633 -12.79 -9.27 32.20
C VAL A 633 -11.79 -8.40 31.45
N VAL A 634 -11.61 -8.66 30.16
CA VAL A 634 -10.76 -7.87 29.27
C VAL A 634 -11.64 -7.17 28.25
N LEU A 635 -11.57 -5.84 28.22
CA LEU A 635 -12.32 -4.98 27.30
C LEU A 635 -11.34 -4.31 26.36
N ASP A 636 -11.39 -4.66 25.07
CA ASP A 636 -10.53 -4.06 24.05
C ASP A 636 -11.38 -3.08 23.22
N GLU A 637 -11.37 -1.80 23.59
CA GLU A 637 -12.21 -0.74 23.00
C GLU A 637 -13.72 -1.07 22.93
N ALA A 638 -14.18 -1.97 23.80
CA ALA A 638 -15.51 -2.56 23.74
C ALA A 638 -16.67 -1.58 24.01
N THR A 639 -16.39 -0.40 24.58
CA THR A 639 -17.38 0.64 24.89
C THR A 639 -17.48 1.73 23.82
N SER A 640 -16.58 1.73 22.83
CA SER A 640 -16.45 2.83 21.86
C SER A 640 -17.60 2.95 20.86
N LYS A 641 -18.30 1.84 20.56
CA LYS A 641 -19.40 1.79 19.57
C LYS A 641 -20.77 1.60 20.23
N LEU A 642 -20.83 1.65 21.56
CA LEU A 642 -22.07 1.65 22.30
C LEU A 642 -22.66 3.06 22.37
N ASP A 643 -23.97 3.15 22.46
CA ASP A 643 -24.70 4.35 22.80
C ASP A 643 -24.40 4.79 24.25
N ILE A 644 -24.61 6.08 24.55
CA ILE A 644 -24.24 6.69 25.84
C ILE A 644 -24.98 6.03 27.01
N GLU A 645 -26.25 5.65 26.80
CA GLU A 645 -27.07 4.98 27.83
C GLU A 645 -26.52 3.57 28.14
N ALA A 646 -26.28 2.74 27.12
CA ALA A 646 -25.66 1.42 27.32
C ALA A 646 -24.23 1.53 27.88
N GLN A 647 -23.44 2.52 27.47
CA GLN A 647 -22.08 2.71 27.95
C GLN A 647 -22.03 2.99 29.46
N HIS A 648 -22.92 3.84 29.98
CA HIS A 648 -23.00 4.12 31.42
C HIS A 648 -23.53 2.93 32.23
N ALA A 649 -24.34 2.07 31.64
CA ALA A 649 -24.85 0.87 32.31
C ALA A 649 -23.84 -0.29 32.39
N VAL A 650 -23.02 -0.45 31.35
CA VAL A 650 -22.13 -1.61 31.19
C VAL A 650 -20.97 -1.61 32.19
N LEU A 651 -20.29 -0.47 32.38
CA LEU A 651 -19.08 -0.40 33.23
C LEU A 651 -19.37 -0.74 34.70
N PRO A 652 -20.41 -0.17 35.37
CA PRO A 652 -20.75 -0.53 36.75
C PRO A 652 -21.10 -2.01 36.94
N GLU A 653 -21.84 -2.62 36.00
CA GLU A 653 -22.18 -4.05 36.08
C GLU A 653 -20.95 -4.94 35.90
N ILE A 654 -19.98 -4.55 35.06
CA ILE A 654 -18.73 -5.26 34.88
C ILE A 654 -17.88 -5.19 36.16
N LEU A 655 -17.77 -4.01 36.76
CA LEU A 655 -17.02 -3.76 38.00
C LEU A 655 -17.69 -4.38 39.24
N SER A 656 -18.99 -4.64 39.17
CA SER A 656 -19.73 -5.33 40.25
C SER A 656 -19.14 -6.71 40.55
N ARG A 657 -19.24 -7.14 41.83
CA ARG A 657 -18.76 -8.44 42.34
C ARG A 657 -17.24 -8.63 42.43
N GLY A 658 -16.45 -7.55 42.43
CA GLY A 658 -15.01 -7.61 42.69
C GLY A 658 -14.23 -8.36 41.61
N ARG A 659 -14.59 -8.15 40.35
CA ARG A 659 -13.89 -8.72 39.19
C ARG A 659 -12.63 -7.91 38.89
N THR A 660 -11.58 -8.57 38.43
CA THR A 660 -10.41 -7.88 37.86
C THR A 660 -10.75 -7.45 36.45
N VAL A 661 -10.58 -6.16 36.12
CA VAL A 661 -10.95 -5.63 34.81
C VAL A 661 -9.72 -5.01 34.15
N LEU A 662 -9.36 -5.50 32.95
CA LEU A 662 -8.38 -4.87 32.08
C LEU A 662 -9.12 -4.15 30.96
N VAL A 663 -8.94 -2.83 30.85
CA VAL A 663 -9.55 -2.04 29.78
C VAL A 663 -8.47 -1.42 28.89
N VAL A 664 -8.52 -1.71 27.60
CA VAL A 664 -7.79 -0.97 26.58
C VAL A 664 -8.74 0.11 26.07
N ALA A 665 -8.49 1.37 26.46
CA ALA A 665 -9.38 2.48 26.15
C ALA A 665 -8.64 3.61 25.43
N HIS A 666 -9.30 4.21 24.44
CA HIS A 666 -8.90 5.49 23.82
C HIS A 666 -9.75 6.66 24.34
N GLN A 667 -10.80 6.38 25.13
CA GLN A 667 -11.70 7.38 25.69
C GLN A 667 -11.28 7.75 27.11
N LEU A 668 -10.98 9.03 27.34
CA LEU A 668 -10.46 9.54 28.61
C LEU A 668 -11.38 9.23 29.80
N LYS A 669 -12.70 9.36 29.64
CA LYS A 669 -13.69 9.05 30.70
C LYS A 669 -13.59 7.64 31.27
N THR A 670 -13.21 6.66 30.46
CA THR A 670 -13.03 5.27 30.92
C THR A 670 -11.68 5.08 31.59
N VAL A 671 -10.66 5.86 31.20
CA VAL A 671 -9.33 5.85 31.84
C VAL A 671 -9.38 6.54 33.20
N GLU A 672 -10.09 7.67 33.32
CA GLU A 672 -10.28 8.41 34.58
C GLU A 672 -10.94 7.55 35.67
N THR A 673 -11.81 6.62 35.29
CA THR A 673 -12.48 5.70 36.23
C THR A 673 -11.61 4.52 36.67
N ALA A 674 -10.39 4.35 36.12
CA ALA A 674 -9.54 3.22 36.44
C ALA A 674 -8.79 3.43 37.75
N ASP A 675 -8.75 2.41 38.60
CA ASP A 675 -7.99 2.42 39.85
C ASP A 675 -6.46 2.44 39.62
N HIS A 676 -6.04 2.05 38.41
CA HIS A 676 -4.64 1.89 38.05
C HIS A 676 -4.44 2.06 36.53
N ILE A 677 -3.50 2.90 36.11
CA ILE A 677 -3.23 3.19 34.70
C ILE A 677 -1.81 2.74 34.36
N VAL A 678 -1.67 2.00 33.25
CA VAL A 678 -0.39 1.53 32.70
C VAL A 678 -0.22 2.11 31.30
N PHE A 679 0.80 2.94 31.11
CA PHE A 679 1.13 3.56 29.83
C PHE A 679 2.23 2.78 29.10
N LEU A 680 1.90 2.27 27.90
CA LEU A 680 2.84 1.59 27.01
C LEU A 680 3.27 2.47 25.84
N GLU A 681 4.57 2.51 25.59
CA GLU A 681 5.19 3.16 24.43
C GLU A 681 6.33 2.27 23.88
N ASP A 682 6.40 2.13 22.56
CA ASP A 682 7.41 1.31 21.86
C ASP A 682 7.62 -0.12 22.40
N GLY A 683 6.54 -0.71 22.93
CA GLY A 683 6.54 -2.06 23.50
C GLY A 683 7.08 -2.15 24.93
N ARG A 684 7.21 -1.04 25.65
CA ARG A 684 7.68 -0.96 27.05
C ARG A 684 6.66 -0.23 27.92
N VAL A 685 6.63 -0.56 29.20
CA VAL A 685 5.88 0.20 30.21
C VAL A 685 6.73 1.41 30.61
N VAL A 686 6.21 2.62 30.40
CA VAL A 686 6.93 3.87 30.67
C VAL A 686 6.45 4.52 31.97
N GLU A 687 5.12 4.55 32.17
CA GLU A 687 4.50 5.14 33.36
C GLU A 687 3.43 4.18 33.92
N GLU A 688 3.29 4.15 35.24
CA GLU A 688 2.33 3.34 35.99
C GLU A 688 1.93 4.12 37.26
N GLY A 689 0.63 4.17 37.58
CA GLY A 689 0.11 4.89 38.75
C GLY A 689 -1.39 5.22 38.66
N THR A 690 -1.90 5.98 39.64
CA THR A 690 -3.25 6.56 39.57
C THR A 690 -3.27 7.79 38.66
N ASP A 691 -4.46 8.21 38.20
CA ASP A 691 -4.60 9.44 37.42
C ASP A 691 -4.00 10.65 38.17
N GLU A 692 -4.29 10.78 39.47
CA GLU A 692 -3.75 11.84 40.32
C GLU A 692 -2.22 11.79 40.46
N GLU A 693 -1.62 10.61 40.59
CA GLU A 693 -0.17 10.43 40.71
C GLU A 693 0.56 10.73 39.39
N LEU A 694 -0.03 10.34 38.26
CA LEU A 694 0.49 10.62 36.92
C LEU A 694 0.38 12.12 36.59
N MET A 695 -0.72 12.74 36.99
CA MET A 695 -0.94 14.18 36.82
C MET A 695 -0.08 15.02 37.78
N ALA A 696 0.16 14.57 39.01
CA ALA A 696 1.01 15.25 39.99
C ALA A 696 2.51 15.23 39.61
N LYS A 697 2.95 14.24 38.82
CA LYS A 697 4.32 14.18 38.28
C LYS A 697 4.59 15.20 37.16
N ARG A 698 3.58 15.95 36.69
CA ARG A 698 3.73 16.95 35.63
C ARG A 698 3.38 18.35 36.13
N GLY A 699 4.36 19.26 36.11
CA GLY A 699 4.14 20.68 36.34
C GLY A 699 3.13 21.25 35.34
N ARG A 700 2.36 22.26 35.77
CA ARG A 700 1.22 22.88 35.05
C ARG A 700 1.57 23.65 33.76
N GLY A 701 2.63 23.26 33.05
CA GLY A 701 3.00 23.78 31.73
C GLY A 701 2.86 22.69 30.67
N ILE A 702 2.46 23.05 29.45
CA ILE A 702 2.44 22.09 28.35
C ILE A 702 3.87 21.96 27.88
N HIS A 703 4.41 20.75 27.98
CA HIS A 703 5.71 20.48 27.39
C HIS A 703 5.56 20.39 25.88
N VAL A 704 6.09 21.39 25.16
CA VAL A 704 5.84 21.58 23.71
C VAL A 704 6.98 21.08 22.81
N ASP A 705 7.93 20.35 23.38
CA ASP A 705 8.96 19.62 22.63
C ASP A 705 8.36 18.48 21.76
N SER A 706 7.14 18.05 22.07
CA SER A 706 6.36 17.10 21.27
C SER A 706 4.88 17.48 21.20
N ALA A 707 4.15 16.90 20.24
CA ALA A 707 2.73 17.19 20.05
C ALA A 707 1.92 16.82 21.32
N PRO A 708 1.05 17.71 21.84
CA PRO A 708 0.22 17.41 23.00
C PRO A 708 -0.74 16.25 22.70
N ILE A 709 -0.54 15.13 23.41
CA ILE A 709 -1.35 13.91 23.31
C ILE A 709 -2.34 13.75 24.46
N MET A 710 -2.16 14.50 25.55
CA MET A 710 -3.04 14.51 26.73
C MET A 710 -3.64 15.91 26.94
N PRO A 711 -4.89 16.01 27.42
CA PRO A 711 -5.46 17.30 27.78
C PRO A 711 -4.83 17.78 29.09
N VAL A 712 -4.12 18.91 29.05
CA VAL A 712 -3.40 19.46 30.21
C VAL A 712 -4.03 20.77 30.69
N LEU A 713 -4.81 21.44 29.83
CA LEU A 713 -5.43 22.72 30.16
C LEU A 713 -6.80 22.54 30.79
N THR A 714 -7.05 23.30 31.84
CA THR A 714 -8.38 23.46 32.48
C THR A 714 -9.00 24.83 32.20
N THR A 715 -8.22 25.77 31.67
CA THR A 715 -8.63 27.12 31.27
C THR A 715 -8.06 27.45 29.91
N SER A 716 -8.58 28.47 29.23
CA SER A 716 -8.07 28.91 27.92
C SER A 716 -6.74 29.69 27.99
N TYR A 717 -5.88 29.35 28.95
CA TYR A 717 -4.53 29.85 29.11
C TYR A 717 -3.53 28.72 28.89
N ALA A 718 -2.58 28.92 27.97
CA ALA A 718 -1.53 27.98 27.63
C ALA A 718 -0.15 28.60 27.88
N HIS A 719 0.77 27.77 28.36
CA HIS A 719 2.19 28.11 28.49
C HIS A 719 3.02 26.98 27.89
N GLY A 720 3.72 27.27 26.79
CA GLY A 720 4.58 26.32 26.11
C GLY A 720 5.93 26.19 26.81
N THR A 721 6.11 25.19 27.65
CA THR A 721 7.40 24.92 28.29
C THR A 721 8.28 24.06 27.40
N SER A 722 9.56 24.41 27.29
CA SER A 722 10.52 23.71 26.45
C SER A 722 11.78 23.36 27.24
N SER A 723 12.36 22.20 26.95
CA SER A 723 13.67 21.79 27.48
C SER A 723 14.83 22.54 26.82
N THR A 724 14.59 23.16 25.66
CA THR A 724 15.60 23.86 24.88
C THR A 724 15.63 25.34 25.25
N PRO A 725 16.75 25.91 25.73
CA PRO A 725 16.81 27.30 26.16
C PRO A 725 16.68 28.29 24.99
N LEU A 726 16.22 29.51 25.29
CA LEU A 726 16.26 30.63 24.34
C LEU A 726 17.70 30.95 23.94
N ARG A 727 17.87 31.36 22.68
CA ARG A 727 19.14 31.82 22.12
C ARG A 727 19.35 33.32 22.40
N HIS A 728 20.57 33.65 22.77
CA HIS A 728 21.04 35.01 23.05
C HIS A 728 22.01 35.50 21.96
N THR A 729 21.81 35.07 20.72
CA THR A 729 22.68 35.39 19.58
C THR A 729 22.02 36.37 18.62
N THR A 730 22.83 37.15 17.92
CA THR A 730 22.35 38.01 16.83
C THR A 730 22.11 37.22 15.54
N ILE A 731 21.49 37.86 14.54
CA ILE A 731 21.27 37.27 13.21
C ILE A 731 22.62 36.96 12.53
N ALA A 732 23.59 37.88 12.62
CA ALA A 732 24.90 37.73 12.00
C ALA A 732 25.72 36.58 12.64
N GLU A 733 25.70 36.46 13.97
CA GLU A 733 26.32 35.34 14.67
C GLU A 733 25.67 34.00 14.32
N SER A 734 24.35 33.99 14.14
CA SER A 734 23.60 32.79 13.76
C SER A 734 24.04 32.29 12.38
N LEU A 735 24.14 33.19 11.40
CA LEU A 735 24.68 32.86 10.07
C LEU A 735 26.12 32.35 10.15
N LEU A 736 26.99 33.06 10.89
CA LEU A 736 28.41 32.68 11.02
C LEU A 736 28.57 31.25 11.57
N ARG A 737 27.82 30.88 12.62
CA ARG A 737 27.84 29.53 13.19
C ARG A 737 27.40 28.46 12.18
N THR A 738 26.48 28.80 11.28
CA THR A 738 26.02 27.90 10.22
C THR A 738 27.05 27.78 9.10
N VAL A 739 27.71 28.88 8.73
CA VAL A 739 28.82 28.91 7.77
C VAL A 739 30.00 28.07 8.25
N GLU A 740 30.34 28.16 9.55
CA GLU A 740 31.39 27.34 10.17
C GLU A 740 31.06 25.83 10.11
N ARG A 741 29.78 25.47 10.18
CA ARG A 741 29.33 24.07 10.12
C ARG A 741 29.24 23.54 8.69
N TRP A 742 28.78 24.37 7.74
CA TRP A 742 28.47 23.95 6.37
C TRP A 742 28.90 25.00 5.32
N PRO A 743 30.20 25.30 5.18
CA PRO A 743 30.67 26.37 4.31
C PRO A 743 30.32 26.15 2.84
N ASP A 744 30.47 24.92 2.36
CA ASP A 744 30.31 24.56 0.94
C ASP A 744 28.86 24.18 0.55
N ARG A 745 27.94 24.15 1.52
CA ARG A 745 26.52 23.84 1.24
C ARG A 745 25.88 25.04 0.54
N GLU A 746 25.06 24.77 -0.49
CA GLU A 746 24.27 25.82 -1.17
C GLU A 746 23.29 26.44 -0.17
N ALA A 747 23.43 27.73 0.10
CA ALA A 747 22.53 28.49 0.98
C ALA A 747 21.25 28.86 0.25
N MET A 748 21.38 29.33 -1.01
CA MET A 748 20.24 29.77 -1.80
C MET A 748 20.46 29.68 -3.30
N ALA A 749 19.35 29.55 -4.04
CA ALA A 749 19.28 29.59 -5.50
C ALA A 749 18.10 30.49 -5.96
N PHE A 750 18.39 31.51 -6.76
CA PHE A 750 17.41 32.37 -7.44
C PHE A 750 17.35 31.96 -8.91
N LEU A 751 16.30 31.21 -9.28
CA LEU A 751 16.28 30.50 -10.57
C LEU A 751 16.12 31.44 -11.76
N GLN A 752 15.33 32.49 -11.61
CA GLN A 752 15.09 33.47 -12.68
C GLN A 752 16.35 34.26 -13.03
N ASP A 753 17.16 34.61 -12.03
CA ASP A 753 18.36 35.42 -12.19
C ASP A 753 19.63 34.56 -12.39
N GLY A 754 19.52 33.24 -12.19
CA GLY A 754 20.64 32.29 -12.31
C GLY A 754 21.66 32.38 -11.16
N VAL A 755 21.32 33.04 -10.05
CA VAL A 755 22.22 33.27 -8.92
C VAL A 755 22.17 32.07 -7.96
N ARG A 756 23.33 31.51 -7.64
CA ARG A 756 23.51 30.46 -6.62
C ARG A 756 24.67 30.83 -5.72
N LYS A 757 24.51 30.59 -4.42
CA LYS A 757 25.54 30.91 -3.42
C LYS A 757 25.66 29.79 -2.39
N THR A 758 26.88 29.40 -2.08
CA THR A 758 27.19 28.63 -0.88
C THR A 758 27.11 29.52 0.37
N PHE A 759 27.05 28.92 1.56
CA PHE A 759 27.09 29.68 2.82
C PHE A 759 28.36 30.51 2.94
N ALA A 760 29.53 29.98 2.55
CA ALA A 760 30.80 30.72 2.60
C ALA A 760 30.82 31.90 1.63
N GLU A 761 30.34 31.72 0.39
CA GLU A 761 30.23 32.81 -0.58
C GLU A 761 29.24 33.88 -0.11
N PHE A 762 28.08 33.45 0.40
CA PHE A 762 27.09 34.38 0.94
C PHE A 762 27.63 35.18 2.12
N GLN A 763 28.36 34.55 3.05
CA GLN A 763 28.98 35.25 4.18
C GLN A 763 30.00 36.30 3.72
N LYS A 764 30.79 35.99 2.68
CA LYS A 764 31.73 36.95 2.10
C LYS A 764 31.01 38.16 1.51
N ASP A 765 29.93 37.92 0.78
CA ASP A 765 29.13 38.98 0.18
C ASP A 765 28.47 39.85 1.27
N VAL A 766 27.95 39.22 2.35
CA VAL A 766 27.40 39.92 3.52
C VAL A 766 28.45 40.83 4.18
N ASP A 767 29.69 40.36 4.30
CA ASP A 767 30.78 41.14 4.91
C ASP A 767 31.15 42.36 4.07
N GLN A 768 31.21 42.19 2.75
CA GLN A 768 31.47 43.27 1.81
C GLN A 768 30.34 44.29 1.80
N ALA A 769 29.09 43.84 1.72
CA ALA A 769 27.93 44.71 1.76
C ALA A 769 27.85 45.50 3.08
N ALA A 770 28.09 44.85 4.22
CA ALA A 770 28.04 45.48 5.53
C ALA A 770 29.15 46.53 5.69
N ALA A 771 30.39 46.21 5.28
CA ALA A 771 31.49 47.18 5.28
C ALA A 771 31.23 48.35 4.31
N GLY A 772 30.62 48.07 3.16
CA GLY A 772 30.17 49.07 2.19
C GLY A 772 29.14 50.04 2.77
N LEU A 773 28.14 49.54 3.49
CA LEU A 773 27.14 50.38 4.16
C LEU A 773 27.79 51.32 5.19
N LEU A 774 28.80 50.85 5.94
CA LEU A 774 29.57 51.70 6.85
C LEU A 774 30.37 52.77 6.09
N ALA A 775 30.95 52.43 4.94
CA ALA A 775 31.67 53.36 4.07
C ALA A 775 30.75 54.46 3.51
N LEU A 776 29.48 54.15 3.28
CA LEU A 776 28.43 55.10 2.90
C LEU A 776 27.98 56.01 4.07
N GLY A 777 28.54 55.82 5.27
CA GLY A 777 28.25 56.64 6.45
C GLY A 777 27.01 56.20 7.23
N LEU A 778 26.51 54.99 7.01
CA LEU A 778 25.52 54.38 7.89
C LEU A 778 26.17 53.85 9.17
N THR A 779 25.43 53.88 10.26
CA THR A 779 25.89 53.49 11.60
C THR A 779 24.83 52.69 12.34
N LYS A 780 25.19 52.05 13.47
CA LYS A 780 24.25 51.29 14.30
C LYS A 780 23.02 52.14 14.65
N GLY A 781 21.81 51.61 14.43
CA GLY A 781 20.54 52.28 14.68
C GLY A 781 20.01 53.15 13.53
N ASP A 782 20.78 53.34 12.45
CA ASP A 782 20.25 53.92 11.21
C ASP A 782 19.22 52.99 10.57
N ARG A 783 18.23 53.55 9.85
CA ARG A 783 17.20 52.78 9.15
C ARG A 783 17.51 52.71 7.66
N LEU A 784 17.44 51.51 7.09
CA LEU A 784 17.61 51.28 5.66
C LEU A 784 16.36 50.62 5.08
N GLY A 785 15.70 51.31 4.14
CA GLY A 785 14.52 50.79 3.45
C GLY A 785 14.90 49.81 2.35
N LEU A 786 14.47 48.54 2.46
CA LEU A 786 14.53 47.58 1.37
C LEU A 786 13.20 47.58 0.62
N TRP A 787 13.19 48.16 -0.58
CA TRP A 787 12.00 48.33 -1.40
C TRP A 787 12.15 47.56 -2.71
N GLY A 788 11.68 46.31 -2.73
CA GLY A 788 11.85 45.47 -3.90
C GLY A 788 11.27 44.06 -3.77
N PRO A 789 11.33 43.28 -4.87
CA PRO A 789 10.83 41.92 -4.95
C PRO A 789 11.81 40.89 -4.34
N ASN A 790 11.49 39.60 -4.46
CA ASN A 790 12.36 38.51 -4.02
C ASN A 790 13.60 38.43 -4.90
N THR A 791 14.71 38.99 -4.41
CA THR A 791 15.99 39.07 -5.11
C THR A 791 17.11 38.65 -4.16
N TYR A 792 18.25 38.24 -4.73
CA TYR A 792 19.43 37.87 -3.96
C TYR A 792 19.90 39.05 -3.08
N GLU A 793 19.83 40.26 -3.62
CA GLU A 793 20.23 41.48 -2.95
C GLU A 793 19.35 41.77 -1.74
N TRP A 794 18.05 41.45 -1.79
CA TRP A 794 17.15 41.64 -0.66
C TRP A 794 17.62 40.82 0.55
N ILE A 795 17.90 39.52 0.35
CA ILE A 795 18.39 38.66 1.44
C ILE A 795 19.83 39.02 1.84
N LEU A 796 20.69 39.42 0.90
CA LEU A 796 22.02 39.95 1.20
C LEU A 796 21.95 41.12 2.18
N PHE A 797 21.12 42.13 1.88
CA PHE A 797 20.97 43.30 2.73
C PHE A 797 20.27 43.00 4.07
N GLN A 798 19.42 41.98 4.15
CA GLN A 798 18.86 41.52 5.43
C GLN A 798 19.98 41.12 6.42
N PHE A 799 21.00 40.40 5.95
CA PHE A 799 22.12 39.98 6.80
C PHE A 799 23.20 41.05 6.93
N ALA A 800 23.46 41.84 5.87
CA ALA A 800 24.45 42.91 5.90
C ALA A 800 24.06 44.03 6.88
N THR A 801 22.79 44.45 6.87
CA THR A 801 22.27 45.43 7.83
C THR A 801 22.34 44.90 9.26
N ALA A 802 21.98 43.62 9.47
CA ALA A 802 22.15 42.96 10.76
C ALA A 802 23.60 42.87 11.24
N LYS A 803 24.55 42.65 10.34
CA LYS A 803 25.98 42.64 10.69
C LYS A 803 26.50 44.05 11.03
N ALA A 804 25.95 45.08 10.40
CA ALA A 804 26.28 46.47 10.67
C ALA A 804 25.42 47.13 11.78
N GLY A 805 24.50 46.40 12.42
CA GLY A 805 23.58 46.96 13.43
C GLY A 805 22.62 48.02 12.88
N ILE A 806 22.41 48.03 11.56
CA ILE A 806 21.48 48.91 10.85
C ILE A 806 20.11 48.25 10.88
N ILE A 807 19.06 49.03 11.17
CA ILE A 807 17.69 48.54 11.25
C ILE A 807 17.13 48.45 9.83
N MET A 808 16.85 47.23 9.38
CA MET A 808 16.22 46.98 8.10
C MET A 808 14.74 47.37 8.15
N VAL A 809 14.27 48.15 7.19
CA VAL A 809 12.86 48.51 7.02
C VAL A 809 12.34 47.81 5.77
N ALA A 810 11.43 46.87 5.93
CA ALA A 810 10.82 46.19 4.80
C ALA A 810 9.71 47.06 4.19
N VAL A 811 9.93 47.53 2.96
CA VAL A 811 8.98 48.38 2.24
C VAL A 811 8.26 47.55 1.18
N ASN A 812 6.93 47.60 1.16
CA ASN A 812 6.14 46.80 0.24
C ASN A 812 6.41 47.26 -1.22
N PRO A 813 6.83 46.34 -2.12
CA PRO A 813 7.12 46.66 -3.52
C PRO A 813 5.91 47.22 -4.29
N ALA A 814 4.69 47.04 -3.80
CA ALA A 814 3.48 47.54 -4.45
C ALA A 814 3.05 48.96 -4.04
N TYR A 815 3.70 49.57 -3.04
CA TYR A 815 3.39 50.94 -2.60
C TYR A 815 3.48 51.93 -3.76
N GLN A 816 2.56 52.91 -3.80
CA GLN A 816 2.64 54.06 -4.69
C GLN A 816 3.42 55.19 -4.01
N THR A 817 3.60 56.31 -4.71
CA THR A 817 4.48 57.41 -4.30
C THR A 817 4.14 57.93 -2.90
N GLN A 818 2.86 58.06 -2.56
CA GLN A 818 2.43 58.58 -1.26
C GLN A 818 2.65 57.57 -0.12
N GLU A 819 2.35 56.28 -0.31
CA GLU A 819 2.58 55.28 0.74
C GLU A 819 4.08 55.05 0.97
N ALA A 820 4.89 55.08 -0.10
CA ALA A 820 6.34 54.97 0.00
C ALA A 820 6.95 56.16 0.76
N GLU A 821 6.54 57.40 0.43
CA GLU A 821 6.96 58.59 1.19
C GLU A 821 6.58 58.48 2.66
N PHE A 822 5.34 58.09 2.96
CA PHE A 822 4.88 57.92 4.34
C PHE A 822 5.73 56.91 5.10
N ALA A 823 5.96 55.74 4.52
CA ALA A 823 6.74 54.67 5.14
C ALA A 823 8.17 55.10 5.43
N LEU A 824 8.87 55.65 4.42
CA LEU A 824 10.26 56.10 4.54
C LEU A 824 10.40 57.25 5.55
N ARG A 825 9.45 58.18 5.57
CA ARG A 825 9.45 59.32 6.50
C ARG A 825 9.14 58.90 7.93
N LYS A 826 8.15 58.02 8.14
CA LYS A 826 7.69 57.62 9.49
C LYS A 826 8.82 57.00 10.33
N VAL A 827 9.69 56.23 9.69
CA VAL A 827 10.82 55.56 10.36
C VAL A 827 12.14 56.29 10.13
N GLY A 828 12.13 57.39 9.39
CA GLY A 828 13.32 58.18 9.06
C GLY A 828 14.39 57.35 8.35
N CYS A 829 14.07 56.71 7.23
CA CYS A 829 15.05 55.94 6.47
C CYS A 829 16.19 56.84 5.98
N LYS A 830 17.43 56.49 6.35
CA LYS A 830 18.64 57.20 5.93
C LYS A 830 19.15 56.73 4.56
N ALA A 831 18.87 55.48 4.22
CA ALA A 831 19.13 54.92 2.90
C ALA A 831 17.94 54.10 2.39
N VAL A 832 17.82 53.98 1.07
CA VAL A 832 16.87 53.08 0.40
C VAL A 832 17.62 52.23 -0.62
N VAL A 833 17.33 50.94 -0.65
CA VAL A 833 17.81 49.97 -1.63
C VAL A 833 16.61 49.50 -2.46
N CYS A 834 16.69 49.65 -3.78
CA CYS A 834 15.63 49.24 -4.70
C CYS A 834 16.17 48.95 -6.11
N PRO A 835 15.53 48.08 -6.91
CA PRO A 835 15.79 48.03 -8.35
C PRO A 835 15.19 49.26 -9.05
N THR A 836 15.46 49.47 -10.33
CA THR A 836 14.85 50.58 -11.08
C THR A 836 13.33 50.43 -11.24
N TRP A 837 12.87 49.21 -11.49
CA TRP A 837 11.45 48.90 -11.71
C TRP A 837 11.13 47.45 -11.31
N PHE A 838 9.86 47.18 -11.07
CA PHE A 838 9.33 45.82 -10.93
C PHE A 838 7.84 45.81 -11.29
N LYS A 839 7.44 44.91 -12.20
CA LYS A 839 6.07 44.88 -12.77
C LYS A 839 5.66 46.26 -13.29
N THR A 840 4.67 46.90 -12.67
CA THR A 840 4.17 48.22 -13.06
C THR A 840 4.85 49.37 -12.32
N GLN A 841 5.63 49.08 -11.28
CA GLN A 841 6.21 50.10 -10.39
C GLN A 841 7.57 50.55 -10.90
N LYS A 842 7.78 51.86 -10.91
CA LYS A 842 9.04 52.50 -11.32
C LYS A 842 9.65 53.22 -10.11
N TYR A 843 10.34 52.47 -9.26
CA TYR A 843 10.82 52.94 -7.96
C TYR A 843 11.67 54.20 -8.07
N CYS A 844 12.57 54.27 -9.05
CA CYS A 844 13.41 55.46 -9.29
C CYS A 844 12.58 56.70 -9.62
N ASP A 845 11.59 56.58 -10.51
CA ASP A 845 10.74 57.70 -10.91
C ASP A 845 9.90 58.19 -9.72
N MET A 846 9.40 57.26 -8.91
CA MET A 846 8.64 57.58 -7.70
C MET A 846 9.52 58.26 -6.66
N LEU A 847 10.76 57.80 -6.45
CA LEU A 847 11.72 58.47 -5.57
C LEU A 847 12.06 59.87 -6.07
N ARG A 848 12.22 60.09 -7.38
CA ARG A 848 12.41 61.42 -7.97
C ARG A 848 11.18 62.31 -7.79
N GLN A 849 9.96 61.76 -7.84
CA GLN A 849 8.75 62.53 -7.53
C GLN A 849 8.69 62.96 -6.07
N ILE A 850 9.23 62.15 -5.15
CA ILE A 850 9.29 62.48 -3.72
C ILE A 850 10.44 63.44 -3.43
N CYS A 851 11.61 63.19 -4.02
CA CYS A 851 12.87 63.90 -3.82
C CYS A 851 13.53 64.21 -5.18
N PRO A 852 13.10 65.26 -5.89
CA PRO A 852 13.70 65.68 -7.17
C PRO A 852 15.19 66.01 -7.05
N GLU A 853 15.66 66.34 -5.84
CA GLU A 853 17.04 66.71 -5.54
C GLU A 853 18.05 65.59 -5.85
N ILE A 854 17.60 64.34 -6.02
CA ILE A 854 18.44 63.20 -6.42
C ILE A 854 19.24 63.53 -7.69
N ASP A 855 18.62 64.11 -8.71
CA ASP A 855 19.28 64.34 -10.01
C ASP A 855 20.39 65.42 -9.94
N THR A 856 20.41 66.23 -8.89
CA THR A 856 21.39 67.32 -8.70
C THR A 856 22.38 67.07 -7.57
N SER A 857 22.13 66.04 -6.75
CA SER A 857 22.96 65.69 -5.59
C SER A 857 24.09 64.74 -5.98
N ARG A 858 25.20 64.76 -5.24
CA ARG A 858 26.20 63.68 -5.32
C ARG A 858 25.69 62.45 -4.55
N PRO A 859 26.02 61.22 -4.97
CA PRO A 859 25.67 60.02 -4.22
C PRO A 859 26.07 60.16 -2.73
N GLY A 860 25.09 60.01 -1.83
CA GLY A 860 25.29 60.11 -0.38
C GLY A 860 25.06 61.49 0.25
N ASP A 861 24.78 62.54 -0.54
CA ASP A 861 24.51 63.90 -0.05
C ASP A 861 23.09 64.39 -0.43
N ILE A 862 22.13 63.47 -0.57
CA ILE A 862 20.74 63.83 -0.85
C ILE A 862 20.16 64.62 0.33
N LYS A 863 19.54 65.77 0.05
CA LYS A 863 18.87 66.63 1.04
C LYS A 863 17.47 66.99 0.54
N SER A 864 16.47 66.28 1.04
CA SER A 864 15.06 66.48 0.67
C SER A 864 14.27 67.11 1.82
N ALA A 865 13.38 68.06 1.52
CA ALA A 865 12.44 68.56 2.51
C ALA A 865 11.35 67.53 2.88
N ARG A 866 10.99 66.64 1.94
CA ARG A 866 9.94 65.62 2.13
C ARG A 866 10.47 64.38 2.87
N LEU A 867 11.72 64.02 2.61
CA LEU A 867 12.45 62.93 3.29
C LEU A 867 13.73 63.48 3.95
N PRO A 868 13.64 64.17 5.10
CA PRO A 868 14.75 64.89 5.71
C PRO A 868 15.91 64.00 6.17
N ASP A 869 15.64 62.73 6.47
CA ASP A 869 16.64 61.75 6.92
C ASP A 869 17.35 61.04 5.77
N LEU A 870 16.75 60.99 4.56
CA LEU A 870 17.29 60.26 3.43
C LEU A 870 18.58 60.92 2.91
N ARG A 871 19.66 60.16 2.81
CA ARG A 871 20.97 60.61 2.30
C ARG A 871 21.43 59.83 1.07
N SER A 872 21.08 58.54 1.01
CA SER A 872 21.59 57.62 -0.02
C SER A 872 20.47 56.81 -0.65
N VAL A 873 20.50 56.67 -1.98
CA VAL A 873 19.69 55.68 -2.72
C VAL A 873 20.66 54.71 -3.39
N ILE A 874 20.45 53.41 -3.19
CA ILE A 874 21.27 52.33 -3.71
C ILE A 874 20.43 51.56 -4.73
N LEU A 875 20.88 51.56 -5.98
CA LEU A 875 20.24 50.85 -7.08
C LEU A 875 20.91 49.51 -7.34
N LEU A 876 20.09 48.50 -7.59
CA LEU A 876 20.54 47.11 -7.78
C LEU A 876 21.00 46.81 -9.21
N ASP A 877 20.48 47.52 -10.20
CA ASP A 877 20.49 47.11 -11.61
C ASP A 877 20.98 48.20 -12.58
N SER A 878 21.13 49.45 -12.13
CA SER A 878 21.63 50.54 -12.99
C SER A 878 22.39 51.62 -12.23
N ARG A 879 23.36 52.25 -12.90
CA ARG A 879 24.05 53.45 -12.40
C ARG A 879 23.29 54.70 -12.85
N GLN A 880 22.76 55.48 -11.90
CA GLN A 880 22.05 56.74 -12.18
C GLN A 880 22.62 57.92 -11.37
N PRO A 881 22.52 59.16 -11.87
CA PRO A 881 22.97 60.36 -11.14
C PRO A 881 22.38 60.43 -9.73
N GLY A 882 23.21 60.84 -8.76
CA GLY A 882 22.81 60.99 -7.35
C GLY A 882 22.56 59.69 -6.58
N THR A 883 22.73 58.52 -7.21
CA THR A 883 22.53 57.21 -6.59
C THR A 883 23.83 56.40 -6.55
N PHE A 884 23.95 55.47 -5.61
CA PHE A 884 25.00 54.45 -5.61
C PHE A 884 24.51 53.21 -6.37
N HIS A 885 25.40 52.55 -7.10
CA HIS A 885 25.13 51.20 -7.60
C HIS A 885 25.62 50.15 -6.59
N LEU A 886 24.96 49.00 -6.51
CA LEU A 886 25.32 47.92 -5.59
C LEU A 886 26.82 47.56 -5.64
N ASP A 887 27.38 47.34 -6.83
CA ASP A 887 28.81 47.01 -6.96
C ASP A 887 29.73 48.07 -6.34
N ASP A 888 29.35 49.34 -6.46
CA ASP A 888 30.15 50.45 -5.94
C ASP A 888 30.09 50.45 -4.40
N VAL A 889 28.94 50.07 -3.81
CA VAL A 889 28.79 49.85 -2.37
C VAL A 889 29.64 48.66 -1.91
N MET A 890 29.58 47.53 -2.63
CA MET A 890 30.34 46.31 -2.31
C MET A 890 31.87 46.57 -2.35
N GLN A 891 32.33 47.40 -3.29
CA GLN A 891 33.75 47.75 -3.44
C GLN A 891 34.23 48.83 -2.45
N ALA A 892 33.32 49.64 -1.90
CA ALA A 892 33.66 50.68 -0.92
C ALA A 892 34.16 50.13 0.43
N GLY A 893 33.92 48.85 0.72
CA GLY A 893 34.37 48.16 1.92
C GLY A 893 35.89 47.97 1.99
N SER A 894 36.62 48.99 2.42
CA SER A 894 38.06 48.92 2.67
C SER A 894 38.40 48.07 3.91
N SER A 895 39.68 47.70 4.08
CA SER A 895 40.15 46.96 5.27
C SER A 895 39.86 47.70 6.59
N GLN A 896 39.80 49.03 6.56
CA GLN A 896 39.41 49.85 7.72
C GLN A 896 37.95 49.60 8.14
N PHE A 897 37.01 49.60 7.20
CA PHE A 897 35.59 49.37 7.50
C PHE A 897 35.32 47.91 7.89
N ALA A 898 36.11 46.96 7.37
CA ALA A 898 36.07 45.57 7.84
C ALA A 898 36.47 45.44 9.33
N GLN A 899 37.51 46.17 9.77
CA GLN A 899 37.89 46.21 11.19
C GLN A 899 36.80 46.88 12.05
N GLN A 900 36.25 47.99 11.58
CA GLN A 900 35.15 48.68 12.26
C GLN A 900 33.92 47.76 12.42
N LEU A 901 33.59 46.96 11.40
CA LEU A 901 32.51 45.99 11.44
C LEU A 901 32.72 44.93 12.53
N GLN A 902 33.95 44.40 12.66
CA GLN A 902 34.29 43.44 13.72
C GLN A 902 34.14 44.04 15.12
N ASP A 903 34.57 45.30 15.30
CA ASP A 903 34.43 45.99 16.58
C ASP A 903 32.97 46.31 16.91
N LEU A 904 32.14 46.58 15.89
CA LEU A 904 30.72 46.84 16.04
C LEU A 904 29.95 45.57 16.41
N GLN A 905 30.31 44.42 15.83
CA GLN A 905 29.70 43.12 16.15
C GLN A 905 29.78 42.78 17.65
N ARG A 906 30.85 43.19 18.34
CA ARG A 906 30.99 43.01 19.81
C ARG A 906 30.06 43.92 20.64
N LYS A 907 29.45 44.93 20.02
CA LYS A 907 28.59 45.95 20.67
C LYS A 907 27.11 45.81 20.30
N ILE A 908 26.77 44.95 19.35
CA ILE A 908 25.39 44.68 18.97
C ILE A 908 24.86 43.63 19.95
N MET A 909 23.76 43.96 20.61
CA MET A 909 23.09 43.10 21.58
C MET A 909 21.91 42.40 20.92
N PHE A 910 21.55 41.21 21.40
CA PHE A 910 20.42 40.47 20.85
C PHE A 910 19.06 41.18 21.07
N ASP A 911 18.95 42.08 22.04
CA ASP A 911 17.75 42.88 22.27
C ASP A 911 17.67 44.15 21.40
N ASP A 912 18.72 44.46 20.62
CA ASP A 912 18.71 45.63 19.75
C ASP A 912 17.62 45.48 18.65
N PRO A 913 16.92 46.56 18.29
CA PRO A 913 16.03 46.60 17.13
C PRO A 913 16.78 46.23 15.87
N ILE A 914 16.16 45.42 15.00
CA ILE A 914 16.80 45.02 13.73
C ILE A 914 15.88 45.03 12.52
N ASN A 915 14.59 44.83 12.68
CA ASN A 915 13.66 44.73 11.57
C ASN A 915 12.39 45.53 11.87
N ILE A 916 12.07 46.49 11.01
CA ILE A 916 10.80 47.21 11.05
C ILE A 916 9.92 46.74 9.90
N GLN A 917 8.73 46.29 10.26
CA GLN A 917 7.73 45.77 9.33
C GLN A 917 6.48 46.64 9.36
N PHE A 918 6.02 47.08 8.19
CA PHE A 918 4.78 47.84 8.10
C PHE A 918 3.55 46.94 8.11
N THR A 919 2.69 47.10 9.13
CA THR A 919 1.41 46.39 9.24
C THR A 919 0.27 47.31 8.86
N SER A 920 -0.75 46.79 8.19
CA SER A 920 -1.90 47.53 7.66
C SER A 920 -2.91 47.92 8.76
N GLY A 921 -2.43 48.47 9.88
CA GLY A 921 -3.14 48.59 11.14
C GLY A 921 -4.62 48.99 11.07
N THR A 922 -5.39 48.62 12.10
CA THR A 922 -6.87 48.79 12.20
C THR A 922 -7.41 50.24 12.08
N THR A 923 -6.53 51.23 11.90
CA THR A 923 -6.80 52.67 11.82
C THR A 923 -6.58 53.24 10.41
N GLY A 924 -6.31 52.41 9.40
CA GLY A 924 -6.16 52.82 7.99
C GLY A 924 -4.79 53.36 7.58
N ARG A 925 -3.91 53.71 8.55
CA ARG A 925 -2.51 54.08 8.28
C ARG A 925 -1.55 52.93 8.65
N PRO A 926 -0.54 52.61 7.83
CA PRO A 926 0.43 51.56 8.15
C PRO A 926 1.19 51.86 9.45
N LYS A 927 1.32 50.86 10.33
CA LYS A 927 2.07 50.93 11.59
C LYS A 927 3.43 50.26 11.41
N ALA A 928 4.47 50.81 12.00
CA ALA A 928 5.83 50.30 11.89
C ALA A 928 6.17 49.39 13.09
N ALA A 929 5.90 48.09 13.00
CA ALA A 929 6.20 47.13 14.07
C ALA A 929 7.71 46.86 14.13
N THR A 930 8.32 47.04 15.30
CA THR A 930 9.77 46.97 15.50
C THR A 930 10.16 45.66 16.18
N LEU A 931 10.94 44.82 15.50
CA LEU A 931 11.40 43.52 15.98
C LEU A 931 12.89 43.56 16.34
N SER A 932 13.26 42.89 17.42
CA SER A 932 14.65 42.69 17.86
C SER A 932 15.27 41.43 17.27
N HIS A 933 16.60 41.27 17.38
CA HIS A 933 17.24 40.00 17.04
C HIS A 933 16.68 38.85 17.87
N HIS A 934 16.43 39.08 19.16
CA HIS A 934 15.91 38.08 20.09
C HIS A 934 14.54 37.54 19.65
N ASN A 935 13.65 38.43 19.16
CA ASN A 935 12.33 38.02 18.68
C ASN A 935 12.46 37.06 17.49
N VAL A 936 13.17 37.49 16.45
CA VAL A 936 13.17 36.80 15.15
C VAL A 936 14.07 35.57 15.12
N VAL A 937 15.21 35.58 15.85
CA VAL A 937 16.13 34.43 15.94
C VAL A 937 15.45 33.26 16.65
N ASN A 938 14.83 33.51 17.81
CA ASN A 938 14.17 32.45 18.56
C ASN A 938 12.94 31.92 17.82
N ASN A 939 12.17 32.79 17.16
CA ASN A 939 10.98 32.36 16.43
C ASN A 939 11.33 31.40 15.29
N ALA A 940 12.28 31.79 14.43
CA ALA A 940 12.76 30.95 13.33
C ALA A 940 13.40 29.65 13.84
N TYR A 941 14.12 29.71 14.97
CA TYR A 941 14.73 28.52 15.57
C TYR A 941 13.68 27.49 15.98
N PHE A 942 12.69 27.89 16.79
CA PHE A 942 11.66 26.97 17.28
C PHE A 942 10.67 26.53 16.21
N VAL A 943 10.35 27.39 15.23
CA VAL A 943 9.56 26.98 14.05
C VAL A 943 10.30 25.90 13.28
N GLY A 944 11.59 26.09 12.99
CA GLY A 944 12.39 25.09 12.26
C GLY A 944 12.52 23.75 13.01
N LYS A 945 12.64 23.80 14.35
CA LYS A 945 12.60 22.59 15.21
C LYS A 945 11.22 21.91 15.15
N ARG A 946 10.12 22.68 15.21
CA ARG A 946 8.74 22.16 15.17
C ARG A 946 8.42 21.42 13.88
N VAL A 947 8.93 21.89 12.74
CA VAL A 947 8.71 21.26 11.43
C VAL A 947 9.77 20.22 11.06
N GLY A 948 10.85 20.15 11.83
CA GLY A 948 11.79 19.03 11.82
C GLY A 948 13.08 19.20 11.05
N TYR A 949 13.66 20.40 11.02
CA TYR A 949 14.94 20.62 10.35
C TYR A 949 16.13 19.95 11.03
N ASP A 950 16.00 19.59 12.31
CA ASP A 950 17.00 18.84 13.06
C ASP A 950 17.09 17.36 12.66
N TRP A 951 15.97 16.72 12.28
CA TRP A 951 15.97 15.32 11.80
C TRP A 951 15.92 15.18 10.27
N ARG A 952 15.90 16.29 9.52
CA ARG A 952 15.93 16.31 8.05
C ARG A 952 17.27 16.85 7.53
N PRO A 953 18.24 15.99 7.17
CA PRO A 953 19.61 16.42 6.89
C PRO A 953 19.79 17.26 5.61
N HIS A 954 18.82 17.24 4.68
CA HIS A 954 18.91 17.85 3.35
C HIS A 954 17.65 18.65 2.96
N THR A 955 17.18 19.52 3.84
CA THR A 955 16.02 20.37 3.54
C THR A 955 16.34 21.43 2.47
N ARG A 956 15.60 21.37 1.35
CA ARG A 956 15.52 22.42 0.31
C ARG A 956 14.12 23.00 0.30
N ILE A 957 14.00 24.29 0.59
CA ILE A 957 12.72 24.99 0.70
C ILE A 957 12.46 25.77 -0.58
N CYS A 958 11.38 25.44 -1.29
CA CYS A 958 10.81 26.33 -2.30
C CYS A 958 10.09 27.48 -1.58
N LEU A 959 10.62 28.71 -1.70
CA LEU A 959 10.19 29.90 -0.98
C LEU A 959 9.68 30.99 -1.94
N PRO A 960 8.42 30.88 -2.40
CA PRO A 960 7.77 31.91 -3.23
C PRO A 960 7.15 33.05 -2.42
N VAL A 961 7.17 32.97 -1.08
CA VAL A 961 6.62 33.98 -0.18
C VAL A 961 7.44 35.28 -0.28
N PRO A 962 6.82 36.47 -0.29
CA PRO A 962 7.57 37.72 -0.41
C PRO A 962 8.50 37.97 0.80
N LEU A 963 9.75 38.34 0.54
CA LEU A 963 10.76 38.58 1.55
C LEU A 963 10.47 39.84 2.38
N TYR A 964 9.82 40.85 1.80
CA TYR A 964 9.37 42.02 2.57
C TYR A 964 8.35 41.64 3.65
N HIS A 965 7.64 40.52 3.55
CA HIS A 965 6.83 40.01 4.64
C HIS A 965 7.66 39.20 5.64
N CYS A 966 7.27 39.26 6.91
CA CYS A 966 7.88 38.50 8.00
C CYS A 966 7.91 36.99 7.74
N PHE A 967 6.92 36.42 7.04
CA PHE A 967 6.92 35.00 6.70
C PHE A 967 8.07 34.61 5.76
N GLY A 968 8.39 35.45 4.76
CA GLY A 968 9.53 35.23 3.87
C GLY A 968 10.87 35.52 4.55
N SER A 969 11.00 36.72 5.16
CA SER A 969 12.26 37.17 5.77
C SER A 969 12.65 36.40 7.04
N VAL A 970 11.71 36.15 7.94
CA VAL A 970 11.98 35.42 9.19
C VAL A 970 11.81 33.92 8.98
N GLY A 971 10.61 33.50 8.52
CA GLY A 971 10.30 32.08 8.35
C GLY A 971 11.20 31.37 7.33
N GLY A 972 11.60 32.06 6.26
CA GLY A 972 12.56 31.54 5.29
C GLY A 972 14.01 31.92 5.61
N GLY A 973 14.33 33.21 5.48
CA GLY A 973 15.69 33.73 5.56
C GLY A 973 16.43 33.38 6.86
N LEU A 974 15.78 33.51 8.03
CA LEU A 974 16.44 33.18 9.29
C LEU A 974 16.48 31.68 9.58
N CYS A 975 15.50 30.89 9.10
CA CYS A 975 15.59 29.44 9.18
C CYS A 975 16.81 28.90 8.42
N MET A 976 17.13 29.46 7.24
CA MET A 976 18.37 29.16 6.50
C MET A 976 19.61 29.43 7.36
N ALA A 977 19.70 30.60 7.98
CA ALA A 977 20.85 30.98 8.79
C ALA A 977 20.96 30.20 10.12
N LEU A 978 19.88 29.62 10.64
CA LEU A 978 19.88 28.89 11.92
C LEU A 978 20.03 27.38 11.77
N HIS A 979 19.40 26.81 10.74
CA HIS A 979 19.29 25.37 10.54
C HIS A 979 20.12 24.87 9.34
N GLY A 980 20.72 25.77 8.55
CA GLY A 980 21.54 25.38 7.39
C GLY A 980 20.73 24.73 6.26
N VAL A 981 19.44 25.08 6.17
CA VAL A 981 18.53 24.67 5.07
C VAL A 981 18.79 25.51 3.83
N SER A 982 18.57 24.96 2.64
CA SER A 982 18.76 25.69 1.38
C SER A 982 17.46 26.35 0.92
N LEU A 983 17.52 27.60 0.45
CA LEU A 983 16.36 28.34 -0.07
C LEU A 983 16.35 28.37 -1.61
N VAL A 984 15.23 28.02 -2.22
CA VAL A 984 15.01 28.10 -3.66
C VAL A 984 13.93 29.12 -3.94
N PHE A 985 14.29 30.18 -4.67
CA PHE A 985 13.37 31.24 -5.09
C PHE A 985 13.00 31.02 -6.57
N PRO A 986 11.74 30.64 -6.87
CA PRO A 986 11.34 30.32 -8.24
C PRO A 986 11.32 31.53 -9.18
N SER A 987 10.97 32.71 -8.65
CA SER A 987 10.82 33.96 -9.40
C SER A 987 10.79 35.17 -8.45
N ALA A 988 10.97 36.38 -8.99
CA ALA A 988 11.00 37.62 -8.22
C ALA A 988 9.66 37.95 -7.53
N GLY A 989 8.53 37.48 -8.06
CA GLY A 989 7.24 37.51 -7.38
C GLY A 989 6.44 36.27 -7.73
N TYR A 990 5.44 35.93 -6.91
CA TYR A 990 4.71 34.66 -7.03
C TYR A 990 4.21 34.34 -8.46
N ASP A 991 4.55 33.14 -8.92
CA ASP A 991 4.05 32.50 -10.14
C ASP A 991 3.90 30.99 -9.90
N GLY A 992 2.67 30.46 -9.96
CA GLY A 992 2.40 29.06 -9.65
C GLY A 992 3.06 28.05 -10.61
N LYS A 993 3.30 28.41 -11.87
CA LYS A 993 3.99 27.53 -12.83
C LYS A 993 5.48 27.47 -12.55
N ALA A 994 6.09 28.63 -12.29
CA ALA A 994 7.50 28.70 -11.90
C ALA A 994 7.75 27.94 -10.59
N ASN A 995 6.83 28.03 -9.63
CA ASN A 995 6.92 27.29 -8.38
C ASN A 995 6.90 25.77 -8.59
N LEU A 996 5.94 25.24 -9.37
CA LEU A 996 5.88 23.81 -9.65
C LEU A 996 7.13 23.32 -10.39
N ALA A 997 7.61 24.11 -11.37
CA ALA A 997 8.86 23.80 -12.08
C ALA A 997 10.08 23.80 -11.14
N ALA A 998 10.15 24.72 -10.19
CA ALA A 998 11.22 24.78 -9.19
C ALA A 998 11.18 23.59 -8.21
N LEU A 999 9.99 23.17 -7.77
CA LEU A 999 9.83 21.99 -6.90
C LEU A 999 10.41 20.74 -7.57
N GLU A 1000 10.10 20.52 -8.85
CA GLU A 1000 10.56 19.37 -9.63
C GLU A 1000 12.05 19.46 -9.98
N SER A 1001 12.48 20.56 -10.61
CA SER A 1001 13.86 20.71 -11.12
C SER A 1001 14.91 20.79 -10.02
N GLU A 1002 14.62 21.46 -8.90
CA GLU A 1002 15.53 21.58 -7.76
C GLU A 1002 15.32 20.50 -6.70
N ARG A 1003 14.39 19.56 -6.94
CA ARG A 1003 13.99 18.48 -6.02
C ARG A 1003 13.77 19.01 -4.60
N CYS A 1004 12.96 20.06 -4.48
CA CYS A 1004 12.70 20.70 -3.20
C CYS A 1004 11.96 19.71 -2.27
N THR A 1005 12.36 19.68 -1.01
CA THR A 1005 11.75 18.79 0.00
C THR A 1005 10.71 19.48 0.85
N PHE A 1006 10.73 20.82 0.87
CA PHE A 1006 9.78 21.68 1.58
C PHE A 1006 9.21 22.74 0.66
N ILE A 1007 7.97 23.16 0.95
CA ILE A 1007 7.34 24.31 0.30
C ILE A 1007 6.70 25.25 1.32
N TYR A 1008 6.92 26.55 1.14
CA TYR A 1008 6.31 27.60 1.94
C TYR A 1008 5.30 28.35 1.07
N GLY A 1009 4.14 28.68 1.61
CA GLY A 1009 3.14 29.43 0.85
C GLY A 1009 1.96 29.89 1.67
N THR A 1010 1.20 30.84 1.13
CA THR A 1010 -0.11 31.20 1.68
C THR A 1010 -1.19 30.25 1.13
N PRO A 1011 -2.35 30.13 1.79
CA PRO A 1011 -3.49 29.38 1.24
C PRO A 1011 -3.79 29.68 -0.24
N THR A 1012 -3.78 30.95 -0.65
CA THR A 1012 -4.02 31.35 -2.04
C THR A 1012 -2.97 30.81 -3.01
N MET A 1013 -1.70 30.76 -2.60
CA MET A 1013 -0.62 30.19 -3.39
C MET A 1013 -0.79 28.69 -3.61
N TYR A 1014 -1.22 27.94 -2.59
CA TYR A 1014 -1.51 26.52 -2.77
C TYR A 1014 -2.73 26.29 -3.67
N VAL A 1015 -3.78 27.11 -3.55
CA VAL A 1015 -4.94 27.06 -4.45
C VAL A 1015 -4.51 27.24 -5.91
N ASP A 1016 -3.68 28.25 -6.21
CA ASP A 1016 -3.21 28.50 -7.57
C ASP A 1016 -2.38 27.31 -8.09
N MET A 1017 -1.40 26.82 -7.34
CA MET A 1017 -0.58 25.66 -7.73
C MET A 1017 -1.42 24.41 -7.98
N ILE A 1018 -2.42 24.14 -7.13
CA ILE A 1018 -3.32 22.99 -7.29
C ILE A 1018 -4.14 23.11 -8.60
N ASN A 1019 -4.50 24.32 -8.99
CA ASN A 1019 -5.29 24.59 -10.18
C ASN A 1019 -4.44 24.72 -11.46
N GLN A 1020 -3.11 24.60 -11.38
CA GLN A 1020 -2.25 24.63 -12.56
C GLN A 1020 -2.44 23.35 -13.40
N PRO A 1021 -2.69 23.45 -14.72
CA PRO A 1021 -2.88 22.27 -15.58
C PRO A 1021 -1.67 21.33 -15.64
N VAL A 1022 -0.48 21.82 -15.31
CA VAL A 1022 0.77 21.05 -15.34
C VAL A 1022 0.96 20.17 -14.11
N LEU A 1023 0.20 20.38 -13.03
CA LEU A 1023 0.37 19.66 -11.76
C LEU A 1023 0.37 18.14 -11.94
N ALA A 1024 -0.57 17.61 -12.72
CA ALA A 1024 -0.69 16.16 -12.97
C ALA A 1024 0.53 15.54 -13.69
N LYS A 1025 1.42 16.37 -14.26
CA LYS A 1025 2.65 15.95 -14.94
C LYS A 1025 3.92 16.29 -14.14
N THR A 1026 3.80 17.04 -13.05
CA THR A 1026 4.93 17.52 -12.25
C THR A 1026 5.30 16.45 -11.22
N ASP A 1027 6.57 16.03 -11.18
CA ASP A 1027 7.06 15.11 -10.15
C ASP A 1027 7.28 15.84 -8.81
N LEU A 1028 6.34 15.65 -7.88
CA LEU A 1028 6.41 16.17 -6.51
C LEU A 1028 6.88 15.11 -5.49
N SER A 1029 7.42 13.96 -5.93
CA SER A 1029 7.82 12.86 -5.04
C SER A 1029 8.91 13.21 -4.02
N SER A 1030 9.67 14.28 -4.29
CA SER A 1030 10.68 14.80 -3.36
C SER A 1030 10.11 15.69 -2.25
N VAL A 1031 8.89 16.23 -2.42
CA VAL A 1031 8.29 17.16 -1.46
C VAL A 1031 7.66 16.37 -0.30
N GLU A 1032 8.28 16.42 0.87
CA GLU A 1032 7.85 15.66 2.04
C GLU A 1032 6.83 16.45 2.88
N ALA A 1033 7.04 17.76 3.01
CA ALA A 1033 6.36 18.61 3.96
C ALA A 1033 6.20 20.05 3.45
N GLY A 1034 5.45 20.87 4.19
CA GLY A 1034 5.30 22.27 3.87
C GLY A 1034 4.72 23.09 5.02
N ILE A 1035 4.79 24.41 4.87
CA ILE A 1035 4.15 25.37 5.78
C ILE A 1035 3.12 26.18 5.00
N MET A 1036 1.92 26.29 5.57
CA MET A 1036 0.86 27.17 5.12
C MET A 1036 0.56 28.21 6.21
N ALA A 1037 0.72 29.50 5.88
CA ALA A 1037 0.51 30.60 6.83
C ALA A 1037 0.14 31.91 6.12
N GLY A 1038 -0.12 32.96 6.89
CA GLY A 1038 -0.34 34.33 6.37
C GLY A 1038 -1.80 34.72 6.10
N SER A 1039 -2.71 33.75 6.01
CA SER A 1039 -4.17 33.99 5.99
C SER A 1039 -4.91 32.78 6.57
N PRO A 1040 -6.20 32.91 6.95
CA PRO A 1040 -7.02 31.78 7.35
C PRO A 1040 -6.98 30.66 6.29
N CYS A 1041 -6.76 29.43 6.74
CA CYS A 1041 -6.65 28.27 5.88
C CYS A 1041 -7.99 27.51 5.85
N PRO A 1042 -8.64 27.36 4.68
CA PRO A 1042 -9.82 26.52 4.56
C PRO A 1042 -9.47 25.04 4.83
N PRO A 1043 -10.22 24.31 5.66
CA PRO A 1043 -9.96 22.89 5.94
C PRO A 1043 -9.90 22.03 4.65
N GLU A 1044 -10.75 22.35 3.67
CA GLU A 1044 -10.76 21.68 2.36
C GLU A 1044 -9.45 21.85 1.60
N LEU A 1045 -8.79 23.00 1.73
CA LEU A 1045 -7.53 23.26 1.05
C LEU A 1045 -6.41 22.36 1.60
N VAL A 1046 -6.33 22.19 2.92
CA VAL A 1046 -5.35 21.27 3.55
C VAL A 1046 -5.54 19.85 3.03
N ARG A 1047 -6.79 19.39 2.92
CA ARG A 1047 -7.12 18.07 2.35
C ARG A 1047 -6.70 17.97 0.89
N ARG A 1048 -6.93 19.00 0.07
CA ARG A 1048 -6.49 19.02 -1.33
C ARG A 1048 -4.97 19.01 -1.47
N VAL A 1049 -4.23 19.76 -0.65
CA VAL A 1049 -2.76 19.68 -0.64
C VAL A 1049 -2.29 18.26 -0.32
N PHE A 1050 -2.92 17.61 0.65
CA PHE A 1050 -2.58 16.23 1.02
C PHE A 1050 -2.86 15.22 -0.10
N PHE A 1051 -4.04 15.28 -0.74
CA PHE A 1051 -4.47 14.29 -1.74
C PHE A 1051 -4.01 14.61 -3.17
N ASP A 1052 -4.10 15.87 -3.60
CA ASP A 1052 -3.81 16.30 -4.98
C ASP A 1052 -2.30 16.52 -5.19
N MET A 1053 -1.58 17.06 -4.20
CA MET A 1053 -0.12 17.29 -4.28
C MET A 1053 0.72 16.22 -3.58
N GLY A 1054 0.12 15.32 -2.80
CA GLY A 1054 0.81 14.23 -2.10
C GLY A 1054 1.63 14.65 -0.87
N ILE A 1055 1.50 15.90 -0.40
CA ILE A 1055 2.29 16.46 0.71
C ILE A 1055 1.63 16.10 2.04
N LYS A 1056 2.14 15.05 2.70
CA LYS A 1056 1.51 14.48 3.90
C LYS A 1056 1.79 15.27 5.18
N GLU A 1057 2.95 15.91 5.24
CA GLU A 1057 3.44 16.61 6.42
C GLU A 1057 3.26 18.13 6.30
N ILE A 1058 2.17 18.55 5.63
CA ILE A 1058 1.74 19.95 5.64
C ILE A 1058 1.41 20.40 7.06
N THR A 1059 1.86 21.60 7.42
CA THR A 1059 1.63 22.25 8.71
C THR A 1059 1.01 23.63 8.51
N VAL A 1060 0.10 24.02 9.39
CA VAL A 1060 -0.52 25.35 9.40
C VAL A 1060 0.08 26.14 10.56
N GLY A 1061 0.52 27.37 10.27
CA GLY A 1061 1.07 28.29 11.26
C GLY A 1061 0.22 29.55 11.39
N TYR A 1062 0.06 30.03 12.62
CA TYR A 1062 -0.61 31.30 12.93
C TYR A 1062 0.30 32.21 13.75
N GLY A 1063 0.20 33.50 13.47
CA GLY A 1063 0.67 34.58 14.31
C GLY A 1063 0.56 35.91 13.57
N THR A 1064 1.17 36.95 14.13
CA THR A 1064 1.11 38.32 13.60
C THR A 1064 2.53 38.84 13.38
N THR A 1065 2.67 39.92 12.63
CA THR A 1065 3.98 40.54 12.43
C THR A 1065 4.58 40.98 13.76
N GLU A 1066 3.74 41.49 14.65
CA GLU A 1066 4.06 41.88 16.01
C GLU A 1066 4.50 40.71 16.91
N ASN A 1067 4.30 39.46 16.49
CA ASN A 1067 4.75 38.24 17.18
C ASN A 1067 5.83 37.46 16.41
N SER A 1068 6.45 38.07 15.40
CA SER A 1068 7.74 37.68 14.80
C SER A 1068 7.97 36.30 14.13
N PRO A 1069 7.11 35.67 13.31
CA PRO A 1069 5.70 35.92 13.08
C PRO A 1069 4.78 34.78 13.54
N VAL A 1070 5.31 33.66 14.03
CA VAL A 1070 4.50 32.47 14.37
C VAL A 1070 4.36 32.34 15.89
N THR A 1071 3.17 32.06 16.38
CA THR A 1071 2.89 31.79 17.80
C THR A 1071 2.29 30.42 18.01
N PHE A 1072 1.40 29.98 17.11
CA PHE A 1072 0.86 28.62 17.07
C PHE A 1072 1.32 27.94 15.79
N CYS A 1073 1.75 26.69 15.90
CA CYS A 1073 2.19 25.90 14.76
C CYS A 1073 1.80 24.43 14.92
N ALA A 1074 1.17 23.87 13.89
CA ALA A 1074 0.82 22.46 13.84
C ALA A 1074 2.06 21.56 13.80
N SER A 1075 1.93 20.32 14.26
CA SER A 1075 2.96 19.30 14.15
C SER A 1075 2.88 18.57 12.81
N PRO A 1076 4.01 18.17 12.19
CA PRO A 1076 4.02 17.24 11.06
C PRO A 1076 3.26 15.94 11.34
N THR A 1077 3.24 15.50 12.61
CA THR A 1077 2.62 14.24 13.07
C THR A 1077 1.14 14.37 13.45
N ASP A 1078 0.55 15.57 13.34
CA ASP A 1078 -0.86 15.76 13.67
C ASP A 1078 -1.79 14.95 12.76
N ASN A 1079 -2.93 14.54 13.29
CA ASN A 1079 -3.97 13.93 12.46
C ASN A 1079 -4.58 14.96 11.50
N MET A 1080 -5.29 14.48 10.47
CA MET A 1080 -5.87 15.35 9.44
C MET A 1080 -6.86 16.38 10.01
N GLU A 1081 -7.63 16.01 11.03
CA GLU A 1081 -8.58 16.91 11.70
C GLU A 1081 -7.84 18.11 12.32
N ARG A 1082 -6.83 17.87 13.16
CA ARG A 1082 -5.99 18.91 13.76
C ARG A 1082 -5.30 19.78 12.71
N LYS A 1083 -4.75 19.17 11.66
CA LYS A 1083 -4.10 19.90 10.55
C LYS A 1083 -5.06 20.81 9.78
N SER A 1084 -6.32 20.42 9.65
CA SER A 1084 -7.31 21.13 8.82
C SER A 1084 -8.19 22.11 9.61
N GLU A 1085 -8.46 21.85 10.89
CA GLU A 1085 -9.41 22.64 11.68
C GLU A 1085 -8.76 23.59 12.69
N THR A 1086 -7.45 23.49 12.89
CA THR A 1086 -6.71 24.27 13.89
C THR A 1086 -5.47 24.91 13.26
N VAL A 1087 -4.87 25.86 13.97
CA VAL A 1087 -3.57 26.44 13.63
C VAL A 1087 -2.43 25.84 14.46
N GLY A 1088 -2.67 24.66 15.04
CA GLY A 1088 -1.73 23.97 15.91
C GLY A 1088 -1.75 24.46 17.35
N TYR A 1089 -0.68 24.12 18.07
CA TYR A 1089 -0.50 24.43 19.50
C TYR A 1089 0.64 25.45 19.70
N ILE A 1090 0.66 26.05 20.90
CA ILE A 1090 1.57 27.14 21.25
C ILE A 1090 3.05 26.74 21.04
N LEU A 1091 3.86 27.69 20.59
CA LEU A 1091 5.31 27.50 20.45
C LEU A 1091 6.03 27.62 21.80
N ASP A 1092 7.25 27.06 21.82
CA ASP A 1092 8.18 27.03 22.94
C ASP A 1092 8.39 28.42 23.55
N HIS A 1093 8.36 28.53 24.88
CA HIS A 1093 8.54 29.75 25.69
C HIS A 1093 7.52 30.87 25.43
N ILE A 1094 6.39 30.56 24.80
CA ILE A 1094 5.30 31.50 24.56
C ILE A 1094 4.10 31.14 25.43
N GLU A 1095 3.46 32.17 25.96
CA GLU A 1095 2.19 32.09 26.64
C GLU A 1095 1.07 32.65 25.76
N ALA A 1096 -0.10 32.03 25.83
CA ALA A 1096 -1.30 32.50 25.15
C ALA A 1096 -2.52 32.40 26.07
N LYS A 1097 -3.45 33.34 25.93
CA LYS A 1097 -4.76 33.24 26.57
C LYS A 1097 -5.89 33.73 25.68
N ILE A 1098 -7.08 33.18 25.89
CA ILE A 1098 -8.31 33.64 25.24
C ILE A 1098 -9.15 34.42 26.26
N VAL A 1099 -9.46 35.68 25.95
CA VAL A 1099 -10.20 36.56 26.87
C VAL A 1099 -11.45 37.15 26.23
N ASN A 1100 -12.44 37.49 27.03
CA ASN A 1100 -13.58 38.26 26.55
C ASN A 1100 -13.10 39.68 26.18
N PRO A 1101 -13.31 40.17 24.95
CA PRO A 1101 -12.82 41.49 24.52
C PRO A 1101 -13.36 42.67 25.34
N SER A 1102 -14.51 42.49 26.00
CA SER A 1102 -15.20 43.55 26.76
C SER A 1102 -14.78 43.59 28.22
N SER A 1103 -14.68 42.42 28.87
CA SER A 1103 -14.32 42.33 30.29
C SER A 1103 -12.83 42.07 30.55
N GLY A 1104 -12.10 41.54 29.56
CA GLY A 1104 -10.70 41.13 29.71
C GLY A 1104 -10.50 39.83 30.51
N GLU A 1105 -11.59 39.17 30.92
CA GLU A 1105 -11.56 37.93 31.69
C GLU A 1105 -11.32 36.71 30.79
N LEU A 1106 -10.67 35.68 31.33
CA LEU A 1106 -10.47 34.40 30.65
C LEU A 1106 -11.82 33.75 30.32
N VAL A 1107 -11.95 33.26 29.09
CA VAL A 1107 -13.13 32.48 28.69
C VAL A 1107 -12.93 30.99 28.97
N PRO A 1108 -14.00 30.19 29.12
CA PRO A 1108 -13.87 28.73 29.22
C PRO A 1108 -13.22 28.11 27.97
N LEU A 1109 -12.65 26.91 28.10
CA LEU A 1109 -12.13 26.16 26.96
C LEU A 1109 -13.19 25.96 25.88
N GLY A 1110 -12.78 26.08 24.61
CA GLY A 1110 -13.66 26.02 23.44
C GLY A 1110 -14.49 27.29 23.19
N ALA A 1111 -14.63 28.19 24.15
CA ALA A 1111 -15.32 29.46 23.96
C ALA A 1111 -14.48 30.45 23.12
N ALA A 1112 -15.17 31.27 22.34
CA ALA A 1112 -14.56 32.29 21.50
C ALA A 1112 -14.18 33.53 22.32
N GLY A 1113 -13.01 34.09 22.06
CA GLY A 1113 -12.55 35.35 22.64
C GLY A 1113 -11.31 35.90 21.93
N GLU A 1114 -10.83 37.06 22.36
CA GLU A 1114 -9.61 37.66 21.85
C GLU A 1114 -8.38 36.84 22.25
N ILE A 1115 -7.52 36.54 21.28
CA ILE A 1115 -6.23 35.88 21.52
C ILE A 1115 -5.25 36.94 22.04
N MET A 1116 -4.66 36.71 23.21
CA MET A 1116 -3.55 37.48 23.74
C MET A 1116 -2.29 36.63 23.85
N ILE A 1117 -1.14 37.20 23.52
CA ILE A 1117 0.16 36.51 23.48
C ILE A 1117 1.15 37.22 24.40
N ARG A 1118 2.02 36.45 25.07
CA ARG A 1118 3.15 36.97 25.84
C ARG A 1118 4.36 36.06 25.66
N GLY A 1119 5.56 36.65 25.61
CA GLY A 1119 6.82 35.92 25.52
C GLY A 1119 7.84 36.65 24.66
N TYR A 1120 8.94 35.96 24.30
CA TYR A 1120 10.03 36.54 23.52
C TYR A 1120 9.61 36.99 22.11
N CYS A 1121 8.46 36.55 21.61
CA CYS A 1121 8.04 36.78 20.22
C CYS A 1121 7.45 38.18 20.00
N VAL A 1122 7.00 38.85 21.07
CA VAL A 1122 6.31 40.15 21.03
C VAL A 1122 7.30 41.25 20.64
N MET A 1123 6.89 42.10 19.70
CA MET A 1123 7.63 43.25 19.21
C MET A 1123 8.04 44.21 20.34
N LEU A 1124 9.06 45.03 20.08
CA LEU A 1124 9.51 46.06 21.02
C LEU A 1124 8.49 47.21 21.11
N GLU A 1125 8.07 47.73 19.97
CA GLU A 1125 7.13 48.86 19.87
C GLU A 1125 6.63 49.06 18.44
N TYR A 1126 5.60 49.90 18.28
CA TYR A 1126 5.39 50.62 17.03
C TYR A 1126 6.32 51.84 16.98
N TRP A 1127 7.20 51.89 15.98
CA TRP A 1127 8.27 52.89 15.89
C TRP A 1127 7.74 54.33 16.00
N GLY A 1128 8.20 55.03 17.05
CA GLY A 1128 7.81 56.41 17.32
C GLY A 1128 6.29 56.59 17.49
N ASP A 1129 5.59 55.58 18.04
CA ASP A 1129 4.15 55.60 18.31
C ASP A 1129 3.83 54.89 19.63
N LYS A 1130 4.15 55.59 20.73
CA LYS A 1130 3.97 55.07 22.09
C LYS A 1130 2.50 54.79 22.40
N ASP A 1131 1.59 55.68 22.00
CA ASP A 1131 0.16 55.53 22.28
C ASP A 1131 -0.41 54.26 21.63
N LYS A 1132 -0.04 53.98 20.38
CA LYS A 1132 -0.45 52.73 19.71
C LYS A 1132 0.19 51.49 20.34
N THR A 1133 1.42 51.62 20.83
CA THR A 1133 2.14 50.53 21.50
C THR A 1133 1.44 50.18 22.81
N ASP A 1134 1.17 51.18 23.65
CA ASP A 1134 0.51 51.04 24.96
C ASP A 1134 -0.98 50.61 24.81
N GLU A 1135 -1.61 50.86 23.65
CA GLU A 1135 -2.97 50.37 23.34
C GLU A 1135 -3.01 48.83 23.17
N CYS A 1136 -1.98 48.26 22.53
CA CYS A 1136 -1.94 46.84 22.16
C CYS A 1136 -1.11 45.96 23.10
N ILE A 1137 -0.10 46.51 23.79
CA ILE A 1137 0.74 45.80 24.74
C ILE A 1137 0.35 46.25 26.15
N SER A 1138 -0.16 45.33 26.97
CA SER A 1138 -0.52 45.64 28.35
C SER A 1138 0.71 45.87 29.23
N LYS A 1139 0.51 46.50 30.38
CA LYS A 1139 1.56 46.69 31.41
C LYS A 1139 2.20 45.37 31.86
N ASP A 1140 1.47 44.27 31.78
CA ASP A 1140 1.93 42.91 32.15
C ASP A 1140 2.58 42.15 30.99
N GLY A 1141 2.85 42.85 29.87
CA GLY A 1141 3.52 42.31 28.69
C GLY A 1141 2.64 41.48 27.75
N TRP A 1142 1.31 41.56 27.88
CA TRP A 1142 0.40 40.85 26.98
C TRP A 1142 0.09 41.67 25.72
N TYR A 1143 0.42 41.12 24.56
CA TYR A 1143 0.03 41.65 23.27
C TYR A 1143 -1.39 41.20 22.90
N LYS A 1144 -2.26 42.17 22.59
CA LYS A 1144 -3.62 41.96 22.07
C LYS A 1144 -3.56 41.80 20.56
N THR A 1145 -3.89 40.61 20.06
CA THR A 1145 -3.79 40.31 18.62
C THR A 1145 -4.89 40.97 17.79
N GLY A 1146 -6.05 41.26 18.40
CA GLY A 1146 -7.26 41.67 17.66
C GLY A 1146 -7.95 40.54 16.89
N ASP A 1147 -7.44 39.31 16.96
CA ASP A 1147 -8.03 38.11 16.37
C ASP A 1147 -8.89 37.37 17.40
N ILE A 1148 -10.04 36.83 16.96
CA ILE A 1148 -10.91 35.99 17.76
C ILE A 1148 -10.59 34.52 17.50
N GLY A 1149 -10.38 33.77 18.57
CA GLY A 1149 -10.17 32.33 18.49
C GLY A 1149 -10.73 31.59 19.70
N SER A 1150 -10.64 30.27 19.64
CA SER A 1150 -10.90 29.39 20.77
C SER A 1150 -9.75 28.40 20.96
N MET A 1151 -9.59 27.90 22.17
CA MET A 1151 -8.53 26.98 22.55
C MET A 1151 -9.12 25.74 23.21
N ASP A 1152 -8.63 24.56 22.82
CA ASP A 1152 -9.04 23.29 23.43
C ASP A 1152 -8.17 22.86 24.61
N ALA A 1153 -8.53 21.75 25.26
CA ALA A 1153 -7.81 21.23 26.43
C ALA A 1153 -6.37 20.75 26.12
N TYR A 1154 -6.03 20.59 24.84
CA TYR A 1154 -4.70 20.18 24.34
C TYR A 1154 -3.86 21.39 23.88
N SER A 1155 -4.34 22.62 24.08
CA SER A 1155 -3.75 23.88 23.59
C SER A 1155 -3.80 24.11 22.08
N TYR A 1156 -4.59 23.34 21.34
CA TYR A 1156 -4.81 23.64 19.94
C TYR A 1156 -5.75 24.84 19.81
N CYS A 1157 -5.34 25.79 18.98
CA CYS A 1157 -6.10 27.01 18.75
C CYS A 1157 -6.84 26.95 17.41
N ARG A 1158 -8.09 27.42 17.40
CA ARG A 1158 -8.89 27.64 16.20
C ARG A 1158 -9.11 29.14 16.01
N ILE A 1159 -8.82 29.65 14.82
CA ILE A 1159 -9.07 31.05 14.46
C ILE A 1159 -10.49 31.17 13.91
N GLN A 1160 -11.29 32.04 14.49
CA GLN A 1160 -12.70 32.23 14.12
C GLN A 1160 -12.98 33.55 13.41
N GLY A 1161 -12.11 34.55 13.54
CA GLY A 1161 -12.26 35.82 12.84
C GLY A 1161 -11.41 36.94 13.45
N ARG A 1162 -11.77 38.19 13.15
CA ARG A 1162 -11.17 39.41 13.70
C ARG A 1162 -12.20 40.25 14.42
N ILE A 1163 -11.77 40.96 15.47
CA ILE A 1163 -12.62 41.92 16.20
C ILE A 1163 -13.05 43.09 15.29
N LYS A 1164 -12.24 43.41 14.28
CA LYS A 1164 -12.49 44.47 13.32
C LYS A 1164 -12.58 43.84 11.92
N ASP A 1165 -13.78 43.86 11.34
CA ASP A 1165 -14.11 43.27 10.04
C ASP A 1165 -13.07 43.60 8.97
N MET A 1166 -12.42 42.58 8.41
CA MET A 1166 -11.43 42.67 7.34
C MET A 1166 -11.90 41.80 6.17
N ILE A 1167 -11.86 42.34 4.96
CA ILE A 1167 -12.20 41.66 3.71
C ILE A 1167 -10.92 41.05 3.15
N ILE A 1168 -10.92 39.76 2.84
CA ILE A 1168 -9.78 39.07 2.22
C ILE A 1168 -10.13 38.78 0.75
N ARG A 1169 -9.60 39.61 -0.15
CA ARG A 1169 -9.85 39.52 -1.60
C ARG A 1169 -8.62 39.03 -2.34
N GLY A 1170 -8.63 37.78 -2.79
CA GLY A 1170 -7.53 37.19 -3.56
C GLY A 1170 -6.20 37.14 -2.79
N GLY A 1171 -6.25 37.11 -1.46
CA GLY A 1171 -5.08 37.16 -0.57
C GLY A 1171 -4.70 38.58 -0.10
N GLU A 1172 -5.36 39.62 -0.62
CA GLU A 1172 -5.17 40.99 -0.17
C GLU A 1172 -6.09 41.31 1.01
N ASN A 1173 -5.52 41.85 2.08
CA ASN A 1173 -6.24 42.26 3.28
C ASN A 1173 -6.77 43.69 3.12
N ILE A 1174 -8.07 43.81 2.90
CA ILE A 1174 -8.78 45.07 2.67
C ILE A 1174 -9.62 45.41 3.89
N TYR A 1175 -9.43 46.60 4.44
CA TYR A 1175 -10.21 47.05 5.59
C TYR A 1175 -11.39 47.91 5.11
N PRO A 1176 -12.64 47.48 5.35
CA PRO A 1176 -13.83 48.24 5.01
C PRO A 1176 -13.78 49.71 5.45
N ALA A 1177 -13.30 49.94 6.67
CA ALA A 1177 -13.24 51.28 7.27
C ALA A 1177 -12.40 52.27 6.44
N GLU A 1178 -11.36 51.80 5.74
CA GLU A 1178 -10.53 52.66 4.89
C GLU A 1178 -11.32 53.17 3.68
N ILE A 1179 -12.10 52.28 3.07
CA ILE A 1179 -12.94 52.58 1.91
C ILE A 1179 -14.14 53.42 2.36
N GLU A 1180 -14.75 53.10 3.50
CA GLU A 1180 -15.82 53.88 4.12
C GLU A 1180 -15.38 55.33 4.33
N GLN A 1181 -14.25 55.53 5.01
CA GLN A 1181 -13.72 56.85 5.29
C GLN A 1181 -13.37 57.62 4.02
N PHE A 1182 -12.81 56.95 3.01
CA PHE A 1182 -12.57 57.56 1.70
C PHE A 1182 -13.88 57.96 1.00
N LEU A 1183 -14.88 57.08 0.99
CA LEU A 1183 -16.18 57.35 0.37
C LEU A 1183 -16.95 58.47 1.08
N HIS A 1184 -16.78 58.64 2.39
CA HIS A 1184 -17.33 59.78 3.13
C HIS A 1184 -16.73 61.13 2.71
N THR A 1185 -15.62 61.16 1.98
CA THR A 1185 -15.09 62.41 1.38
C THR A 1185 -15.82 62.81 0.09
N HIS A 1186 -16.64 61.93 -0.47
CA HIS A 1186 -17.42 62.22 -1.67
C HIS A 1186 -18.64 63.11 -1.33
N PRO A 1187 -18.84 64.26 -2.00
CA PRO A 1187 -19.81 65.29 -1.57
C PRO A 1187 -21.27 64.82 -1.57
N LYS A 1188 -21.61 63.78 -2.33
CA LYS A 1188 -22.97 63.20 -2.42
C LYS A 1188 -23.24 62.06 -1.42
N VAL A 1189 -22.22 61.58 -0.71
CA VAL A 1189 -22.33 60.43 0.22
C VAL A 1189 -22.63 60.94 1.63
N MET A 1190 -23.81 60.63 2.16
CA MET A 1190 -24.16 60.92 3.56
C MET A 1190 -23.50 59.90 4.48
N GLU A 1191 -23.64 58.61 4.17
CA GLU A 1191 -23.10 57.54 5.00
C GLU A 1191 -22.72 56.33 4.14
N ALA A 1192 -21.56 55.70 4.39
CA ALA A 1192 -21.12 54.51 3.65
C ALA A 1192 -20.72 53.39 4.60
N GLN A 1193 -21.14 52.17 4.28
CA GLN A 1193 -20.77 50.93 4.98
C GLN A 1193 -20.26 49.93 3.96
N VAL A 1194 -19.06 49.39 4.17
CA VAL A 1194 -18.39 48.47 3.25
C VAL A 1194 -18.38 47.07 3.87
N VAL A 1195 -18.66 46.07 3.05
CA VAL A 1195 -18.68 44.66 3.44
C VAL A 1195 -18.04 43.80 2.36
N GLY A 1196 -17.40 42.72 2.78
CA GLY A 1196 -16.95 41.66 1.87
C GLY A 1196 -18.13 40.77 1.53
N VAL A 1197 -18.38 40.54 0.24
CA VAL A 1197 -19.40 39.60 -0.26
C VAL A 1197 -18.72 38.43 -0.94
N LYS A 1198 -19.31 37.24 -0.85
CA LYS A 1198 -18.72 36.02 -1.44
C LYS A 1198 -18.49 36.16 -2.94
N ASP A 1199 -17.31 35.75 -3.39
CA ASP A 1199 -16.96 35.64 -4.81
C ASP A 1199 -16.23 34.32 -5.09
N ALA A 1200 -16.65 33.61 -6.13
CA ALA A 1200 -16.13 32.27 -6.44
C ALA A 1200 -14.65 32.26 -6.86
N ARG A 1201 -14.10 33.40 -7.29
CA ARG A 1201 -12.72 33.52 -7.78
C ARG A 1201 -11.79 34.17 -6.76
N MET A 1202 -12.26 35.21 -6.08
CA MET A 1202 -11.46 36.04 -5.18
C MET A 1202 -11.66 35.71 -3.69
N GLY A 1203 -12.59 34.80 -3.35
CA GLY A 1203 -12.99 34.52 -1.98
C GLY A 1203 -14.03 35.53 -1.49
N GLU A 1204 -13.60 36.78 -1.32
CA GLU A 1204 -14.48 37.92 -1.06
C GLU A 1204 -14.23 39.04 -2.09
N GLU A 1205 -15.29 39.73 -2.51
CA GLU A 1205 -15.25 40.97 -3.29
C GLU A 1205 -15.76 42.15 -2.45
N VAL A 1206 -15.27 43.35 -2.74
CA VAL A 1206 -15.62 44.57 -1.98
C VAL A 1206 -16.98 45.08 -2.44
N CYS A 1207 -17.93 45.21 -1.51
CA CYS A 1207 -19.21 45.86 -1.74
C CYS A 1207 -19.38 47.10 -0.86
N ALA A 1208 -19.70 48.25 -1.46
CA ALA A 1208 -20.02 49.50 -0.76
C ALA A 1208 -21.54 49.73 -0.73
N CYS A 1209 -22.13 49.75 0.45
CA CYS A 1209 -23.52 50.13 0.69
C CYS A 1209 -23.56 51.60 1.11
N ILE A 1210 -24.22 52.44 0.32
CA ILE A 1210 -24.13 53.91 0.41
C ILE A 1210 -25.52 54.50 0.62
N LYS A 1211 -25.63 55.40 1.59
CA LYS A 1211 -26.76 56.31 1.76
C LYS A 1211 -26.35 57.68 1.25
N LEU A 1212 -27.14 58.23 0.32
CA LEU A 1212 -26.90 59.55 -0.27
C LEU A 1212 -27.44 60.67 0.61
N VAL A 1213 -26.95 61.89 0.40
CA VAL A 1213 -27.53 63.11 0.97
C VAL A 1213 -28.94 63.33 0.40
N ASP A 1214 -29.90 63.75 1.23
CA ASP A 1214 -31.30 63.91 0.81
C ASP A 1214 -31.41 64.86 -0.40
N GLY A 1215 -31.99 64.36 -1.49
CA GLY A 1215 -32.18 65.11 -2.75
C GLY A 1215 -31.07 64.94 -3.80
N GLU A 1216 -29.94 64.29 -3.46
CA GLU A 1216 -28.83 64.01 -4.39
C GLU A 1216 -28.99 62.66 -5.12
N ASN A 1217 -28.49 62.58 -6.35
CA ASN A 1217 -28.44 61.35 -7.15
C ASN A 1217 -27.00 61.03 -7.57
N CYS A 1218 -26.60 59.76 -7.47
CA CYS A 1218 -25.26 59.27 -7.80
C CYS A 1218 -25.34 57.88 -8.44
N THR A 1219 -24.45 57.56 -9.37
CA THR A 1219 -24.37 56.21 -9.98
C THR A 1219 -23.21 55.39 -9.39
N ALA A 1220 -23.24 54.06 -9.57
CA ALA A 1220 -22.16 53.17 -9.13
C ALA A 1220 -20.84 53.47 -9.85
N GLU A 1221 -20.91 53.83 -11.13
CA GLU A 1221 -19.77 54.20 -11.97
C GLU A 1221 -19.11 55.50 -11.50
N GLU A 1222 -19.91 56.48 -11.05
CA GLU A 1222 -19.41 57.74 -10.48
C GLU A 1222 -18.57 57.48 -9.22
N ILE A 1223 -19.06 56.62 -8.32
CA ILE A 1223 -18.33 56.19 -7.12
C ILE A 1223 -17.04 55.43 -7.48
N LYS A 1224 -17.10 54.49 -8.43
CA LYS A 1224 -15.91 53.74 -8.88
C LYS A 1224 -14.87 54.63 -9.56
N ALA A 1225 -15.31 55.61 -10.35
CA ALA A 1225 -14.45 56.58 -11.01
C ALA A 1225 -13.74 57.48 -9.99
N PHE A 1226 -14.46 57.91 -8.95
CA PHE A 1226 -13.88 58.68 -7.85
C PHE A 1226 -12.75 57.91 -7.12
N CYS A 1227 -12.92 56.60 -6.92
CA CYS A 1227 -11.90 55.74 -6.32
C CYS A 1227 -10.68 55.49 -7.23
N LYS A 1228 -10.83 55.55 -8.56
CA LYS A 1228 -9.80 55.14 -9.52
C LYS A 1228 -8.61 56.10 -9.52
N GLY A 1229 -7.42 55.56 -9.27
CA GLY A 1229 -6.18 56.36 -9.22
C GLY A 1229 -5.94 57.08 -7.89
N GLN A 1230 -6.89 57.02 -6.95
CA GLN A 1230 -6.76 57.59 -5.60
C GLN A 1230 -6.54 56.52 -4.53
N ILE A 1231 -7.10 55.33 -4.71
CA ILE A 1231 -6.85 54.17 -3.85
C ILE A 1231 -6.38 52.97 -4.69
N ALA A 1232 -5.72 52.02 -4.03
CA ALA A 1232 -5.21 50.82 -4.69
C ALA A 1232 -6.33 50.06 -5.42
N HIS A 1233 -6.03 49.55 -6.62
CA HIS A 1233 -7.02 48.96 -7.52
C HIS A 1233 -7.85 47.83 -6.89
N PHE A 1234 -7.28 47.06 -5.96
CA PHE A 1234 -7.97 45.98 -5.27
C PHE A 1234 -8.92 46.45 -4.16
N LYS A 1235 -8.83 47.72 -3.72
CA LYS A 1235 -9.72 48.35 -2.74
C LYS A 1235 -10.93 49.03 -3.38
N ILE A 1236 -10.95 49.18 -4.71
CA ILE A 1236 -12.06 49.82 -5.41
C ILE A 1236 -13.30 48.91 -5.31
N PRO A 1237 -14.46 49.39 -4.79
CA PRO A 1237 -15.66 48.57 -4.67
C PRO A 1237 -16.06 47.94 -6.00
N HIS A 1238 -16.19 46.60 -6.03
CA HIS A 1238 -16.69 45.89 -7.18
C HIS A 1238 -18.20 46.07 -7.32
N TYR A 1239 -18.91 46.04 -6.19
CA TYR A 1239 -20.34 46.32 -6.09
C TYR A 1239 -20.58 47.63 -5.34
N VAL A 1240 -21.55 48.42 -5.80
CA VAL A 1240 -22.03 49.64 -5.11
C VAL A 1240 -23.55 49.56 -5.05
N LEU A 1241 -24.11 49.61 -3.84
CA LEU A 1241 -25.56 49.56 -3.60
C LEU A 1241 -25.99 50.81 -2.86
N PHE A 1242 -27.11 51.41 -3.27
CA PHE A 1242 -27.70 52.55 -2.57
C PHE A 1242 -28.80 52.07 -1.63
N VAL A 1243 -28.70 52.43 -0.34
CA VAL A 1243 -29.60 51.96 0.72
C VAL A 1243 -30.28 53.14 1.42
N THR A 1244 -31.53 52.95 1.85
CA THR A 1244 -32.31 53.97 2.59
C THR A 1244 -32.05 53.91 4.10
N SER A 1245 -31.73 52.73 4.63
CA SER A 1245 -31.38 52.49 6.03
C SER A 1245 -30.46 51.27 6.19
N TYR A 1246 -29.75 51.21 7.31
CA TYR A 1246 -28.88 50.08 7.68
C TYR A 1246 -29.57 49.17 8.73
N PRO A 1247 -29.28 47.86 8.75
CA PRO A 1247 -29.72 47.00 9.84
C PRO A 1247 -28.95 47.37 11.12
N LEU A 1248 -29.65 47.78 12.18
CA LEU A 1248 -29.06 48.25 13.44
C LEU A 1248 -29.26 47.25 14.60
N THR A 1249 -28.34 47.23 15.56
CA THR A 1249 -28.51 46.56 16.86
C THR A 1249 -29.48 47.34 17.76
N ILE A 1250 -29.91 46.74 18.88
CA ILE A 1250 -30.72 47.41 19.93
C ILE A 1250 -30.01 48.66 20.50
N THR A 1251 -28.67 48.74 20.34
CA THR A 1251 -27.82 49.87 20.76
C THR A 1251 -27.51 50.87 19.62
N GLY A 1252 -28.14 50.73 18.45
CA GLY A 1252 -27.99 51.66 17.33
C GLY A 1252 -26.72 51.47 16.47
N LYS A 1253 -25.99 50.34 16.60
CA LYS A 1253 -24.82 50.04 15.78
C LYS A 1253 -25.19 49.23 14.53
N VAL A 1254 -24.59 49.53 13.39
CA VAL A 1254 -24.81 48.77 12.13
C VAL A 1254 -24.36 47.32 12.28
N GLN A 1255 -25.26 46.38 11.99
CA GLN A 1255 -25.01 44.94 11.97
C GLN A 1255 -24.41 44.53 10.62
N LYS A 1256 -23.09 44.69 10.43
CA LYS A 1256 -22.40 44.38 9.17
C LYS A 1256 -22.58 42.93 8.69
N HIS A 1257 -22.70 41.96 9.59
CA HIS A 1257 -23.03 40.57 9.25
C HIS A 1257 -24.40 40.45 8.55
N LYS A 1258 -25.42 41.15 9.07
CA LYS A 1258 -26.77 41.14 8.51
C LYS A 1258 -26.83 41.94 7.20
N LEU A 1259 -26.13 43.08 7.17
CA LEU A 1259 -25.95 43.88 5.95
C LEU A 1259 -25.29 43.05 4.84
N ARG A 1260 -24.28 42.23 5.15
CA ARG A 1260 -23.65 41.30 4.21
C ARG A 1260 -24.65 40.26 3.68
N GLU A 1261 -25.40 39.59 4.55
CA GLU A 1261 -26.40 38.59 4.13
C GLU A 1261 -27.48 39.18 3.21
N ASP A 1262 -27.99 40.37 3.55
CA ASP A 1262 -29.02 41.05 2.77
C ASP A 1262 -28.46 41.48 1.40
N THR A 1263 -27.21 41.95 1.39
CA THR A 1263 -26.51 42.35 0.17
C THR A 1263 -26.21 41.15 -0.75
N GLU A 1264 -25.77 40.02 -0.19
CA GLU A 1264 -25.53 38.79 -0.95
C GLU A 1264 -26.82 38.24 -1.59
N LYS A 1265 -27.95 38.32 -0.87
CA LYS A 1265 -29.27 37.95 -1.41
C LYS A 1265 -29.69 38.90 -2.53
N GLN A 1266 -29.52 40.20 -2.35
CA GLN A 1266 -29.89 41.22 -3.35
C GLN A 1266 -29.07 41.10 -4.63
N LEU A 1267 -27.79 40.72 -4.52
CA LEU A 1267 -26.88 40.49 -5.65
C LEU A 1267 -27.00 39.09 -6.28
N GLY A 1268 -27.85 38.21 -5.74
CA GLY A 1268 -28.07 36.86 -6.27
C GLY A 1268 -26.89 35.90 -6.05
N LEU A 1269 -26.04 36.16 -5.04
CA LEU A 1269 -24.81 35.40 -4.78
C LEU A 1269 -25.03 34.14 -3.92
N THR A 1270 -26.28 33.82 -3.55
CA THR A 1270 -26.65 32.61 -2.80
C THR A 1270 -27.32 31.54 -3.68
N GLN A 1271 -26.57 30.54 -4.14
CA GLN A 1271 -27.00 29.19 -4.59
C GLN A 1271 -25.80 28.22 -4.43
N GLY A 1272 -25.88 26.97 -3.94
CA GLY A 1272 -26.92 26.14 -3.34
C GLY A 1272 -26.21 25.09 -2.45
N LYS A 1273 -26.97 24.46 -1.55
CA LYS A 1273 -26.52 23.41 -0.61
C LYS A 1273 -25.97 22.17 -1.30
#